data_AF-A0AAV2QBP3-F1
#
_entry.id   AF-A0AAV2QBP3-F1
#
_cell.length_a   1.000
_cell.length_b   1.000
_cell.length_c   1.000
_cell.angle_alpha   90.00
_cell.angle_beta   90.00
_cell.angle_gamma   90.00
#
_symmetry.space_group_name_H-M   'P 1'
#
loop_
_entity.id
_entity.type
_entity.pdbx_description
1 polymer ?
#
loop_
_entity_poly.entity_id
_entity_poly.type
_entity_poly.pdbx_seq_one_letter_code
_entity_poly.pdbx_strand_id
1 'polypeptide(L)'
;MTRNSTLTLKSMMVHTSETVRLRFFLDIFMAKMHPIMLVGSSGCGKSALLSEKLNSLNEDYTVCNVPFNFYTTSELLQRVLERPLEKKAGKTYAPPGSKKLVYFIDDINMPMVDKYFTSQPHTLLRQHLDYGHWYDRTKHTLKEINNVQYVAAMNPTAGSFTINPRLQRHFSVFAVSFPGQEALTLIYSSLIGQHLRSPNLRFNPSIIRNKPLWHIVMALDEDNLVNAALGLHQKVSTTFLPTATKFHYNFNLRDLTNIFQGLLFATGETVKTPIELLRVWLHESQRVYGDRLLEDKDLELLIKLQIDIIKKEFEELDDVEIMAAPNVYCHFARGVGEPRYLPIKNWKDLSNILADALNTYNELNVAMNLVLFEDAMAHVCRINRILECPRGNALLVGVGGSGKQSLARLASFISGLEVFQITLTKEYGIQELRVDLANLYLRAGLKNLGTVFLMTDAHVPDEKFLVLINDLLTSGEIPDLFPEDEVDNIVTSVRNEVKHGGQGDTRENCWRFFIDRVRKNLKMVLCFSPVGTALRVRARQFPALISCTTIDWFHEWPKEALESVSINFLDRVDVLPTDLRDPVSKYLAQVHTSVNDMSRVYLQAQRRYNYTTPKTFLGFISLYTNLLQNKYDELQAKIARLQNGLEKLRTTSEQVDDLKQKLAVQEVELQIKNDEADKLIRIVESETAKVSKENEMANEEKRKVAIIEVEVSKRSKECKEDLVKAEPALAAATEALNTLNKANLTELKSFGSPPSGVSNVTGAVMILLAKDGKIPKDRSWKAGKVKMAKVDQFLEQLINYDKENIHPDIITAIKPYLEDPEFNPDLIQAKSLAAAGLCSWVINIIRFYEVYCDVEPKRRALEEANNELAAARARLSQIISKIEEQEIQLTKLRTEFEAAKKEKQRCEDEANSTSHTISLANRLVGGLSSEKVRWAEAVGYMHKSETTLPGDILLISAFISYVGCFTKHFRQDLMEKHWLPNIHRVTPPIPITLNLDPIKLLTDDATIALWNNEGLPSDRMSSENAIILTNSDRWPLIIDPQLQGLKWIKQKYGDSLVVVRLDHKNVLDVLEGAITRGDTVLLENLPEHLDPVLDPLIGKNLIKKGKALKIGDREIEYHPSFLLILHTKLANPHYKPELQAQCTLINFTVTRDGLEEQLLAEVVKAERPDLEETKYNLTKQQNDFKIQLKQLEDDLLSRLSSAGGNFLGDTALVENLEKTKATAEEIQEKVAEAHETGFKIDKARELYRPAAARASLLYFILNDLHKINPIYQFSLKV
;
A
#
# COMPACT_ATOMS: atom_id res chain seq x y z
N MET A 1 48.16 1.04 54.69
CA MET A 1 47.81 1.12 53.26
C MET A 1 46.51 1.88 53.12
N THR A 2 46.55 3.14 52.75
CA THR A 2 45.38 3.93 52.36
C THR A 2 44.81 3.33 51.08
N ARG A 3 43.56 2.84 51.15
CA ARG A 3 42.90 2.17 50.02
C ARG A 3 42.62 3.20 48.94
N ASN A 4 43.33 3.12 47.81
CA ASN A 4 42.82 3.63 46.55
C ASN A 4 41.63 2.72 46.20
N SER A 5 40.43 3.28 46.03
CA SER A 5 39.17 2.57 45.72
C SER A 5 39.19 1.80 44.38
N THR A 6 40.36 1.72 43.74
CA THR A 6 40.60 1.24 42.37
C THR A 6 41.22 -0.16 42.30
N LEU A 7 41.64 -0.77 43.42
CA LEU A 7 42.20 -2.13 43.42
C LEU A 7 41.09 -3.19 43.54
N THR A 8 41.01 -4.08 42.54
CA THR A 8 40.05 -5.21 42.52
C THR A 8 40.33 -6.23 43.62
N LEU A 9 39.28 -6.76 44.29
CA LEU A 9 39.45 -7.84 45.27
C LEU A 9 40.14 -9.08 44.67
N LYS A 10 39.94 -9.32 43.36
CA LYS A 10 40.56 -10.43 42.62
C LYS A 10 42.09 -10.39 42.56
N SER A 11 42.73 -9.25 42.88
CA SER A 11 44.19 -9.11 42.92
C SER A 11 44.76 -9.06 44.35
N MET A 12 43.91 -9.13 45.38
CA MET A 12 44.36 -9.15 46.77
C MET A 12 44.40 -10.59 47.29
N MET A 13 45.57 -11.03 47.76
CA MET A 13 45.74 -12.33 48.40
C MET A 13 45.97 -12.14 49.89
N VAL A 14 45.31 -12.96 50.72
CA VAL A 14 45.61 -13.09 52.14
C VAL A 14 46.40 -14.37 52.33
N HIS A 15 47.56 -14.27 52.98
CA HIS A 15 48.40 -15.45 53.22
C HIS A 15 47.80 -16.38 54.26
N THR A 16 47.48 -17.59 53.83
CA THR A 16 47.13 -18.74 54.69
C THR A 16 48.35 -19.62 54.92
N SER A 17 48.29 -20.50 55.91
CA SER A 17 49.36 -21.47 56.21
C SER A 17 49.76 -22.32 54.99
N GLU A 18 48.79 -22.74 54.16
CA GLU A 18 49.04 -23.49 52.93
C GLU A 18 49.73 -22.64 51.85
N THR A 19 49.27 -21.40 51.64
CA THR A 19 49.89 -20.51 50.64
C THR A 19 51.34 -20.16 50.99
N VAL A 20 51.66 -20.01 52.29
CA VAL A 20 53.04 -19.77 52.75
C VAL A 20 53.93 -21.00 52.49
N ARG A 21 53.41 -22.22 52.72
CA ARG A 21 54.14 -23.47 52.40
C ARG A 21 54.41 -23.61 50.91
N LEU A 22 53.42 -23.32 50.06
CA LEU A 22 53.60 -23.36 48.61
C LEU A 22 54.60 -22.29 48.13
N ARG A 23 54.54 -21.08 48.71
CA ARG A 23 55.48 -19.99 48.41
C ARG A 23 56.92 -20.39 48.74
N PHE A 24 57.15 -21.06 49.86
CA PHE A 24 58.48 -21.58 50.22
C PHE A 24 59.07 -22.50 49.14
N PHE A 25 58.28 -23.43 48.60
CA PHE A 25 58.73 -24.28 47.50
C PHE A 25 58.96 -23.47 46.21
N LEU A 26 58.05 -22.56 45.88
CA LEU A 26 58.22 -21.66 44.72
C LEU A 26 59.55 -20.90 44.79
N ASP A 27 59.91 -20.36 45.96
CA ASP A 27 61.16 -19.63 46.18
C ASP A 27 62.40 -20.51 45.91
N ILE A 28 62.41 -21.75 46.42
CA ILE A 28 63.54 -22.67 46.26
C ILE A 28 63.74 -23.09 44.81
N PHE A 29 62.66 -23.51 44.14
CA PHE A 29 62.75 -24.07 42.79
C PHE A 29 63.01 -22.97 41.74
N MET A 30 62.41 -21.78 41.89
CA MET A 30 62.67 -20.65 40.99
C MET A 30 64.11 -20.13 41.13
N ALA A 31 64.69 -20.14 42.34
CA ALA A 31 66.10 -19.78 42.53
C ALA A 31 67.04 -20.75 41.79
N LYS A 32 66.68 -22.03 41.71
CA LYS A 32 67.41 -23.09 40.97
C LYS A 32 67.07 -23.15 39.47
N MET A 33 66.19 -22.30 38.96
CA MET A 33 65.68 -22.33 37.58
C MET A 33 65.06 -23.68 37.17
N HIS A 34 64.48 -24.40 38.14
CA HIS A 34 63.81 -25.67 37.88
C HIS A 34 62.32 -25.43 37.58
N PRO A 35 61.73 -26.04 36.53
CA PRO A 35 60.33 -25.83 36.18
C PRO A 35 59.33 -26.27 37.26
N ILE A 36 58.30 -25.46 37.51
CA ILE A 36 57.28 -25.72 38.53
C ILE A 36 55.89 -25.67 37.91
N MET A 37 55.00 -26.54 38.37
CA MET A 37 53.60 -26.58 37.98
C MET A 37 52.66 -26.60 39.18
N LEU A 38 51.71 -25.66 39.24
CA LEU A 38 50.63 -25.68 40.23
C LEU A 38 49.36 -26.28 39.62
N VAL A 39 48.79 -27.29 40.27
CA VAL A 39 47.59 -27.99 39.80
C VAL A 39 46.48 -27.83 40.82
N GLY A 40 45.29 -27.42 40.39
CA GLY A 40 44.14 -27.31 41.29
C GLY A 40 42.89 -26.85 40.56
N SER A 41 41.72 -27.01 41.17
CA SER A 41 40.44 -26.62 40.56
C SER A 41 40.38 -25.12 40.23
N SER A 42 39.50 -24.74 39.31
CA SER A 42 39.27 -23.32 39.02
C SER A 42 38.82 -22.58 40.28
N GLY A 43 39.37 -21.39 40.51
CA GLY A 43 39.01 -20.55 41.66
C GLY A 43 39.70 -20.86 42.99
N CYS A 44 40.65 -21.81 43.08
CA CYS A 44 41.39 -22.08 44.33
C CYS A 44 42.55 -21.10 44.64
N GLY A 45 42.70 -20.02 43.88
CA GLY A 45 43.71 -18.98 44.15
C GLY A 45 45.09 -19.19 43.51
N LYS A 46 45.27 -20.16 42.61
CA LYS A 46 46.56 -20.46 41.93
C LYS A 46 47.16 -19.25 41.21
N SER A 47 46.40 -18.63 40.30
CA SER A 47 46.88 -17.52 39.49
C SER A 47 47.17 -16.30 40.36
N ALA A 48 46.44 -16.10 41.47
CA ALA A 48 46.72 -15.05 42.44
C ALA A 48 48.05 -15.29 43.17
N LEU A 49 48.30 -16.52 43.64
CA LEU A 49 49.56 -16.91 44.28
C LEU A 49 50.77 -16.69 43.35
N LEU A 50 50.65 -17.15 42.11
CA LEU A 50 51.72 -17.02 41.11
C LEU A 50 51.93 -15.55 40.71
N SER A 51 50.86 -14.80 40.47
CA SER A 51 50.96 -13.38 40.11
C SER A 51 51.62 -12.56 41.23
N GLU A 52 51.28 -12.82 42.49
CA GLU A 52 51.91 -12.14 43.62
C GLU A 52 53.40 -12.48 43.71
N LYS A 53 53.75 -13.77 43.59
CA LYS A 53 55.15 -14.20 43.63
C LYS A 53 55.96 -13.64 42.46
N LEU A 54 55.41 -13.62 41.26
CA LEU A 54 56.07 -13.09 40.06
C LEU A 54 56.28 -11.57 40.16
N ASN A 55 55.30 -10.84 40.71
CA ASN A 55 55.43 -9.41 40.99
C ASN A 55 56.42 -9.10 42.13
N SER A 56 56.68 -10.06 43.03
CA SER A 56 57.62 -9.90 44.14
C SER A 56 59.07 -10.24 43.77
N LEU A 57 59.36 -10.55 42.50
CA LEU A 57 60.73 -10.82 42.04
C LEU A 57 61.52 -9.52 41.89
N ASN A 58 62.83 -9.61 42.10
CA ASN A 58 63.76 -8.48 41.93
C ASN A 58 63.92 -8.14 40.43
N GLU A 59 64.49 -6.96 40.14
CA GLU A 59 64.71 -6.45 38.77
C GLU A 59 65.60 -7.34 37.88
N ASP A 60 66.32 -8.30 38.48
CA ASP A 60 67.11 -9.34 37.80
C ASP A 60 66.24 -10.34 37.02
N TYR A 61 64.95 -10.42 37.32
CA TYR A 61 64.00 -11.29 36.64
C TYR A 61 63.10 -10.49 35.69
N THR A 62 62.83 -11.07 34.54
CA THR A 62 61.78 -10.61 33.62
C THR A 62 60.73 -11.70 33.52
N VAL A 63 59.45 -11.32 33.54
CA VAL A 63 58.34 -12.27 33.44
C VAL A 63 57.62 -12.06 32.12
N CYS A 64 57.45 -13.12 31.35
CA CYS A 64 56.67 -13.13 30.12
C CYS A 64 55.48 -14.06 30.29
N ASN A 65 54.28 -13.51 30.18
CA ASN A 65 53.04 -14.28 30.19
C ASN A 65 52.83 -14.91 28.80
N VAL A 66 52.65 -16.23 28.78
CA VAL A 66 52.47 -17.01 27.56
C VAL A 66 51.02 -17.50 27.52
N PRO A 67 50.16 -16.89 26.68
CA PRO A 67 48.76 -17.27 26.61
C PRO A 67 48.61 -18.62 25.91
N PHE A 68 47.93 -19.55 26.58
CA PHE A 68 47.52 -20.83 26.01
C PHE A 68 46.03 -20.80 25.70
N ASN A 69 45.71 -20.96 24.43
CA ASN A 69 44.35 -21.06 23.89
C ASN A 69 44.10 -22.42 23.23
N PHE A 70 42.83 -22.75 23.01
CA PHE A 70 42.40 -23.99 22.34
C PHE A 70 43.08 -24.21 20.98
N TYR A 71 43.22 -23.15 20.17
CA TYR A 71 43.85 -23.20 18.84
C TYR A 71 45.35 -22.87 18.82
N THR A 72 46.03 -22.90 19.97
CA THR A 72 47.47 -22.61 20.02
C THR A 72 48.26 -23.66 19.26
N THR A 73 48.99 -23.24 18.24
CA THR A 73 49.89 -24.12 17.48
C THR A 73 51.32 -24.00 17.99
N SER A 74 52.17 -24.96 17.63
CA SER A 74 53.61 -24.88 17.93
C SER A 74 54.28 -23.67 17.29
N GLU A 75 53.79 -23.19 16.14
CA GLU A 75 54.32 -22.00 15.47
C GLU A 75 53.98 -20.73 16.25
N LEU A 76 52.72 -20.57 16.66
CA LEU A 76 52.29 -19.42 17.44
C LEU A 76 53.04 -19.36 18.78
N LEU A 77 53.14 -20.50 19.47
CA LEU A 77 53.88 -20.59 20.72
C LEU A 77 55.36 -20.20 20.52
N GLN A 78 56.02 -20.68 19.47
CA GLN A 78 57.41 -20.33 19.20
C GLN A 78 57.60 -18.83 19.01
N ARG A 79 56.71 -18.15 18.27
CA ARG A 79 56.79 -16.69 18.09
C ARG A 79 56.67 -15.94 19.42
N VAL A 80 55.73 -16.35 20.27
CA VAL A 80 55.55 -15.76 21.61
C VAL A 80 56.79 -15.96 22.49
N LEU A 81 57.37 -17.16 22.49
CA LEU A 81 58.58 -17.48 23.24
C LEU A 81 59.85 -16.83 22.65
N GLU A 82 59.85 -16.41 21.39
CA GLU A 82 61.02 -15.74 20.79
C GLU A 82 61.00 -14.22 21.03
N ARG A 83 59.83 -13.62 21.24
CA ARG A 83 59.65 -12.16 21.38
C ARG A 83 60.52 -11.51 22.47
N PRO A 84 60.62 -12.03 23.71
CA PRO A 84 61.46 -11.43 24.74
C PRO A 84 62.95 -11.80 24.63
N LEU A 85 63.37 -12.54 23.60
CA LEU A 85 64.74 -13.03 23.45
C LEU A 85 65.52 -12.20 22.43
N GLU A 86 66.77 -11.88 22.77
CA GLU A 86 67.73 -11.25 21.87
C GLU A 86 68.78 -12.25 21.42
N LYS A 87 69.23 -12.12 20.18
CA LYS A 87 70.40 -12.84 19.69
C LYS A 87 71.66 -12.26 20.35
N LYS A 88 72.38 -13.07 21.12
CA LYS A 88 73.65 -12.65 21.77
C LYS A 88 74.84 -12.88 20.84
N ALA A 89 75.24 -14.14 20.65
CA ALA A 89 76.36 -14.53 19.81
C ALA A 89 76.06 -15.84 19.08
N GLY A 90 76.48 -15.96 17.82
CA GLY A 90 76.30 -17.18 17.03
C GLY A 90 74.83 -17.62 16.92
N LYS A 91 74.52 -18.75 17.55
CA LYS A 91 73.18 -19.38 17.59
C LYS A 91 72.46 -19.18 18.92
N THR A 92 73.06 -18.45 19.87
CA THR A 92 72.56 -18.29 21.24
C THR A 92 71.62 -17.11 21.37
N TYR A 93 70.46 -17.36 21.96
CA TYR A 93 69.40 -16.42 22.27
C TYR A 93 69.17 -16.40 23.78
N ALA A 94 69.06 -15.20 24.34
CA ALA A 94 68.85 -14.99 25.77
C ALA A 94 68.10 -13.66 25.98
N PRO A 95 67.45 -13.44 27.12
CA PRO A 95 66.83 -12.16 27.44
C PRO A 95 67.84 -10.98 27.39
N PRO A 96 67.35 -9.73 27.25
CA PRO A 96 68.18 -8.54 27.29
C PRO A 96 69.06 -8.45 28.54
N GLY A 97 70.33 -8.07 28.35
CA GLY A 97 71.32 -8.01 29.43
C GLY A 97 71.65 -9.36 30.08
N SER A 98 71.80 -9.36 31.41
CA SER A 98 72.09 -10.53 32.26
C SER A 98 70.86 -11.03 33.03
N LYS A 99 69.65 -10.60 32.63
CA LYS A 99 68.40 -10.94 33.32
C LYS A 99 68.04 -12.42 33.15
N LYS A 100 67.22 -12.94 34.05
CA LYS A 100 66.62 -14.28 33.96
C LYS A 100 65.16 -14.17 33.53
N LEU A 101 64.78 -14.87 32.48
CA LEU A 101 63.42 -14.83 31.97
C LEU A 101 62.56 -15.96 32.54
N VAL A 102 61.37 -15.62 33.00
CA VAL A 102 60.34 -16.56 33.46
C VAL A 102 59.20 -16.59 32.44
N TYR A 103 58.99 -17.72 31.80
CA TYR A 103 57.77 -17.98 31.04
C TYR A 103 56.68 -18.47 31.99
N PHE A 104 55.66 -17.64 32.18
CA PHE A 104 54.47 -18.02 32.92
C PHE A 104 53.38 -18.52 31.96
N ILE A 105 52.98 -19.77 32.10
CA ILE A 105 51.89 -20.39 31.31
C ILE A 105 50.71 -20.64 32.24
N ASP A 106 49.61 -19.90 32.04
CA ASP A 106 48.34 -20.22 32.69
C ASP A 106 47.60 -21.29 31.87
N ASP A 107 46.96 -22.25 32.55
CA ASP A 107 46.22 -23.37 31.96
C ASP A 107 46.94 -24.12 30.81
N ILE A 108 48.11 -24.72 31.11
CA ILE A 108 48.95 -25.45 30.14
C ILE A 108 48.24 -26.58 29.37
N ASN A 109 47.12 -27.10 29.89
CA ASN A 109 46.34 -28.17 29.28
C ASN A 109 45.31 -27.72 28.23
N MET A 110 45.11 -26.41 28.03
CA MET A 110 44.07 -25.88 27.13
C MET A 110 44.21 -26.23 25.62
N PRO A 111 45.41 -26.36 25.02
CA PRO A 111 45.53 -26.60 23.58
C PRO A 111 44.84 -27.88 23.12
N MET A 112 44.22 -27.81 21.94
CA MET A 112 43.55 -28.95 21.31
C MET A 112 44.54 -30.10 21.06
N VAL A 113 44.11 -31.31 21.37
CA VAL A 113 44.80 -32.54 20.98
C VAL A 113 44.40 -32.94 19.56
N ASP A 114 45.38 -33.40 18.78
CA ASP A 114 45.14 -33.94 17.45
C ASP A 114 44.41 -35.30 17.48
N LYS A 115 44.15 -35.88 16.30
CA LYS A 115 43.52 -37.21 16.16
C LYS A 115 44.29 -38.35 16.84
N TYR A 116 45.57 -38.15 17.12
CA TYR A 116 46.46 -39.12 17.77
C TYR A 116 46.70 -38.79 19.25
N PHE A 117 45.90 -37.90 19.83
CA PHE A 117 46.02 -37.44 21.23
C PHE A 117 47.37 -36.77 21.55
N THR A 118 47.98 -36.10 20.58
CA THR A 118 49.19 -35.30 20.77
C THR A 118 48.90 -33.80 20.69
N SER A 119 49.68 -33.00 21.43
CA SER A 119 49.56 -31.54 21.48
C SER A 119 50.86 -30.91 20.97
N GLN A 120 50.76 -30.13 19.89
CA GLN A 120 51.93 -29.51 19.26
C GLN A 120 52.64 -28.48 20.16
N PRO A 121 51.94 -27.63 20.94
CA PRO A 121 52.61 -26.76 21.91
C PRO A 121 53.39 -27.54 22.97
N HIS A 122 52.85 -28.67 23.45
CA HIS A 122 53.53 -29.50 24.45
C HIS A 122 54.83 -30.10 23.92
N THR A 123 54.86 -30.51 22.66
CA THR A 123 56.08 -31.07 22.06
C THR A 123 57.17 -30.03 21.87
N LEU A 124 56.83 -28.78 21.54
CA LEU A 124 57.80 -27.68 21.47
C LEU A 124 58.40 -27.35 22.85
N LEU A 125 57.57 -27.26 23.89
CA LEU A 125 58.05 -27.04 25.26
C LEU A 125 58.97 -28.19 25.70
N ARG A 126 58.57 -29.43 25.40
CA ARG A 126 59.39 -30.61 25.70
C ARG A 126 60.73 -30.56 24.97
N GLN A 127 60.73 -30.19 23.69
CA GLN A 127 61.96 -30.06 22.91
C GLN A 127 62.93 -29.07 23.57
N HIS A 128 62.45 -27.91 24.00
CA HIS A 128 63.30 -26.95 24.69
C HIS A 128 63.82 -27.49 26.03
N LEU A 129 62.96 -28.11 26.84
CA LEU A 129 63.35 -28.67 28.14
C LEU A 129 64.30 -29.87 28.03
N ASP A 130 64.19 -30.68 26.97
CA ASP A 130 65.06 -31.84 26.71
C ASP A 130 66.43 -31.40 26.14
N TYR A 131 66.46 -30.42 25.24
CA TYR A 131 67.63 -30.12 24.42
C TYR A 131 68.23 -28.71 24.58
N GLY A 132 67.55 -27.79 25.27
CA GLY A 132 67.99 -26.39 25.43
C GLY A 132 67.93 -25.54 24.16
N HIS A 133 67.28 -26.04 23.09
CA HIS A 133 67.21 -25.35 21.81
C HIS A 133 65.93 -25.69 21.03
N TRP A 134 65.61 -24.86 20.04
CA TRP A 134 64.61 -25.16 19.00
C TRP A 134 65.10 -24.72 17.62
N TYR A 135 64.41 -25.14 16.56
CA TYR A 135 64.78 -24.81 15.18
C TYR A 135 64.04 -23.57 14.69
N ASP A 136 64.76 -22.70 13.97
CA ASP A 136 64.15 -21.70 13.12
C ASP A 136 63.39 -22.39 11.99
N ARG A 137 62.09 -22.12 11.86
CA ARG A 137 61.23 -22.78 10.85
C ARG A 137 61.50 -22.29 9.44
N THR A 138 62.08 -21.09 9.27
CA THR A 138 62.36 -20.49 7.96
C THR A 138 63.79 -20.77 7.51
N LYS A 139 64.75 -20.59 8.41
CA LYS A 139 66.18 -20.76 8.10
C LYS A 139 66.70 -22.17 8.36
N HIS A 140 65.90 -23.00 9.04
CA HIS A 140 66.29 -24.34 9.50
C HIS A 140 67.57 -24.36 10.35
N THR A 141 67.89 -23.22 10.98
CA THR A 141 69.04 -23.09 11.87
C THR A 141 68.64 -23.33 13.32
N LEU A 142 69.53 -23.97 14.06
CA LEU A 142 69.36 -24.21 15.49
C LEU A 142 69.50 -22.89 16.29
N LYS A 143 68.57 -22.63 17.21
CA LYS A 143 68.57 -21.51 18.16
C LYS A 143 68.71 -22.07 19.58
N GLU A 144 69.86 -21.85 20.21
CA GLU A 144 70.12 -22.23 21.60
C GLU A 144 69.53 -21.19 22.54
N ILE A 145 68.73 -21.61 23.51
CA ILE A 145 67.97 -20.72 24.38
C ILE A 145 68.54 -20.81 25.80
N ASN A 146 69.07 -19.69 26.31
CA ASN A 146 69.74 -19.63 27.60
C ASN A 146 69.04 -18.66 28.58
N ASN A 147 69.23 -18.87 29.88
CA ASN A 147 68.71 -18.04 30.98
C ASN A 147 67.17 -17.92 31.03
N VAL A 148 66.48 -19.01 30.72
CA VAL A 148 65.02 -19.11 30.71
C VAL A 148 64.54 -20.19 31.68
N GLN A 149 63.42 -19.96 32.36
CA GLN A 149 62.71 -20.96 33.17
C GLN A 149 61.21 -20.94 32.91
N TYR A 150 60.51 -22.03 33.25
CA TYR A 150 59.06 -22.16 33.10
C TYR A 150 58.34 -22.26 34.44
N VAL A 151 57.25 -21.53 34.57
CA VAL A 151 56.28 -21.65 35.66
C VAL A 151 54.91 -21.87 35.03
N ALA A 152 54.21 -22.93 35.42
CA ALA A 152 52.92 -23.30 34.83
C ALA A 152 51.82 -23.46 35.88
N ALA A 153 50.58 -23.24 35.46
CA ALA A 153 49.39 -23.61 36.21
C ALA A 153 48.46 -24.49 35.36
N MET A 154 47.66 -25.34 36.01
CA MET A 154 46.72 -26.23 35.33
C MET A 154 45.46 -26.49 36.16
N ASN A 155 44.32 -26.65 35.48
CA ASN A 155 43.09 -27.16 36.06
C ASN A 155 42.87 -28.65 35.75
N PRO A 156 42.83 -29.57 36.74
CA PRO A 156 42.72 -31.00 36.51
C PRO A 156 41.29 -31.48 36.15
N THR A 157 40.24 -30.73 36.50
CA THR A 157 38.83 -31.16 36.34
C THR A 157 38.22 -30.79 34.99
N ALA A 158 38.98 -30.19 34.06
CA ALA A 158 38.47 -29.71 32.78
C ALA A 158 38.33 -30.83 31.72
N GLY A 159 37.77 -31.98 32.09
CA GLY A 159 37.30 -33.08 31.24
C GLY A 159 38.25 -33.58 30.13
N SER A 160 38.39 -32.80 29.07
CA SER A 160 39.07 -33.13 27.81
C SER A 160 40.50 -32.63 27.66
N PHE A 161 40.99 -31.84 28.61
CA PHE A 161 42.29 -31.18 28.54
C PHE A 161 43.32 -31.98 29.32
N THR A 162 44.15 -32.74 28.60
CA THR A 162 45.19 -33.60 29.17
C THR A 162 46.57 -33.02 28.92
N ILE A 163 47.50 -33.29 29.82
CA ILE A 163 48.92 -32.96 29.63
C ILE A 163 49.69 -34.21 29.24
N ASN A 164 50.65 -34.08 28.32
CA ASN A 164 51.52 -35.19 27.96
C ASN A 164 52.41 -35.57 29.18
N PRO A 165 52.38 -36.83 29.66
CA PRO A 165 53.22 -37.27 30.78
C PRO A 165 54.72 -37.05 30.54
N ARG A 166 55.16 -37.11 29.27
CA ARG A 166 56.55 -36.85 28.89
C ARG A 166 56.96 -35.39 29.06
N LEU A 167 56.02 -34.45 29.00
CA LEU A 167 56.28 -33.06 29.34
C LEU A 167 56.22 -32.88 30.87
N GLN A 168 55.19 -33.44 31.51
CA GLN A 168 54.98 -33.32 32.95
C GLN A 168 56.18 -33.79 33.78
N ARG A 169 56.94 -34.80 33.32
CA ARG A 169 58.15 -35.30 34.01
C ARG A 169 59.22 -34.21 34.29
N HIS A 170 59.23 -33.13 33.52
CA HIS A 170 60.20 -32.03 33.69
C HIS A 170 59.78 -31.01 34.74
N PHE A 171 58.53 -31.07 35.21
CA PHE A 171 57.97 -30.13 36.16
C PHE A 171 57.88 -30.76 37.55
N SER A 172 58.23 -29.99 38.57
CA SER A 172 57.82 -30.28 39.95
C SER A 172 56.36 -29.86 40.13
N VAL A 173 55.47 -30.82 40.38
CA VAL A 173 54.02 -30.62 40.41
C VAL A 173 53.53 -30.49 41.85
N PHE A 174 52.87 -29.37 42.17
CA PHE A 174 52.24 -29.13 43.47
C PHE A 174 50.73 -28.99 43.33
N ALA A 175 49.99 -29.78 44.11
CA ALA A 175 48.54 -29.64 44.20
C ALA A 175 48.18 -28.46 45.11
N VAL A 176 47.32 -27.56 44.64
CA VAL A 176 46.76 -26.45 45.40
C VAL A 176 45.34 -26.81 45.79
N SER A 177 45.14 -27.07 47.07
CA SER A 177 43.84 -27.46 47.62
C SER A 177 42.92 -26.26 47.76
N PHE A 178 41.64 -26.53 47.99
CA PHE A 178 40.69 -25.48 48.34
C PHE A 178 40.99 -24.99 49.77
N PRO A 179 40.99 -23.67 50.04
CA PRO A 179 41.22 -23.14 51.39
C PRO A 179 40.22 -23.71 52.40
N GLY A 180 40.69 -24.04 53.61
CA GLY A 180 39.81 -24.47 54.71
C GLY A 180 38.83 -23.38 55.15
N GLN A 181 37.74 -23.77 55.82
CA GLN A 181 36.69 -22.83 56.26
C GLN A 181 37.22 -21.69 57.14
N GLU A 182 38.10 -21.99 58.11
CA GLU A 182 38.73 -20.97 58.97
C GLU A 182 39.48 -19.90 58.18
N ALA A 183 40.19 -20.30 57.13
CA ALA A 183 40.91 -19.38 56.26
C ALA A 183 39.95 -18.50 55.45
N LEU A 184 38.84 -19.08 54.95
CA LEU A 184 37.82 -18.32 54.23
C LEU A 184 37.12 -17.32 55.14
N THR A 185 36.76 -17.70 56.37
CA THR A 185 36.18 -16.79 57.35
C THR A 185 37.13 -15.63 57.62
N LEU A 186 38.41 -15.89 57.88
CA LEU A 186 39.42 -14.84 58.08
C LEU A 186 39.52 -13.88 56.88
N ILE A 187 39.55 -14.41 55.65
CA ILE A 187 39.64 -13.62 54.43
C ILE A 187 38.45 -12.67 54.31
N TYR A 188 37.23 -13.20 54.37
CA TYR A 188 36.03 -12.41 54.11
C TYR A 188 35.64 -11.51 55.28
N SER A 189 35.83 -11.93 56.54
CA SER A 189 35.64 -11.09 57.73
C SER A 189 36.59 -9.89 57.70
N SER A 190 37.86 -10.08 57.32
CA SER A 190 38.82 -8.96 57.21
C SER A 190 38.40 -7.94 56.14
N LEU A 191 37.81 -8.42 55.03
CA LEU A 191 37.43 -7.62 53.89
C LEU A 191 36.19 -6.76 54.18
N ILE A 192 35.16 -7.37 54.77
CA ILE A 192 33.93 -6.66 55.14
C ILE A 192 34.16 -5.72 56.32
N GLY A 193 34.93 -6.15 57.34
CA GLY A 193 35.24 -5.32 58.50
C GLY A 193 36.03 -4.06 58.13
N GLN A 194 36.97 -4.14 57.18
CA GLN A 194 37.66 -2.95 56.66
C GLN A 194 36.72 -2.01 55.90
N HIS A 195 35.74 -2.54 55.17
CA HIS A 195 34.78 -1.72 54.43
C HIS A 195 33.85 -0.96 55.37
N LEU A 196 33.25 -1.66 56.33
CA LEU A 196 32.34 -1.07 57.32
C LEU A 196 33.02 -0.04 58.22
N ARG A 197 34.32 -0.23 58.52
CA ARG A 197 35.13 0.71 59.33
C ARG A 197 35.74 1.86 58.53
N SER A 198 35.52 1.93 57.21
CA SER A 198 36.10 2.97 56.37
C SER A 198 35.48 4.35 56.67
N PRO A 199 36.25 5.34 57.14
CA PRO A 199 35.72 6.64 57.58
C PRO A 199 35.10 7.44 56.42
N ASN A 200 35.52 7.18 55.18
CA ASN A 200 35.04 7.89 53.99
C ASN A 200 33.62 7.48 53.55
N LEU A 201 33.13 6.33 54.01
CA LEU A 201 31.86 5.74 53.57
C LEU A 201 30.69 6.03 54.52
N ARG A 202 30.95 6.71 55.65
CA ARG A 202 29.96 7.26 56.60
C ARG A 202 28.88 6.26 57.07
N PHE A 203 29.24 5.01 57.36
CA PHE A 203 28.30 4.03 57.93
C PHE A 203 27.82 4.44 59.34
N ASN A 204 26.63 3.98 59.74
CA ASN A 204 26.05 4.29 61.04
C ASN A 204 26.85 3.63 62.18
N PRO A 205 27.22 4.33 63.27
CA PRO A 205 27.96 3.75 64.40
C PRO A 205 27.31 2.54 65.06
N SER A 206 25.99 2.36 64.93
CA SER A 206 25.27 1.14 65.37
C SER A 206 25.71 -0.12 64.61
N ILE A 207 26.31 0.02 63.43
CA ILE A 207 26.84 -1.05 62.58
C ILE A 207 28.35 -1.28 62.86
N ILE A 208 29.08 -0.31 63.43
CA ILE A 208 30.56 -0.25 63.45
C ILE A 208 31.18 -0.58 64.83
N ARG A 209 30.41 -0.77 65.90
CA ARG A 209 30.96 -0.63 67.28
C ARG A 209 32.04 -1.67 67.67
N ASN A 210 33.24 -1.16 67.93
CA ASN A 210 34.41 -1.86 68.49
C ASN A 210 34.33 -2.04 70.04
N LYS A 211 34.42 -3.29 70.53
CA LYS A 211 34.85 -3.78 71.88
C LYS A 211 33.94 -3.52 73.13
N PRO A 212 34.22 -4.14 74.31
CA PRO A 212 34.00 -5.53 74.71
C PRO A 212 33.02 -5.59 75.92
N LEU A 213 31.77 -6.02 75.75
CA LEU A 213 30.91 -6.38 76.89
C LEU A 213 29.78 -7.31 76.44
N TRP A 214 29.73 -8.47 77.09
CA TRP A 214 29.36 -9.77 76.50
C TRP A 214 27.87 -10.17 76.58
N HIS A 215 26.87 -9.28 76.70
CA HIS A 215 25.52 -9.85 76.98
C HIS A 215 24.26 -9.32 76.29
N ILE A 216 24.23 -8.21 75.54
CA ILE A 216 22.92 -7.70 75.04
C ILE A 216 22.96 -7.13 73.60
N VAL A 217 23.94 -7.50 72.75
CA VAL A 217 23.90 -7.17 71.30
C VAL A 217 24.46 -8.33 70.47
N MET A 218 23.73 -9.45 70.38
CA MET A 218 24.13 -10.64 69.59
C MET A 218 23.59 -10.65 68.14
N ALA A 219 22.86 -9.63 67.69
CA ALA A 219 22.04 -9.80 66.49
C ALA A 219 22.78 -9.71 65.13
N LEU A 220 23.94 -9.06 65.00
CA LEU A 220 24.72 -9.05 63.74
C LEU A 220 26.23 -8.92 63.98
N ASP A 221 26.91 -10.03 64.29
CA ASP A 221 28.37 -10.09 64.16
C ASP A 221 28.78 -10.15 62.67
N GLU A 222 29.89 -9.48 62.31
CA GLU A 222 30.52 -9.58 60.97
C GLU A 222 30.75 -11.06 60.59
N ASP A 223 31.03 -11.91 61.59
CA ASP A 223 31.24 -13.34 61.43
C ASP A 223 29.96 -14.13 61.12
N ASN A 224 28.78 -13.72 61.60
CA ASN A 224 27.51 -14.39 61.28
C ASN A 224 27.14 -14.22 59.80
N LEU A 225 27.35 -13.02 59.24
CA LEU A 225 27.13 -12.78 57.80
C LEU A 225 28.09 -13.61 56.95
N VAL A 226 29.36 -13.70 57.35
CA VAL A 226 30.37 -14.50 56.64
C VAL A 226 30.07 -15.99 56.74
N ASN A 227 29.67 -16.48 57.92
CA ASN A 227 29.23 -17.86 58.13
C ASN A 227 27.98 -18.21 57.30
N ALA A 228 27.00 -17.31 57.25
CA ALA A 228 25.82 -17.45 56.40
C ALA A 228 26.19 -17.51 54.91
N ALA A 229 27.08 -16.62 54.45
CA ALA A 229 27.56 -16.60 53.07
C ALA A 229 28.34 -17.88 52.69
N LEU A 230 29.19 -18.38 53.60
CA LEU A 230 29.94 -19.62 53.41
C LEU A 230 29.01 -20.84 53.43
N GLY A 231 28.06 -20.90 54.36
CA GLY A 231 27.05 -21.94 54.44
C GLY A 231 26.19 -21.99 53.18
N LEU A 232 25.78 -20.83 52.65
CA LEU A 232 25.03 -20.73 51.39
C LEU A 232 25.86 -21.21 50.22
N HIS A 233 27.10 -20.73 50.09
CA HIS A 233 28.00 -21.14 49.02
C HIS A 233 28.23 -22.66 49.01
N GLN A 234 28.40 -23.28 50.18
CA GLN A 234 28.58 -24.72 50.30
C GLN A 234 27.32 -25.47 49.84
N LYS A 235 26.12 -25.09 50.33
CA LYS A 235 24.86 -25.72 49.90
C LYS A 235 24.59 -25.55 48.41
N VAL A 236 24.83 -24.35 47.86
CA VAL A 236 24.65 -24.06 46.42
C VAL A 236 25.57 -24.94 45.59
N SER A 237 26.86 -25.01 45.97
CA SER A 237 27.86 -25.78 45.23
C SER A 237 27.62 -27.29 45.23
N THR A 238 27.01 -27.84 46.29
CA THR A 238 26.66 -29.27 46.36
C THR A 238 25.32 -29.59 45.70
N THR A 239 24.39 -28.64 45.67
CA THR A 239 23.03 -28.86 45.15
C THR A 239 22.95 -28.66 43.65
N PHE A 240 23.56 -27.59 43.14
CA PHE A 240 23.51 -27.22 41.73
C PHE A 240 24.79 -27.67 41.02
N LEU A 241 24.76 -28.89 40.48
CA LEU A 241 25.89 -29.51 39.78
C LEU A 241 25.82 -29.34 38.26
N PRO A 242 26.98 -29.30 37.57
CA PRO A 242 27.02 -29.14 36.13
C PRO A 242 26.52 -30.40 35.42
N THR A 243 25.59 -30.23 34.47
CA THR A 243 25.09 -31.31 33.60
C THR A 243 25.35 -31.00 32.13
N ALA A 244 24.98 -31.91 31.22
CA ALA A 244 25.12 -31.69 29.79
C ALA A 244 24.32 -30.46 29.28
N THR A 245 23.20 -30.15 29.91
CA THR A 245 22.36 -28.97 29.62
C THR A 245 22.76 -27.79 30.51
N LYS A 246 23.01 -28.03 31.80
CA LYS A 246 23.35 -27.02 32.80
C LYS A 246 24.87 -26.94 33.02
N PHE A 247 25.66 -26.87 31.94
CA PHE A 247 27.14 -26.93 31.99
C PHE A 247 27.76 -25.73 32.71
N HIS A 248 27.02 -24.62 32.82
CA HIS A 248 27.43 -23.39 33.46
C HIS A 248 27.17 -23.40 34.98
N TYR A 249 26.52 -24.42 35.55
CA TYR A 249 26.34 -24.60 36.99
C TYR A 249 27.65 -25.02 37.65
N ASN A 250 28.63 -24.11 37.63
CA ASN A 250 29.94 -24.29 38.22
C ASN A 250 30.19 -23.14 39.18
N PHE A 251 30.00 -23.41 40.48
CA PHE A 251 30.15 -22.42 41.53
C PHE A 251 31.49 -22.60 42.23
N ASN A 252 32.27 -21.52 42.34
CA ASN A 252 33.60 -21.52 42.96
C ASN A 252 33.83 -20.26 43.80
N LEU A 253 34.99 -20.13 44.45
CA LEU A 253 35.28 -18.98 45.33
C LEU A 253 35.22 -17.62 44.64
N ARG A 254 35.40 -17.57 43.32
CA ARG A 254 35.24 -16.33 42.55
C ARG A 254 33.81 -15.81 42.65
N ASP A 255 32.82 -16.71 42.69
CA ASP A 255 31.41 -16.35 42.82
C ASP A 255 31.14 -15.77 44.21
N LEU A 256 31.65 -16.42 45.26
CA LEU A 256 31.58 -15.87 46.62
C LEU A 256 32.29 -14.51 46.71
N THR A 257 33.48 -14.37 46.11
CA THR A 257 34.19 -13.09 46.03
C THR A 257 33.39 -12.03 45.29
N ASN A 258 32.65 -12.40 44.24
CA ASN A 258 31.80 -11.46 43.50
C ASN A 258 30.59 -10.99 44.34
N ILE A 259 30.06 -11.81 45.25
CA ILE A 259 29.02 -11.39 46.21
C ILE A 259 29.59 -10.32 47.14
N PHE A 260 30.75 -10.58 47.74
CA PHE A 260 31.42 -9.60 48.60
C PHE A 260 31.84 -8.34 47.82
N GLN A 261 32.27 -8.46 46.56
CA GLN A 261 32.56 -7.32 45.69
C GLN A 261 31.31 -6.45 45.48
N GLY A 262 30.12 -7.06 45.35
CA GLY A 262 28.85 -6.34 45.27
C GLY A 262 28.47 -5.65 46.58
N LEU A 263 28.70 -6.31 47.73
CA LEU A 263 28.54 -5.69 49.05
C LEU A 263 29.41 -4.43 49.22
N LEU A 264 30.59 -4.37 48.58
CA LEU A 264 31.44 -3.19 48.61
C LEU A 264 30.86 -1.96 47.88
N PHE A 265 29.81 -2.12 47.07
CA PHE A 265 29.08 -0.96 46.52
C PHE A 265 28.22 -0.25 47.57
N ALA A 266 27.87 -0.94 48.66
CA ALA A 266 27.09 -0.35 49.73
C ALA A 266 27.87 0.79 50.41
N THR A 267 27.18 1.89 50.67
CA THR A 267 27.67 3.03 51.45
C THR A 267 26.79 3.25 52.68
N GLY A 268 27.15 4.17 53.57
CA GLY A 268 26.30 4.52 54.73
C GLY A 268 24.93 5.10 54.36
N GLU A 269 24.74 5.58 53.12
CA GLU A 269 23.41 5.96 52.62
C GLU A 269 22.56 4.75 52.23
N THR A 270 23.21 3.69 51.74
CA THR A 270 22.60 2.42 51.32
C THR A 270 22.17 1.57 52.51
N VAL A 271 22.99 1.54 53.56
CA VAL A 271 22.81 0.70 54.75
C VAL A 271 22.75 1.58 56.00
N LYS A 272 21.52 1.88 56.42
CA LYS A 272 21.19 2.64 57.64
C LYS A 272 20.88 1.71 58.79
N THR A 273 20.26 0.57 58.51
CA THR A 273 19.93 -0.46 59.49
C THR A 273 20.67 -1.78 59.19
N PRO A 274 20.88 -2.64 60.20
CA PRO A 274 21.48 -3.94 59.97
C PRO A 274 20.65 -4.88 59.06
N ILE A 275 19.32 -4.74 59.06
CA ILE A 275 18.41 -5.50 58.17
C ILE A 275 18.69 -5.15 56.71
N GLU A 276 18.94 -3.87 56.40
CA GLU A 276 19.29 -3.45 55.03
C GLU A 276 20.60 -4.10 54.56
N LEU A 277 21.58 -4.33 55.44
CA LEU A 277 22.82 -5.03 55.09
C LEU A 277 22.55 -6.48 54.66
N LEU A 278 21.67 -7.17 55.39
CA LEU A 278 21.24 -8.53 55.04
C LEU A 278 20.47 -8.54 53.72
N ARG A 279 19.61 -7.54 53.47
CA ARG A 279 18.88 -7.41 52.21
C ARG A 279 19.80 -7.19 51.02
N VAL A 280 20.88 -6.39 51.17
CA VAL A 280 21.92 -6.23 50.15
C VAL A 280 22.64 -7.57 49.91
N TRP A 281 23.00 -8.31 50.97
CA TRP A 281 23.60 -9.63 50.81
C TRP A 281 22.68 -10.61 50.07
N LEU A 282 21.39 -10.64 50.40
CA LEU A 282 20.41 -11.47 49.68
C LEU A 282 20.31 -11.07 48.22
N HIS A 283 20.22 -9.77 47.94
CA HIS A 283 20.23 -9.26 46.57
C HIS A 283 21.47 -9.73 45.80
N GLU A 284 22.66 -9.51 46.36
CA GLU A 284 23.93 -9.89 45.72
C GLU A 284 24.07 -11.41 45.54
N SER A 285 23.59 -12.21 46.49
CA SER A 285 23.56 -13.66 46.36
C SER A 285 22.61 -14.11 45.24
N GLN A 286 21.46 -13.44 45.08
CA GLN A 286 20.53 -13.67 43.97
C GLN A 286 21.16 -13.27 42.62
N ARG A 287 21.90 -12.15 42.57
CA ARG A 287 22.56 -11.67 41.34
C ARG A 287 23.70 -12.58 40.88
N VAL A 288 24.39 -13.26 41.81
CA VAL A 288 25.53 -14.13 41.48
C VAL A 288 25.10 -15.57 41.23
N TYR A 289 24.20 -16.11 42.07
CA TYR A 289 23.73 -17.49 41.95
C TYR A 289 22.44 -17.59 41.13
N GLY A 290 21.43 -16.81 41.49
CA GLY A 290 20.10 -16.86 40.87
C GLY A 290 20.13 -16.55 39.38
N ASP A 291 20.80 -15.48 38.95
CA ASP A 291 20.86 -15.08 37.53
C ASP A 291 21.57 -16.11 36.63
N ARG A 292 22.27 -17.10 37.23
CA ARG A 292 22.89 -18.22 36.53
C ARG A 292 21.98 -19.45 36.39
N LEU A 293 20.89 -19.53 37.15
CA LEU A 293 19.96 -20.66 37.14
C LEU A 293 19.01 -20.58 35.94
N LEU A 294 18.67 -21.75 35.38
CA LEU A 294 17.89 -21.90 34.15
C LEU A 294 16.40 -22.14 34.40
N GLU A 295 16.04 -22.91 35.43
CA GLU A 295 14.67 -23.33 35.69
C GLU A 295 14.09 -22.59 36.90
N ASP A 296 12.80 -22.24 36.84
CA ASP A 296 12.11 -21.58 37.96
C ASP A 296 12.14 -22.42 39.24
N LYS A 297 12.08 -23.75 39.10
CA LYS A 297 12.24 -24.69 40.21
C LYS A 297 13.58 -24.58 40.91
N ASP A 298 14.65 -24.33 40.16
CA ASP A 298 15.99 -24.14 40.72
C ASP A 298 16.06 -22.80 41.49
N LEU A 299 15.40 -21.75 40.97
CA LEU A 299 15.29 -20.44 41.62
C LEU A 299 14.48 -20.51 42.92
N GLU A 300 13.33 -21.20 42.91
CA GLU A 300 12.52 -21.45 44.11
C GLU A 300 13.32 -22.20 45.18
N LEU A 301 14.12 -23.19 44.77
CA LEU A 301 14.98 -23.93 45.67
C LEU A 301 16.10 -23.05 46.25
N LEU A 302 16.70 -22.17 45.46
CA LEU A 302 17.69 -21.21 45.95
C LEU A 302 17.10 -20.27 47.01
N ILE A 303 15.90 -19.73 46.76
CA ILE A 303 15.19 -18.85 47.71
C ILE A 303 14.92 -19.61 49.01
N LYS A 304 14.47 -20.86 48.91
CA LYS A 304 14.28 -21.72 50.09
C LYS A 304 15.58 -21.93 50.87
N LEU A 305 16.71 -22.18 50.19
CA LEU A 305 18.02 -22.33 50.83
C LEU A 305 18.48 -21.03 51.53
N GLN A 306 18.21 -19.86 50.95
CA GLN A 306 18.49 -18.58 51.58
C GLN A 306 17.67 -18.41 52.86
N ILE A 307 16.36 -18.66 52.79
CA ILE A 307 15.45 -18.59 53.96
C ILE A 307 15.94 -19.53 55.07
N ASP A 308 16.27 -20.78 54.74
CA ASP A 308 16.74 -21.77 55.71
C ASP A 308 18.05 -21.36 56.41
N ILE A 309 18.91 -20.61 55.71
CA ILE A 309 20.18 -20.12 56.28
C ILE A 309 19.96 -18.91 57.17
N ILE A 310 19.09 -17.98 56.76
CA ILE A 310 18.76 -16.82 57.58
C ILE A 310 18.14 -17.28 58.90
N LYS A 311 17.17 -18.21 58.84
CA LYS A 311 16.53 -18.78 60.04
C LYS A 311 17.51 -19.47 60.98
N LYS A 312 18.60 -20.05 60.44
CA LYS A 312 19.61 -20.75 61.23
C LYS A 312 20.62 -19.80 61.87
N GLU A 313 21.05 -18.76 61.17
CA GLU A 313 22.14 -17.88 61.61
C GLU A 313 21.63 -16.58 62.25
N PHE A 314 20.35 -16.22 62.06
CA PHE A 314 19.72 -14.97 62.51
C PHE A 314 18.32 -15.21 63.11
N GLU A 315 18.25 -15.92 64.23
CA GLU A 315 16.98 -16.34 64.88
C GLU A 315 16.10 -15.19 65.43
N GLU A 316 16.66 -13.98 65.65
CA GLU A 316 15.97 -12.86 66.31
C GLU A 316 15.42 -11.77 65.36
N LEU A 317 15.57 -11.92 64.03
CA LEU A 317 15.16 -10.91 63.05
C LEU A 317 13.80 -11.23 62.41
N ASP A 318 13.02 -10.19 62.07
CA ASP A 318 11.71 -10.36 61.42
C ASP A 318 11.86 -10.84 59.97
N ASP A 319 11.47 -12.09 59.72
CA ASP A 319 11.42 -12.74 58.41
C ASP A 319 10.66 -11.89 57.37
N VAL A 320 9.61 -11.17 57.80
CA VAL A 320 8.74 -10.40 56.90
C VAL A 320 9.45 -9.16 56.35
N GLU A 321 10.20 -8.46 57.19
CA GLU A 321 10.93 -7.24 56.77
C GLU A 321 12.14 -7.58 55.90
N ILE A 322 12.82 -8.70 56.16
CA ILE A 322 13.95 -9.17 55.36
C ILE A 322 13.50 -9.61 53.96
N MET A 323 12.35 -10.28 53.86
CA MET A 323 11.84 -10.86 52.61
C MET A 323 10.88 -9.96 51.83
N ALA A 324 10.61 -8.73 52.30
CA ALA A 324 9.69 -7.84 51.61
C ALA A 324 10.18 -7.49 50.18
N ALA A 325 9.34 -7.77 49.19
CA ALA A 325 9.60 -7.47 47.78
C ALA A 325 9.18 -6.02 47.42
N PRO A 326 9.84 -5.37 46.44
CA PRO A 326 10.99 -5.84 45.66
C PRO A 326 12.33 -5.70 46.42
N ASN A 327 13.22 -6.69 46.26
CA ASN A 327 14.60 -6.62 46.77
C ASN A 327 15.61 -6.41 45.62
N VAL A 328 15.55 -5.24 44.99
CA VAL A 328 16.40 -4.86 43.85
C VAL A 328 17.18 -3.60 44.17
N TYR A 329 18.49 -3.64 43.94
CA TYR A 329 19.39 -2.49 44.07
C TYR A 329 19.96 -2.13 42.70
N CYS A 330 20.09 -0.82 42.44
CA CYS A 330 20.69 -0.31 41.21
C CYS A 330 21.44 1.00 41.46
N HIS A 331 22.30 1.41 40.52
CA HIS A 331 23.11 2.63 40.65
C HIS A 331 22.39 3.91 40.24
N PHE A 332 21.17 3.82 39.70
CA PHE A 332 20.43 4.96 39.14
C PHE A 332 19.05 5.14 39.79
N ALA A 333 18.83 4.57 40.98
CA ALA A 333 17.54 4.60 41.68
C ALA A 333 17.02 6.02 42.00
N ARG A 334 17.88 7.05 41.94
CA ARG A 334 17.53 8.48 42.14
C ARG A 334 17.70 9.33 40.88
N GLY A 335 17.85 8.72 39.71
CA GLY A 335 18.06 9.40 38.43
C GLY A 335 19.36 8.96 37.73
N VAL A 336 19.47 9.32 36.45
CA VAL A 336 20.61 9.02 35.58
C VAL A 336 21.70 10.09 35.76
N GLY A 337 22.97 9.69 35.94
CA GLY A 337 24.11 10.60 36.00
C GLY A 337 25.15 10.25 37.06
N GLU A 338 24.78 10.27 38.34
CA GLU A 338 25.67 9.88 39.45
C GLU A 338 25.35 8.47 39.94
N PRO A 339 26.28 7.50 39.79
CA PRO A 339 26.04 6.12 40.22
C PRO A 339 25.98 6.05 41.76
N ARG A 340 24.78 5.78 42.29
CA ARG A 340 24.51 5.57 43.72
C ARG A 340 23.76 4.26 43.93
N TYR A 341 24.42 3.31 44.58
CA TYR A 341 23.84 1.99 44.82
C TYR A 341 22.77 2.05 45.93
N LEU A 342 21.50 1.99 45.54
CA LEU A 342 20.35 2.18 46.43
C LEU A 342 19.20 1.19 46.10
N PRO A 343 18.35 0.85 47.10
CA PRO A 343 17.20 -0.02 46.89
C PRO A 343 16.09 0.70 46.12
N ILE A 344 15.41 -0.04 45.27
CA ILE A 344 14.22 0.41 44.54
C ILE A 344 13.01 0.27 45.46
N LYS A 345 12.21 1.34 45.60
CA LYS A 345 11.01 1.34 46.44
C LYS A 345 9.83 0.64 45.78
N ASN A 346 9.51 1.05 44.55
CA ASN A 346 8.38 0.55 43.77
C ASN A 346 8.77 0.38 42.30
N TRP A 347 8.15 -0.59 41.62
CA TRP A 347 8.32 -0.81 40.18
C TRP A 347 7.84 0.35 39.32
N LYS A 348 6.80 1.08 39.74
CA LYS A 348 6.28 2.26 39.02
C LYS A 348 7.30 3.40 38.95
N ASP A 349 8.00 3.66 40.06
CA ASP A 349 9.02 4.71 40.12
C ASP A 349 10.20 4.37 39.19
N LEU A 350 10.60 3.10 39.18
CA LEU A 350 11.64 2.59 38.27
C LEU A 350 11.21 2.70 36.80
N SER A 351 9.96 2.37 36.49
CA SER A 351 9.41 2.45 35.13
C SER A 351 9.46 3.89 34.61
N ASN A 352 9.09 4.89 35.42
CA ASN A 352 9.18 6.30 35.06
C ASN A 352 10.63 6.73 34.79
N ILE A 353 11.57 6.39 35.69
CA ILE A 353 13.00 6.73 35.53
C ILE A 353 13.57 6.12 34.22
N LEU A 354 13.24 4.85 33.95
CA LEU A 354 13.71 4.16 32.76
C LEU A 354 13.02 4.66 31.48
N ALA A 355 11.75 5.07 31.55
CA ALA A 355 11.05 5.67 30.42
C ALA A 355 11.66 7.03 30.05
N ASP A 356 12.00 7.87 31.04
CA ASP A 356 12.70 9.14 30.81
C ASP A 356 14.10 8.92 30.21
N ALA A 357 14.83 7.93 30.72
CA ALA A 357 16.13 7.54 30.17
C ALA A 357 16.03 7.03 28.72
N LEU A 358 14.99 6.25 28.41
CA LEU A 358 14.72 5.74 27.07
C LEU A 358 14.35 6.86 26.10
N ASN A 359 13.53 7.82 26.54
CA ASN A 359 13.17 9.00 25.73
C ASN A 359 14.42 9.82 25.40
N THR A 360 15.27 10.07 26.39
CA THR A 360 16.55 10.78 26.20
C THR A 360 17.48 10.02 25.23
N TYR A 361 17.55 8.69 25.35
CA TYR A 361 18.30 7.86 24.41
C TYR A 361 17.75 7.99 22.99
N ASN A 362 16.42 7.95 22.81
CA ASN A 362 15.74 8.00 21.51
C ASN A 362 15.86 9.36 20.81
N GLU A 363 16.13 10.44 21.56
CA GLU A 363 16.45 11.76 21.00
C GLU A 363 17.87 11.83 20.43
N LEU A 364 18.83 11.19 21.09
CA LEU A 364 20.26 11.23 20.73
C LEU A 364 20.64 10.15 19.72
N ASN A 365 20.01 8.98 19.80
CA ASN A 365 20.36 7.78 19.04
C ASN A 365 19.15 7.29 18.22
N VAL A 366 19.35 6.21 17.45
CA VAL A 366 18.27 5.55 16.72
C VAL A 366 17.21 5.05 17.72
N ALA A 367 15.94 5.47 17.50
CA ALA A 367 14.84 5.18 18.39
C ALA A 367 14.65 3.67 18.65
N MET A 368 14.63 3.30 19.92
CA MET A 368 14.28 1.97 20.43
C MET A 368 12.88 2.01 21.05
N ASN A 369 11.94 1.27 20.44
CA ASN A 369 10.59 1.10 20.98
C ASN A 369 10.56 -0.07 21.97
N LEU A 370 11.09 0.15 23.18
CA LEU A 370 11.09 -0.83 24.26
C LEU A 370 9.89 -0.65 25.17
N VAL A 371 9.23 -1.75 25.51
CA VAL A 371 8.21 -1.80 26.56
C VAL A 371 8.87 -2.29 27.84
N LEU A 372 8.74 -1.50 28.92
CA LEU A 372 9.39 -1.73 30.20
C LEU A 372 8.42 -2.43 31.18
N PHE A 373 8.33 -3.75 31.08
CA PHE A 373 7.69 -4.61 32.08
C PHE A 373 8.70 -5.08 33.13
N GLU A 374 8.23 -5.73 34.21
CA GLU A 374 9.05 -6.02 35.40
C GLU A 374 10.36 -6.75 35.10
N ASP A 375 10.33 -7.83 34.32
CA ASP A 375 11.56 -8.57 33.98
C ASP A 375 12.51 -7.74 33.11
N ALA A 376 12.00 -6.97 32.15
CA ALA A 376 12.82 -6.10 31.31
C ALA A 376 13.55 -5.04 32.17
N MET A 377 12.85 -4.45 33.14
CA MET A 377 13.45 -3.52 34.10
C MET A 377 14.47 -4.23 35.00
N ALA A 378 14.17 -5.45 35.46
CA ALA A 378 15.10 -6.25 36.25
C ALA A 378 16.39 -6.55 35.47
N HIS A 379 16.30 -6.90 34.19
CA HIS A 379 17.45 -7.11 33.31
C HIS A 379 18.29 -5.83 33.14
N VAL A 380 17.67 -4.66 32.98
CA VAL A 380 18.41 -3.38 32.93
C VAL A 380 19.18 -3.15 34.24
N CYS A 381 18.56 -3.40 35.40
CA CYS A 381 19.23 -3.31 36.69
C CYS A 381 20.40 -4.31 36.81
N ARG A 382 20.22 -5.56 36.36
CA ARG A 382 21.28 -6.59 36.34
C ARG A 382 22.47 -6.16 35.49
N ILE A 383 22.21 -5.76 34.25
CA ILE A 383 23.25 -5.35 33.30
C ILE A 383 23.98 -4.13 33.82
N ASN A 384 23.27 -3.10 34.30
CA ASN A 384 23.89 -1.92 34.90
C ASN A 384 24.79 -2.31 36.09
N ARG A 385 24.31 -3.16 37.01
CA ARG A 385 25.13 -3.66 38.13
C ARG A 385 26.39 -4.38 37.66
N ILE A 386 26.32 -5.14 36.57
CA ILE A 386 27.50 -5.79 35.98
C ILE A 386 28.46 -4.75 35.40
N LEU A 387 27.98 -3.77 34.64
CA LEU A 387 28.82 -2.76 33.97
C LEU A 387 29.56 -1.84 34.96
N GLU A 388 28.91 -1.46 36.06
CA GLU A 388 29.54 -0.68 37.15
C GLU A 388 30.61 -1.47 37.91
N CYS A 389 30.59 -2.80 37.82
CA CYS A 389 31.57 -3.64 38.48
C CYS A 389 32.96 -3.51 37.82
N PRO A 390 34.05 -3.40 38.61
CA PRO A 390 35.39 -3.39 38.07
C PRO A 390 35.69 -4.73 37.40
N ARG A 391 36.07 -4.70 36.11
CA ARG A 391 36.17 -5.88 35.22
C ARG A 391 34.86 -6.65 35.05
N GLY A 392 33.72 -5.97 35.12
CA GLY A 392 32.40 -6.53 34.88
C GLY A 392 32.11 -6.73 33.40
N ASN A 393 32.10 -7.98 32.97
CA ASN A 393 31.70 -8.39 31.62
C ASN A 393 30.41 -9.20 31.74
N ALA A 394 29.48 -9.03 30.79
CA ALA A 394 28.19 -9.70 30.80
C ALA A 394 28.12 -10.75 29.68
N LEU A 395 27.56 -11.92 30.00
CA LEU A 395 27.12 -12.92 29.04
C LEU A 395 25.59 -13.02 29.15
N LEU A 396 24.89 -12.38 28.22
CA LEU A 396 23.44 -12.39 28.12
C LEU A 396 23.02 -13.59 27.28
N VAL A 397 22.36 -14.56 27.90
CA VAL A 397 21.94 -15.79 27.24
C VAL A 397 20.43 -15.83 27.11
N GLY A 398 19.93 -15.98 25.89
CA GLY A 398 18.50 -16.20 25.67
C GLY A 398 18.16 -16.30 24.21
N VAL A 399 16.91 -16.61 23.90
CA VAL A 399 16.44 -16.78 22.52
C VAL A 399 16.49 -15.45 21.75
N GLY A 400 16.71 -15.50 20.44
CA GLY A 400 16.57 -14.35 19.55
C GLY A 400 15.29 -13.56 19.78
N GLY A 401 15.36 -12.24 19.71
CA GLY A 401 14.19 -11.36 19.88
C GLY A 401 13.79 -11.05 21.33
N SER A 402 14.46 -11.60 22.34
CA SER A 402 14.17 -11.33 23.77
C SER A 402 14.61 -9.94 24.29
N GLY A 403 15.18 -9.08 23.45
CA GLY A 403 15.58 -7.72 23.82
C GLY A 403 17.02 -7.55 24.34
N LYS A 404 17.85 -8.62 24.37
CA LYS A 404 19.24 -8.60 24.90
C LYS A 404 20.06 -7.38 24.46
N GLN A 405 20.13 -7.12 23.16
CA GLN A 405 20.94 -6.02 22.63
C GLN A 405 20.39 -4.65 23.03
N SER A 406 19.07 -4.47 22.95
CA SER A 406 18.43 -3.18 23.21
C SER A 406 18.50 -2.81 24.70
N LEU A 407 18.30 -3.79 25.59
CA LEU A 407 18.43 -3.58 27.03
C LEU A 407 19.90 -3.38 27.44
N ALA A 408 20.85 -4.05 26.77
CA ALA A 408 22.27 -3.77 26.96
C ALA A 408 22.66 -2.35 26.54
N ARG A 409 22.13 -1.83 25.41
CA ARG A 409 22.36 -0.44 24.98
C ARG A 409 21.77 0.57 25.96
N LEU A 410 20.54 0.34 26.43
CA LEU A 410 19.91 1.20 27.43
C LEU A 410 20.70 1.20 28.75
N ALA A 411 21.10 0.03 29.25
CA ALA A 411 21.90 -0.07 30.47
C ALA A 411 23.28 0.60 30.32
N SER A 412 23.91 0.47 29.15
CA SER A 412 25.19 1.14 28.85
C SER A 412 25.04 2.66 28.81
N PHE A 413 23.95 3.16 28.21
CA PHE A 413 23.63 4.58 28.18
C PHE A 413 23.42 5.16 29.59
N ILE A 414 22.71 4.44 30.46
CA ILE A 414 22.51 4.82 31.86
C ILE A 414 23.85 4.92 32.62
N SER A 415 24.79 4.02 32.33
CA SER A 415 26.15 4.06 32.88
C SER A 415 27.09 5.07 32.18
N GLY A 416 26.62 5.81 31.18
CA GLY A 416 27.44 6.76 30.42
C GLY A 416 28.55 6.11 29.59
N LEU A 417 28.37 4.86 29.17
CA LEU A 417 29.33 4.09 28.37
C LEU A 417 28.95 4.13 26.87
N GLU A 418 29.93 4.40 26.01
CA GLU A 418 29.73 4.36 24.55
C GLU A 418 29.64 2.91 24.07
N VAL A 419 28.61 2.56 23.30
CA VAL A 419 28.45 1.20 22.77
C VAL A 419 29.07 1.10 21.38
N PHE A 420 30.02 0.19 21.23
CA PHE A 420 30.58 -0.22 19.96
C PHE A 420 30.07 -1.62 19.57
N GLN A 421 29.64 -1.78 18.33
CA GLN A 421 29.20 -3.04 17.77
C GLN A 421 29.78 -3.20 16.36
N ILE A 422 30.36 -4.36 16.07
CA ILE A 422 30.94 -4.69 14.76
C ILE A 422 29.84 -4.71 13.68
N THR A 423 30.17 -4.22 12.49
CA THR A 423 29.35 -4.39 11.28
C THR A 423 30.05 -5.40 10.37
N LEU A 424 29.46 -6.57 10.16
CA LEU A 424 30.05 -7.59 9.30
C LEU A 424 29.91 -7.20 7.82
N THR A 425 31.02 -7.25 7.10
CA THR A 425 31.08 -7.23 5.63
C THR A 425 31.50 -8.61 5.13
N LYS A 426 31.30 -8.90 3.84
CA LYS A 426 31.66 -10.20 3.24
C LYS A 426 33.16 -10.53 3.39
N GLU A 427 34.00 -9.51 3.48
CA GLU A 427 35.46 -9.63 3.60
C GLU A 427 35.93 -9.52 5.06
N TYR A 428 35.03 -9.37 6.03
CA TYR A 428 35.38 -9.19 7.44
C TYR A 428 36.00 -10.46 8.02
N GLY A 429 37.29 -10.39 8.36
CA GLY A 429 38.07 -11.47 8.93
C GLY A 429 38.72 -11.10 10.26
N ILE A 430 39.75 -11.88 10.61
CA ILE A 430 40.46 -11.74 11.89
C ILE A 430 41.30 -10.45 11.92
N GLN A 431 41.81 -9.98 10.77
CA GLN A 431 42.66 -8.79 10.73
C GLN A 431 41.85 -7.52 10.96
N GLU A 432 40.66 -7.44 10.36
CA GLU A 432 39.71 -6.35 10.56
C GLU A 432 39.28 -6.28 12.03
N LEU A 433 38.98 -7.44 12.63
CA LEU A 433 38.68 -7.53 14.06
C LEU A 433 39.84 -7.05 14.95
N ARG A 434 41.09 -7.34 14.59
CA ARG A 434 42.26 -6.83 15.32
C ARG A 434 42.35 -5.31 15.24
N VAL A 435 42.10 -4.72 14.07
CA VAL A 435 42.09 -3.26 13.89
C VAL A 435 40.98 -2.62 14.75
N ASP A 436 39.78 -3.20 14.76
CA ASP A 436 38.68 -2.71 15.59
C ASP A 436 39.00 -2.81 17.09
N LEU A 437 39.57 -3.93 17.54
CA LEU A 437 40.01 -4.10 18.92
C LEU A 437 41.15 -3.13 19.29
N ALA A 438 42.12 -2.91 18.40
CA ALA A 438 43.19 -1.94 18.62
C ALA A 438 42.62 -0.53 18.82
N ASN A 439 41.67 -0.12 17.97
CA ASN A 439 40.96 1.15 18.11
C ASN A 439 40.20 1.27 19.44
N LEU A 440 39.54 0.21 19.89
CA LEU A 440 38.86 0.16 21.19
C LEU A 440 39.84 0.30 22.36
N TYR A 441 41.01 -0.36 22.29
CA TYR A 441 42.06 -0.22 23.29
C TYR A 441 42.60 1.21 23.36
N LEU A 442 42.80 1.87 22.22
CA LEU A 442 43.23 3.27 22.19
C LEU A 442 42.16 4.21 22.80
N ARG A 443 40.87 4.00 22.50
CA ARG A 443 39.77 4.79 23.11
C ARG A 443 39.68 4.58 24.62
N ALA A 444 39.69 3.33 25.08
CA ALA A 444 39.54 2.99 26.49
C ALA A 444 40.79 3.33 27.32
N GLY A 445 41.98 3.11 26.76
CA GLY A 445 43.26 3.25 27.45
C GLY A 445 43.92 4.63 27.29
N LEU A 446 44.02 5.17 26.07
CA LEU A 446 44.65 6.50 25.89
C LEU A 446 43.68 7.63 26.21
N LYS A 447 42.47 7.60 25.63
CA LYS A 447 41.46 8.67 25.83
C LYS A 447 40.70 8.55 27.15
N ASN A 448 40.85 7.43 27.86
CA ASN A 448 40.15 7.14 29.10
C ASN A 448 38.61 7.23 28.98
N LEU A 449 38.06 6.83 27.82
CA LEU A 449 36.63 6.80 27.56
C LEU A 449 36.05 5.43 27.93
N GLY A 450 34.94 5.42 28.66
CA GLY A 450 34.22 4.18 28.97
C GLY A 450 33.53 3.63 27.74
N THR A 451 33.80 2.37 27.38
CA THR A 451 33.28 1.77 26.14
C THR A 451 32.79 0.35 26.40
N VAL A 452 31.63 0.02 25.85
CA VAL A 452 31.06 -1.32 25.84
C VAL A 452 31.21 -1.90 24.45
N PHE A 453 31.95 -3.00 24.33
CA PHE A 453 31.98 -3.78 23.10
C PHE A 453 30.88 -4.85 23.16
N LEU A 454 29.85 -4.66 22.33
CA LEU A 454 28.69 -5.54 22.20
C LEU A 454 28.88 -6.50 21.02
N MET A 455 28.89 -7.80 21.31
CA MET A 455 29.06 -8.87 20.32
C MET A 455 27.94 -9.89 20.43
N THR A 456 27.48 -10.41 19.29
CA THR A 456 26.38 -11.39 19.19
C THR A 456 26.87 -12.67 18.54
N ASP A 457 26.09 -13.74 18.63
CA ASP A 457 26.43 -15.01 17.95
C ASP A 457 26.55 -14.88 16.43
N ALA A 458 25.78 -13.98 15.81
CA ALA A 458 25.83 -13.72 14.37
C ALA A 458 27.16 -13.09 13.95
N HIS A 459 27.85 -12.39 14.87
CA HIS A 459 29.13 -11.74 14.59
C HIS A 459 30.34 -12.70 14.66
N VAL A 460 30.11 -13.98 14.90
CA VAL A 460 31.15 -15.01 15.02
C VAL A 460 31.05 -15.99 13.84
N PRO A 461 31.59 -15.62 12.66
CA PRO A 461 31.61 -16.51 11.49
C PRO A 461 32.61 -17.66 11.66
N ASP A 462 33.77 -17.39 12.27
CA ASP A 462 34.79 -18.39 12.63
C ASP A 462 34.99 -18.40 14.16
N GLU A 463 35.05 -19.60 14.75
CA GLU A 463 35.32 -19.83 16.17
C GLU A 463 36.66 -19.20 16.60
N LYS A 464 37.61 -19.00 15.68
CA LYS A 464 38.88 -18.32 15.97
C LYS A 464 38.73 -16.88 16.46
N PHE A 465 37.62 -16.20 16.17
CA PHE A 465 37.36 -14.86 16.71
C PHE A 465 37.31 -14.90 18.25
N LEU A 466 36.76 -15.98 18.81
CA LEU A 466 36.63 -16.15 20.25
C LEU A 466 37.99 -16.34 20.95
N VAL A 467 39.06 -16.65 20.23
CA VAL A 467 40.43 -16.68 20.78
C VAL A 467 40.83 -15.28 21.27
N LEU A 468 40.63 -14.25 20.44
CA LEU A 468 40.95 -12.86 20.79
C LEU A 468 40.10 -12.37 21.97
N ILE A 469 38.82 -12.79 22.00
CA ILE A 469 37.91 -12.46 23.10
C ILE A 469 38.31 -13.19 24.39
N ASN A 470 38.76 -14.45 24.30
CA ASN A 470 39.26 -15.20 25.45
C ASN A 470 40.49 -14.53 26.06
N ASP A 471 41.42 -14.07 25.22
CA ASP A 471 42.61 -13.30 25.66
C ASP A 471 42.21 -11.98 26.33
N LEU A 472 41.29 -11.22 25.72
CA LEU A 472 40.73 -10.00 26.30
C LEU A 472 40.08 -10.23 27.68
N LEU A 473 39.32 -11.31 27.84
CA LEU A 473 38.62 -11.61 29.10
C LEU A 473 39.56 -12.12 30.20
N THR A 474 40.63 -12.83 29.85
CA THR A 474 41.58 -13.43 30.81
C THR A 474 42.64 -12.43 31.26
N SER A 475 43.54 -12.06 30.35
CA SER A 475 44.68 -11.16 30.59
C SER A 475 44.31 -9.70 30.37
N GLY A 476 43.42 -9.42 29.41
CA GLY A 476 43.21 -8.07 28.89
C GLY A 476 44.27 -7.64 27.87
N GLU A 477 45.18 -8.53 27.49
CA GLU A 477 46.25 -8.30 26.53
C GLU A 477 46.17 -9.34 25.41
N ILE A 478 46.05 -8.86 24.17
CA ILE A 478 45.99 -9.70 22.98
C ILE A 478 47.37 -9.70 22.31
N PRO A 479 47.99 -10.87 22.09
CA PRO A 479 49.27 -10.96 21.38
C PRO A 479 49.18 -10.40 19.95
N ASP A 480 50.25 -9.70 19.52
CA ASP A 480 50.38 -9.12 18.18
C ASP A 480 49.22 -8.18 17.78
N LEU A 481 48.58 -7.52 18.75
CA LEU A 481 47.52 -6.53 18.47
C LEU A 481 48.10 -5.20 17.94
N PHE A 482 49.21 -4.75 18.54
CA PHE A 482 49.89 -3.50 18.18
C PHE A 482 51.29 -3.81 17.64
N PRO A 483 51.73 -3.13 16.56
CA PRO A 483 53.14 -3.13 16.17
C PRO A 483 54.00 -2.43 17.22
N GLU A 484 55.30 -2.72 17.26
CA GLU A 484 56.21 -2.19 18.30
C GLU A 484 56.25 -0.65 18.33
N ASP A 485 56.20 -0.01 17.16
CA ASP A 485 56.19 1.46 17.04
C ASP A 485 54.95 2.08 17.73
N GLU A 486 53.78 1.45 17.62
CA GLU A 486 52.56 1.93 18.28
C GLU A 486 52.60 1.71 19.80
N VAL A 487 53.20 0.60 20.26
CA VAL A 487 53.41 0.36 21.69
C VAL A 487 54.28 1.47 22.30
N ASP A 488 55.33 1.89 21.59
CA ASP A 488 56.22 2.96 22.03
C ASP A 488 55.50 4.31 22.12
N ASN A 489 54.63 4.61 21.15
CA ASN A 489 53.78 5.79 21.16
C ASN A 489 52.79 5.77 22.34
N ILE A 490 52.17 4.62 22.62
CA ILE A 490 51.26 4.45 23.77
C ILE A 490 52.03 4.69 25.07
N VAL A 491 53.16 4.00 25.26
CA VAL A 491 54.02 4.13 26.45
C VAL A 491 54.44 5.57 26.69
N THR A 492 54.82 6.28 25.63
CA THR A 492 55.24 7.69 25.72
C THR A 492 54.07 8.59 26.14
N SER A 493 52.87 8.32 25.62
CA SER A 493 51.65 9.09 25.93
C SER A 493 51.21 8.93 27.39
N VAL A 494 51.22 7.70 27.94
CA VAL A 494 50.80 7.46 29.33
C VAL A 494 51.90 7.76 30.37
N ARG A 495 53.16 7.91 29.95
CA ARG A 495 54.30 8.07 30.88
C ARG A 495 54.12 9.20 31.89
N ASN A 496 53.63 10.35 31.42
CA ASN A 496 53.39 11.49 32.30
C ASN A 496 52.34 11.16 33.36
N GLU A 497 51.26 10.47 33.00
CA GLU A 497 50.20 10.10 33.93
C GLU A 497 50.64 9.04 34.94
N VAL A 498 51.47 8.07 34.52
CA VAL A 498 52.08 7.06 35.40
C VAL A 498 52.95 7.74 36.46
N LYS A 499 53.73 8.74 36.05
CA LYS A 499 54.58 9.54 36.95
C LYS A 499 53.74 10.35 37.94
N HIS A 500 52.64 10.96 37.50
CA HIS A 500 51.68 11.63 38.40
C HIS A 500 50.98 10.65 39.35
N GLY A 501 50.77 9.40 38.93
CA GLY A 501 50.22 8.32 39.73
C GLY A 501 51.18 7.74 40.78
N GLY A 502 52.42 8.24 40.87
CA GLY A 502 53.42 7.80 41.84
C GLY A 502 54.08 6.45 41.52
N GLN A 503 53.92 5.94 40.31
CA GLN A 503 54.58 4.72 39.83
C GLN A 503 55.86 5.08 39.05
N GLY A 504 56.89 4.23 39.12
CA GLY A 504 58.14 4.43 38.37
C GLY A 504 57.93 4.35 36.86
N ASP A 505 58.61 5.20 36.08
CA ASP A 505 58.39 5.44 34.64
C ASP A 505 59.03 4.38 33.71
N THR A 506 59.05 3.12 34.14
CA THR A 506 59.55 2.01 33.30
C THR A 506 58.57 1.69 32.18
N ARG A 507 59.08 1.16 31.06
CA ARG A 507 58.26 0.70 29.92
C ARG A 507 57.18 -0.29 30.37
N GLU A 508 57.56 -1.25 31.22
CA GLU A 508 56.68 -2.30 31.74
C GLU A 508 55.56 -1.73 32.63
N ASN A 509 55.88 -0.77 33.50
CA ASN A 509 54.88 -0.12 34.35
C ASN A 509 53.90 0.71 33.53
N CYS A 510 54.38 1.44 32.51
CA CYS A 510 53.53 2.21 31.61
C CYS A 510 52.56 1.31 30.84
N TRP A 511 53.05 0.17 30.32
CA TRP A 511 52.22 -0.80 29.62
C TRP A 511 51.16 -1.42 30.54
N ARG A 512 51.57 -1.84 31.74
CA ARG A 512 50.64 -2.38 32.75
C ARG A 512 49.57 -1.37 33.14
N PHE A 513 49.93 -0.11 33.33
CA PHE A 513 48.99 0.97 33.63
C PHE A 513 47.96 1.16 32.50
N PHE A 514 48.41 1.14 31.25
CA PHE A 514 47.54 1.19 30.08
C PHE A 514 46.55 0.01 30.05
N ILE A 515 47.03 -1.22 30.24
CA ILE A 515 46.18 -2.43 30.25
C ILE A 515 45.19 -2.41 31.41
N ASP A 516 45.60 -2.00 32.62
CA ASP A 516 44.70 -1.88 33.76
C ASP A 516 43.59 -0.85 33.51
N ARG A 517 43.91 0.25 32.82
CA ARG A 517 42.91 1.25 32.39
C ARG A 517 41.97 0.69 31.31
N VAL A 518 42.50 -0.02 30.31
CA VAL A 518 41.66 -0.71 29.32
C VAL A 518 40.69 -1.66 30.02
N ARG A 519 41.15 -2.52 30.92
CA ARG A 519 40.29 -3.47 31.65
C ARG A 519 39.27 -2.79 32.58
N LYS A 520 39.54 -1.54 32.98
CA LYS A 520 38.60 -0.75 33.77
C LYS A 520 37.47 -0.19 32.91
N ASN A 521 37.83 0.39 31.76
CA ASN A 521 36.93 1.19 30.92
C ASN A 521 36.28 0.40 29.78
N LEU A 522 36.96 -0.60 29.23
CA LEU A 522 36.45 -1.49 28.19
C LEU A 522 35.70 -2.65 28.84
N LYS A 523 34.39 -2.73 28.58
CA LYS A 523 33.52 -3.80 29.05
C LYS A 523 33.02 -4.64 27.88
N MET A 524 32.93 -5.94 28.08
CA MET A 524 32.38 -6.87 27.09
C MET A 524 30.95 -7.24 27.43
N VAL A 525 30.05 -7.16 26.45
CA VAL A 525 28.69 -7.71 26.53
C VAL A 525 28.49 -8.70 25.38
N LEU A 526 28.35 -9.98 25.74
CA LEU A 526 28.14 -11.08 24.80
C LEU A 526 26.67 -11.48 24.79
N CYS A 527 26.01 -11.40 23.65
CA CYS A 527 24.60 -11.77 23.48
C CYS A 527 24.48 -13.08 22.71
N PHE A 528 24.45 -14.20 23.43
CA PHE A 528 24.45 -15.54 22.84
C PHE A 528 23.09 -16.25 23.00
N SER A 529 22.83 -17.20 22.10
CA SER A 529 21.63 -18.01 22.05
C SER A 529 21.91 -19.36 22.72
N PRO A 530 21.02 -19.84 23.62
CA PRO A 530 21.17 -21.17 24.22
C PRO A 530 20.73 -22.29 23.27
N VAL A 531 20.16 -21.97 22.12
CA VAL A 531 19.62 -22.95 21.18
C VAL A 531 20.76 -23.60 20.38
N GLY A 532 20.74 -24.94 20.35
CA GLY A 532 21.77 -25.75 19.69
C GLY A 532 22.93 -26.11 20.63
N THR A 533 24.01 -26.63 20.04
CA THR A 533 25.19 -27.10 20.81
C THR A 533 26.33 -26.09 20.83
N ALA A 534 26.27 -25.04 20.00
CA ALA A 534 27.36 -24.09 19.80
C ALA A 534 27.81 -23.42 21.11
N LEU A 535 26.89 -22.87 21.90
CA LEU A 535 27.21 -22.21 23.17
C LEU A 535 27.95 -23.16 24.14
N ARG A 536 27.50 -24.41 24.24
CA ARG A 536 28.12 -25.44 25.09
C ARG A 536 29.52 -25.80 24.61
N VAL A 537 29.71 -25.93 23.30
CA VAL A 537 31.00 -26.25 22.69
C VAL A 537 31.97 -25.08 22.90
N ARG A 538 31.53 -23.84 22.63
CA ARG A 538 32.30 -22.61 22.86
C ARG A 538 32.68 -22.45 24.32
N ALA A 539 31.75 -22.67 25.25
CA ALA A 539 32.01 -22.66 26.68
C ALA A 539 33.12 -23.64 27.13
N ARG A 540 33.21 -24.80 26.47
CA ARG A 540 34.25 -25.80 26.75
C ARG A 540 35.59 -25.43 26.11
N GLN A 541 35.57 -24.90 24.89
CA GLN A 541 36.78 -24.49 24.16
C GLN A 541 37.38 -23.20 24.72
N PHE A 542 36.54 -22.28 25.20
CA PHE A 542 36.90 -20.95 25.70
C PHE A 542 36.31 -20.74 27.11
N PRO A 543 36.92 -21.31 28.17
CA PRO A 543 36.38 -21.24 29.53
C PRO A 543 36.27 -19.82 30.12
N ALA A 544 36.99 -18.83 29.57
CA ALA A 544 36.87 -17.44 30.01
C ALA A 544 35.49 -16.85 29.73
N LEU A 545 34.79 -17.35 28.70
CA LEU A 545 33.44 -16.94 28.35
C LEU A 545 32.43 -17.22 29.46
N ILE A 546 32.68 -18.16 30.36
CA ILE A 546 31.82 -18.40 31.54
C ILE A 546 32.48 -17.81 32.78
N SER A 547 33.79 -18.02 32.94
CA SER A 547 34.44 -17.78 34.22
C SER A 547 34.77 -16.31 34.49
N CYS A 548 34.90 -15.50 33.43
CA CYS A 548 35.23 -14.07 33.51
C CYS A 548 34.04 -13.15 33.20
N THR A 549 32.86 -13.72 32.91
CA THR A 549 31.62 -12.98 32.67
C THR A 549 30.57 -13.35 33.71
N THR A 550 29.70 -12.41 34.06
CA THR A 550 28.46 -12.72 34.79
C THR A 550 27.38 -13.09 33.78
N ILE A 551 26.72 -14.23 34.01
CA ILE A 551 25.65 -14.74 33.15
C ILE A 551 24.33 -14.11 33.59
N ASP A 552 23.54 -13.65 32.63
CA ASP A 552 22.14 -13.24 32.82
C ASP A 552 21.26 -13.99 31.82
N TRP A 553 20.35 -14.82 32.34
CA TRP A 553 19.43 -15.63 31.54
C TRP A 553 18.15 -14.86 31.22
N PHE A 554 17.90 -14.69 29.92
CA PHE A 554 16.66 -14.14 29.36
C PHE A 554 15.70 -15.30 29.08
N HIS A 555 14.78 -15.52 30.02
CA HIS A 555 13.73 -16.51 29.90
C HIS A 555 12.64 -16.07 28.90
N GLU A 556 11.75 -17.00 28.57
CA GLU A 556 10.54 -16.68 27.81
C GLU A 556 9.68 -15.68 28.59
N TRP A 557 8.99 -14.78 27.87
CA TRP A 557 8.15 -13.79 28.55
C TRP A 557 6.98 -14.47 29.27
N PRO A 558 6.78 -14.17 30.56
CA PRO A 558 5.63 -14.70 31.28
C PRO A 558 4.34 -14.09 30.75
N LYS A 559 3.20 -14.67 31.13
CA LYS A 559 1.89 -14.26 30.63
C LYS A 559 1.59 -12.79 30.98
N GLU A 560 1.96 -12.35 32.17
CA GLU A 560 1.79 -10.98 32.64
C GLU A 560 2.57 -9.98 31.78
N ALA A 561 3.78 -10.35 31.33
CA ALA A 561 4.58 -9.53 30.43
C ALA A 561 3.93 -9.41 29.05
N LEU A 562 3.40 -10.52 28.51
CA LEU A 562 2.69 -10.52 27.23
C LEU A 562 1.43 -9.64 27.27
N GLU A 563 0.68 -9.70 28.38
CA GLU A 563 -0.51 -8.86 28.59
C GLU A 563 -0.16 -7.37 28.70
N SER A 564 0.85 -7.02 29.51
CA SER A 564 1.30 -5.63 29.67
C SER A 564 1.81 -5.03 28.36
N VAL A 565 2.58 -5.80 27.59
CA VAL A 565 3.07 -5.39 26.27
C VAL A 565 1.89 -5.17 25.32
N SER A 566 0.96 -6.12 25.26
CA SER A 566 -0.21 -6.01 24.37
C SER A 566 -1.05 -4.77 24.65
N ILE A 567 -1.33 -4.46 25.92
CA ILE A 567 -2.11 -3.27 26.31
C ILE A 567 -1.45 -1.99 25.77
N ASN A 568 -0.14 -1.81 25.99
CA ASN A 568 0.59 -0.62 25.53
C ASN A 568 0.56 -0.42 24.00
N PHE A 569 0.49 -1.51 23.23
CA PHE A 569 0.37 -1.43 21.77
C PHE A 569 -1.08 -1.22 21.32
N LEU A 570 -2.05 -1.87 21.97
CA LEU A 570 -3.48 -1.72 21.67
C LEU A 570 -4.02 -0.34 22.05
N ASP A 571 -3.41 0.35 23.02
CA ASP A 571 -3.80 1.72 23.39
C ASP A 571 -3.63 2.74 22.27
N ARG A 572 -2.82 2.42 21.26
CA ARG A 572 -2.59 3.25 20.07
C ARG A 572 -3.62 3.01 18.96
N VAL A 573 -4.55 2.08 19.15
CA VAL A 573 -5.53 1.66 18.14
C VAL A 573 -6.88 2.31 18.45
N ASP A 574 -7.24 3.31 17.65
CA ASP A 574 -8.49 4.06 17.83
C ASP A 574 -9.73 3.25 17.42
N VAL A 575 -9.59 2.33 16.45
CA VAL A 575 -10.70 1.49 15.93
C VAL A 575 -11.20 0.48 16.97
N LEU A 576 -10.37 0.12 17.96
CA LEU A 576 -10.72 -0.88 18.97
C LEU A 576 -11.43 -0.22 20.18
N PRO A 577 -12.67 -0.62 20.51
CA PRO A 577 -13.37 -0.11 21.69
C PRO A 577 -12.55 -0.33 22.98
N THR A 578 -12.55 0.66 23.87
CA THR A 578 -11.77 0.64 25.12
C THR A 578 -12.07 -0.58 25.99
N ASP A 579 -13.33 -1.02 26.01
CA ASP A 579 -13.81 -2.15 26.82
C ASP A 579 -13.28 -3.51 26.33
N LEU A 580 -12.86 -3.60 25.06
CA LEU A 580 -12.34 -4.82 24.45
C LEU A 580 -10.81 -4.92 24.51
N ARG A 581 -10.09 -3.86 24.91
CA ARG A 581 -8.61 -3.84 24.94
C ARG A 581 -8.01 -4.88 25.88
N ASP A 582 -8.52 -4.94 27.11
CA ASP A 582 -8.06 -5.92 28.13
C ASP A 582 -8.40 -7.38 27.74
N PRO A 583 -9.63 -7.70 27.28
CA PRO A 583 -9.94 -9.01 26.73
C PRO A 583 -9.03 -9.45 25.58
N VAL A 584 -8.82 -8.56 24.60
CA VAL A 584 -7.97 -8.83 23.43
C VAL A 584 -6.53 -9.10 23.88
N SER A 585 -6.00 -8.29 24.82
CA SER A 585 -4.68 -8.49 25.41
C SER A 585 -4.51 -9.88 26.04
N LYS A 586 -5.45 -10.29 26.90
CA LYS A 586 -5.46 -11.61 27.53
C LYS A 586 -5.53 -12.74 26.51
N TYR A 587 -6.30 -12.56 25.44
CA TYR A 587 -6.40 -13.55 24.37
C TYR A 587 -5.09 -13.67 23.57
N LEU A 588 -4.47 -12.54 23.19
CA LEU A 588 -3.18 -12.52 22.49
C LEU A 588 -2.13 -13.32 23.27
N ALA A 589 -2.01 -13.07 24.57
CA ALA A 589 -1.09 -13.79 25.45
C ALA A 589 -1.38 -15.31 25.48
N GLN A 590 -2.65 -15.70 25.60
CA GLN A 590 -3.05 -17.11 25.58
C GLN A 590 -2.74 -17.82 24.24
N VAL A 591 -2.98 -17.14 23.11
CA VAL A 591 -2.64 -17.67 21.78
C VAL A 591 -1.14 -17.94 21.72
N HIS A 592 -0.30 -16.99 22.13
CA HIS A 592 1.15 -17.16 22.12
C HIS A 592 1.59 -18.35 22.97
N THR A 593 1.12 -18.46 24.22
CA THR A 593 1.43 -19.59 25.11
C THR A 593 0.98 -20.93 24.50
N SER A 594 -0.22 -20.98 23.91
CA SER A 594 -0.75 -22.20 23.29
C SER A 594 0.11 -22.69 22.13
N VAL A 595 0.69 -21.77 21.34
CA VAL A 595 1.59 -22.12 20.24
C VAL A 595 2.93 -22.61 20.78
N ASN A 596 3.45 -22.08 21.90
CA ASN A 596 4.67 -22.59 22.53
C ASN A 596 4.47 -24.06 22.94
N ASP A 597 3.36 -24.36 23.61
CA ASP A 597 3.04 -25.73 24.04
C ASP A 597 2.83 -26.66 22.84
N MET A 598 2.10 -26.20 21.82
CA MET A 598 1.91 -26.98 20.60
C MET A 598 3.22 -27.22 19.84
N SER A 599 4.15 -26.26 19.84
CA SER A 599 5.47 -26.41 19.22
C SER A 599 6.31 -27.49 19.91
N ARG A 600 6.18 -27.66 21.24
CA ARG A 600 6.81 -28.76 21.98
C ARG A 600 6.23 -30.11 21.57
N VAL A 601 4.91 -30.22 21.45
CA VAL A 601 4.23 -31.44 20.97
C VAL A 601 4.62 -31.75 19.51
N TYR A 602 4.68 -30.71 18.67
CA TYR A 602 5.07 -30.83 17.26
C TYR A 602 6.50 -31.34 17.10
N LEU A 603 7.44 -30.87 17.92
CA LEU A 603 8.81 -31.37 17.94
C LEU A 603 8.87 -32.85 18.37
N GLN A 604 8.09 -33.24 19.37
CA GLN A 604 8.06 -34.63 19.84
C GLN A 604 7.45 -35.58 18.80
N ALA A 605 6.38 -35.16 18.12
CA ALA A 605 5.65 -35.97 17.15
C ALA A 605 6.30 -36.01 15.75
N GLN A 606 6.74 -34.86 15.23
CA GLN A 606 7.19 -34.71 13.84
C GLN A 606 8.70 -34.46 13.70
N ARG A 607 9.43 -34.26 14.82
CA ARG A 607 10.88 -33.90 14.82
C ARG A 607 11.17 -32.63 13.99
N ARG A 608 10.21 -31.72 13.91
CA ARG A 608 10.31 -30.41 13.24
C ARG A 608 10.37 -29.32 14.29
N TYR A 609 11.26 -28.35 14.10
CA TYR A 609 11.47 -27.25 15.04
C TYR A 609 10.61 -26.05 14.66
N ASN A 610 9.80 -25.58 15.60
CA ASN A 610 9.14 -24.28 15.54
C ASN A 610 9.49 -23.50 16.80
N TYR A 611 10.03 -22.30 16.61
CA TYR A 611 10.40 -21.37 17.66
C TYR A 611 9.47 -20.18 17.65
N THR A 612 8.82 -19.96 18.76
CA THR A 612 8.10 -18.74 19.08
C THR A 612 9.01 -17.81 19.87
N THR A 613 9.00 -16.54 19.51
CA THR A 613 9.83 -15.53 20.18
C THR A 613 8.98 -14.32 20.54
N PRO A 614 9.42 -13.49 21.49
CA PRO A 614 8.76 -12.21 21.75
C PRO A 614 8.65 -11.31 20.52
N LYS A 615 9.62 -11.36 19.60
CA LYS A 615 9.54 -10.62 18.33
C LYS A 615 8.43 -11.16 17.42
N THR A 616 8.19 -12.48 17.41
CA THR A 616 7.03 -13.08 16.73
C THR A 616 5.72 -12.57 17.34
N PHE A 617 5.65 -12.41 18.66
CA PHE A 617 4.49 -11.85 19.36
C PHE A 617 4.24 -10.38 19.00
N LEU A 618 5.28 -9.55 18.99
CA LEU A 618 5.18 -8.16 18.53
C LEU A 618 4.75 -8.07 17.06
N GLY A 619 5.27 -8.95 16.20
CA GLY A 619 4.83 -9.06 14.81
C GLY A 619 3.36 -9.45 14.68
N PHE A 620 2.87 -10.34 15.55
CA PHE A 620 1.46 -10.71 15.62
C PHE A 620 0.57 -9.53 16.03
N ILE A 621 0.97 -8.75 17.05
CA ILE A 621 0.24 -7.54 17.45
C ILE A 621 0.23 -6.52 16.32
N SER A 622 1.39 -6.24 15.71
CA SER A 622 1.50 -5.31 14.57
C SER A 622 0.64 -5.75 13.39
N LEU A 623 0.61 -7.05 13.08
CA LEU A 623 -0.25 -7.59 12.04
C LEU A 623 -1.73 -7.41 12.39
N TYR A 624 -2.12 -7.67 13.64
CA TYR A 624 -3.49 -7.44 14.10
C TYR A 624 -3.90 -5.98 13.96
N THR A 625 -3.08 -5.04 14.43
CA THR A 625 -3.40 -3.60 14.35
C THR A 625 -3.50 -3.12 12.91
N ASN A 626 -2.58 -3.54 12.04
CA ASN A 626 -2.58 -3.14 10.63
C ASN A 626 -3.75 -3.77 9.87
N LEU A 627 -4.02 -5.07 10.07
CA LEU A 627 -5.15 -5.73 9.42
C LEU A 627 -6.49 -5.18 9.92
N LEU A 628 -6.61 -4.88 11.21
CA LEU A 628 -7.81 -4.27 11.78
C LEU A 628 -8.10 -2.92 11.15
N GLN A 629 -7.09 -2.04 11.09
CA GLN A 629 -7.23 -0.74 10.45
C GLN A 629 -7.59 -0.86 8.96
N ASN A 630 -6.82 -1.65 8.19
CA ASN A 630 -7.04 -1.80 6.76
C ASN A 630 -8.42 -2.39 6.45
N LYS A 631 -8.84 -3.43 7.19
CA LYS A 631 -10.15 -4.05 6.98
C LYS A 631 -11.30 -3.19 7.47
N TYR A 632 -11.10 -2.40 8.52
CA TYR A 632 -12.07 -1.40 8.94
C TYR A 632 -12.24 -0.33 7.86
N ASP A 633 -11.15 0.22 7.33
CA ASP A 633 -11.19 1.23 6.27
C ASP A 633 -11.79 0.66 4.96
N GLU A 634 -11.45 -0.57 4.58
CA GLU A 634 -12.07 -1.28 3.46
C GLU A 634 -13.59 -1.47 3.66
N LEU A 635 -13.99 -1.86 4.88
CA LEU A 635 -15.41 -2.07 5.24
C LEU A 635 -16.16 -0.73 5.19
N GLN A 636 -15.61 0.32 5.79
CA GLN A 636 -16.20 1.67 5.76
C GLN A 636 -16.29 2.22 4.33
N ALA A 637 -15.27 2.03 3.51
CA ALA A 637 -15.30 2.41 2.11
C ALA A 637 -16.39 1.65 1.33
N LYS A 638 -16.58 0.35 1.58
CA LYS A 638 -17.66 -0.45 0.98
C LYS A 638 -19.04 0.01 1.45
N ILE A 639 -19.22 0.25 2.75
CA ILE A 639 -20.46 0.78 3.32
C ILE A 639 -20.79 2.13 2.67
N ALA A 640 -19.84 3.08 2.65
CA ALA A 640 -20.02 4.39 2.05
C ALA A 640 -20.36 4.30 0.55
N ARG A 641 -19.71 3.40 -0.20
CA ARG A 641 -20.01 3.17 -1.63
C ARG A 641 -21.44 2.67 -1.84
N LEU A 642 -21.87 1.66 -1.08
CA LEU A 642 -23.22 1.11 -1.18
C LEU A 642 -24.30 2.11 -0.69
N GLN A 643 -24.03 2.84 0.40
CA GLN A 643 -24.92 3.89 0.91
C GLN A 643 -25.08 5.02 -0.10
N ASN A 644 -23.99 5.49 -0.71
CA ASN A 644 -24.06 6.49 -1.77
C ASN A 644 -24.87 5.98 -2.98
N GLY A 645 -24.70 4.71 -3.37
CA GLY A 645 -25.51 4.09 -4.42
C GLY A 645 -27.00 4.04 -4.07
N LEU A 646 -27.34 3.63 -2.84
CA LEU A 646 -28.71 3.60 -2.33
C LEU A 646 -29.34 4.99 -2.24
N GLU A 647 -28.57 6.00 -1.80
CA GLU A 647 -29.02 7.38 -1.73
C GLU A 647 -29.29 7.96 -3.12
N LYS A 648 -28.42 7.68 -4.10
CA LYS A 648 -28.67 8.03 -5.50
C LYS A 648 -29.94 7.38 -6.02
N LEU A 649 -30.17 6.09 -5.77
CA LEU A 649 -31.42 5.43 -6.16
C LEU A 649 -32.66 6.01 -5.48
N ARG A 650 -32.56 6.40 -4.20
CA ARG A 650 -33.65 7.05 -3.45
C ARG A 650 -33.98 8.42 -4.05
N THR A 651 -32.98 9.27 -4.22
CA THR A 651 -33.13 10.60 -4.82
C THR A 651 -33.65 10.52 -6.26
N THR A 652 -33.23 9.51 -7.02
CA THR A 652 -33.79 9.21 -8.36
C THR A 652 -35.29 8.96 -8.28
N SER A 653 -35.73 8.08 -7.37
CA SER A 653 -37.14 7.75 -7.20
C SER A 653 -37.97 8.99 -6.86
N GLU A 654 -37.48 9.83 -5.94
CA GLU A 654 -38.14 11.08 -5.54
C GLU A 654 -38.23 12.07 -6.73
N GLN A 655 -37.14 12.25 -7.50
CA GLN A 655 -37.15 13.10 -8.69
C GLN A 655 -38.09 12.61 -9.78
N VAL A 656 -38.23 11.29 -9.95
CA VAL A 656 -39.17 10.70 -10.91
C VAL A 656 -40.61 10.97 -10.51
N ASP A 657 -40.92 10.89 -9.21
CA ASP A 657 -42.28 11.17 -8.72
C ASP A 657 -42.62 12.67 -8.88
N ASP A 658 -41.66 13.57 -8.65
CA ASP A 658 -41.80 15.00 -8.92
C ASP A 658 -41.96 15.29 -10.43
N LEU A 659 -41.18 14.63 -11.29
CA LEU A 659 -41.29 14.76 -12.75
C LEU A 659 -42.61 14.21 -13.28
N LYS A 660 -43.14 13.11 -12.72
CA LYS A 660 -44.47 12.57 -13.06
C LYS A 660 -45.57 13.58 -12.75
N GLN A 661 -45.48 14.27 -11.61
CA GLN A 661 -46.43 15.34 -11.28
C GLN A 661 -46.33 16.50 -12.28
N LYS A 662 -45.12 16.90 -12.67
CA LYS A 662 -44.91 17.95 -13.69
C LYS A 662 -45.43 17.54 -15.07
N LEU A 663 -45.17 16.31 -15.50
CA LEU A 663 -45.66 15.78 -16.79
C LEU A 663 -47.18 15.77 -16.82
N ALA A 664 -47.85 15.37 -15.73
CA ALA A 664 -49.31 15.40 -15.65
C ALA A 664 -49.89 16.83 -15.83
N VAL A 665 -49.22 17.85 -15.30
CA VAL A 665 -49.60 19.25 -15.51
C VAL A 665 -49.33 19.68 -16.96
N GLN A 666 -48.17 19.32 -17.52
CA GLN A 666 -47.78 19.65 -18.89
C GLN A 666 -48.67 18.96 -19.94
N GLU A 667 -49.12 17.73 -19.72
CA GLU A 667 -50.04 17.02 -20.63
C GLU A 667 -51.41 17.71 -20.69
N VAL A 668 -51.91 18.19 -19.54
CA VAL A 668 -53.15 18.97 -19.48
C VAL A 668 -52.97 20.30 -20.23
N GLU A 669 -51.85 20.99 -20.04
CA GLU A 669 -51.55 22.24 -20.75
C GLU A 669 -51.40 22.03 -22.27
N LEU A 670 -50.72 20.95 -22.68
CA LEU A 670 -50.58 20.55 -24.08
C LEU A 670 -51.95 20.25 -24.71
N GLN A 671 -52.85 19.61 -23.98
CA GLN A 671 -54.20 19.30 -24.47
C GLN A 671 -55.03 20.58 -24.68
N ILE A 672 -54.96 21.54 -23.75
CA ILE A 672 -55.59 22.86 -23.90
C ILE A 672 -55.02 23.58 -25.13
N LYS A 673 -53.69 23.59 -25.30
CA LYS A 673 -53.01 24.25 -26.43
C LYS A 673 -53.27 23.55 -27.76
N ASN A 674 -53.43 22.23 -27.77
CA ASN A 674 -53.86 21.46 -28.94
C ASN A 674 -55.28 21.85 -29.36
N ASP A 675 -56.22 21.92 -28.41
CA ASP A 675 -57.60 22.32 -28.70
C ASP A 675 -57.69 23.77 -29.20
N GLU A 676 -56.85 24.68 -28.68
CA GLU A 676 -56.73 26.06 -29.16
C GLU A 676 -56.19 26.12 -30.60
N ALA A 677 -55.14 25.35 -30.90
CA ALA A 677 -54.56 25.29 -32.24
C ALA A 677 -55.53 24.67 -33.27
N ASP A 678 -56.23 23.59 -32.92
CA ASP A 678 -57.20 22.93 -33.81
C ASP A 678 -58.42 23.81 -34.12
N LYS A 679 -58.85 24.63 -33.16
CA LYS A 679 -59.89 25.66 -33.40
C LYS A 679 -59.40 26.71 -34.41
N LEU A 680 -58.17 27.19 -34.26
CA LEU A 680 -57.57 28.15 -35.18
C LEU A 680 -57.38 27.57 -36.59
N ILE A 681 -57.03 26.28 -36.72
CA ILE A 681 -56.91 25.59 -38.01
C ILE A 681 -58.25 25.61 -38.76
N ARG A 682 -59.35 25.22 -38.11
CA ARG A 682 -60.67 25.21 -38.76
C ARG A 682 -61.09 26.60 -39.22
N ILE A 683 -60.77 27.63 -38.45
CA ILE A 683 -61.06 29.03 -38.80
C ILE A 683 -60.21 29.46 -39.99
N VAL A 684 -58.89 29.22 -39.96
CA VAL A 684 -57.98 29.55 -41.06
C VAL A 684 -58.33 28.78 -42.33
N GLU A 685 -58.63 27.48 -42.27
CA GLU A 685 -59.06 26.69 -43.44
C GLU A 685 -60.36 27.23 -44.05
N SER A 686 -61.33 27.61 -43.21
CA SER A 686 -62.60 28.15 -43.67
C SER A 686 -62.45 29.53 -44.35
N GLU A 687 -61.60 30.41 -43.80
CA GLU A 687 -61.33 31.74 -44.38
C GLU A 687 -60.43 31.65 -45.61
N THR A 688 -59.47 30.71 -45.65
CA THR A 688 -58.62 30.48 -46.83
C THR A 688 -59.43 29.92 -48.00
N ALA A 689 -60.40 29.04 -47.73
CA ALA A 689 -61.31 28.54 -48.76
C ALA A 689 -62.24 29.63 -49.32
N LYS A 690 -62.68 30.60 -48.49
CA LYS A 690 -63.48 31.74 -48.94
C LYS A 690 -62.66 32.68 -49.84
N VAL A 691 -61.45 33.06 -49.41
CA VAL A 691 -60.55 33.91 -50.20
C VAL A 691 -60.16 33.26 -51.53
N SER A 692 -59.92 31.94 -51.57
CA SER A 692 -59.62 31.21 -52.81
C SER A 692 -60.78 31.24 -53.81
N LYS A 693 -62.03 31.05 -53.33
CA LYS A 693 -63.22 31.12 -54.20
C LYS A 693 -63.47 32.53 -54.75
N GLU A 694 -63.25 33.57 -53.95
CA GLU A 694 -63.38 34.95 -54.41
C GLU A 694 -62.26 35.34 -55.40
N ASN A 695 -61.03 34.86 -55.20
CA ASN A 695 -59.90 35.07 -56.13
C ASN A 695 -60.10 34.36 -57.48
N GLU A 696 -60.69 33.16 -57.51
CA GLU A 696 -61.05 32.47 -58.76
C GLU A 696 -62.12 33.26 -59.54
N MET A 697 -63.17 33.74 -58.86
CA MET A 697 -64.20 34.59 -59.47
C MET A 697 -63.63 35.92 -60.03
N ALA A 698 -62.67 36.54 -59.35
CA ALA A 698 -62.02 37.76 -59.81
C ALA A 698 -61.14 37.55 -61.06
N ASN A 699 -60.43 36.42 -61.14
CA ASN A 699 -59.59 36.08 -62.29
C ASN A 699 -60.41 35.72 -63.54
N GLU A 700 -61.55 35.09 -63.35
CA GLU A 700 -62.46 34.74 -64.45
C GLU A 700 -63.12 35.99 -65.05
N GLU A 701 -63.53 36.95 -64.22
CA GLU A 701 -64.04 38.25 -64.70
C GLU A 701 -62.94 39.15 -65.30
N LYS A 702 -61.69 39.09 -64.80
CA LYS A 702 -60.54 39.83 -65.38
C LYS A 702 -60.27 39.39 -66.82
N ARG A 703 -60.35 38.09 -67.10
CA ARG A 703 -60.14 37.53 -68.46
C ARG A 703 -61.24 37.96 -69.43
N LYS A 704 -62.50 38.01 -68.97
CA LYS A 704 -63.64 38.45 -69.81
C LYS A 704 -63.51 39.92 -70.22
N VAL A 705 -63.15 40.81 -69.30
CA VAL A 705 -62.97 42.25 -69.59
C VAL A 705 -61.84 42.49 -70.61
N ALA A 706 -60.73 41.77 -70.51
CA ALA A 706 -59.57 41.94 -71.40
C ALA A 706 -59.86 41.53 -72.87
N ILE A 707 -60.72 40.53 -73.09
CA ILE A 707 -61.10 40.09 -74.43
C ILE A 707 -62.02 41.11 -75.12
N ILE A 708 -63.03 41.61 -74.38
CA ILE A 708 -64.02 42.58 -74.89
C ILE A 708 -63.34 43.92 -75.27
N GLU A 709 -62.28 44.30 -74.57
CA GLU A 709 -61.56 45.56 -74.80
C GLU A 709 -60.74 45.62 -76.10
N VAL A 710 -60.16 44.49 -76.53
CA VAL A 710 -59.42 44.40 -77.79
C VAL A 710 -60.35 44.49 -79.00
N GLU A 711 -61.59 43.99 -78.89
CA GLU A 711 -62.56 43.94 -79.99
C GLU A 711 -63.24 45.30 -80.28
N VAL A 712 -63.55 46.07 -79.22
CA VAL A 712 -64.16 47.40 -79.32
C VAL A 712 -63.21 48.44 -79.94
N SER A 713 -61.91 48.34 -79.65
CA SER A 713 -60.87 49.23 -80.18
C SER A 713 -60.72 49.16 -81.70
N LYS A 714 -60.80 47.96 -82.28
CA LYS A 714 -60.63 47.74 -83.73
C LYS A 714 -61.82 48.28 -84.54
N ARG A 715 -63.06 48.07 -84.08
CA ARG A 715 -64.29 48.51 -84.76
C ARG A 715 -64.46 50.04 -84.77
N SER A 716 -63.91 50.74 -83.78
CA SER A 716 -63.98 52.22 -83.66
C SER A 716 -63.18 52.97 -84.71
N LYS A 717 -62.07 52.39 -85.18
CA LYS A 717 -61.19 53.02 -86.18
C LYS A 717 -61.79 53.03 -87.57
N GLU A 718 -62.41 51.93 -87.99
CA GLU A 718 -62.97 51.75 -89.35
C GLU A 718 -64.23 52.61 -89.58
N CYS A 719 -65.03 52.88 -88.55
CA CYS A 719 -66.26 53.66 -88.70
C CYS A 719 -66.02 55.18 -88.86
N LYS A 720 -64.87 55.70 -88.41
CA LYS A 720 -64.52 57.14 -88.51
C LYS A 720 -63.97 57.55 -89.87
N GLU A 721 -63.33 56.63 -90.60
CA GLU A 721 -62.69 56.94 -91.89
C GLU A 721 -63.71 57.04 -93.06
N ASP A 722 -64.84 56.33 -92.98
CA ASP A 722 -65.86 56.34 -94.03
C ASP A 722 -66.86 57.52 -93.89
N LEU A 723 -67.07 58.04 -92.68
CA LEU A 723 -68.04 59.11 -92.39
C LEU A 723 -67.60 60.48 -92.98
N VAL A 724 -66.29 60.71 -93.06
CA VAL A 724 -65.70 61.96 -93.62
C VAL A 724 -65.92 62.09 -95.13
N LYS A 725 -66.10 60.98 -95.85
CA LYS A 725 -66.26 61.01 -97.32
C LYS A 725 -67.65 61.51 -97.78
N ALA A 726 -68.66 61.51 -96.91
CA ALA A 726 -70.06 61.78 -97.26
C ALA A 726 -70.51 63.25 -97.09
N GLU A 727 -69.86 64.02 -96.22
CA GLU A 727 -70.24 65.40 -95.89
C GLU A 727 -70.17 66.41 -97.07
N PRO A 728 -69.23 66.30 -98.04
CA PRO A 728 -69.11 67.30 -99.11
C PRO A 728 -70.32 67.37 -100.06
N ALA A 729 -70.98 66.24 -100.34
CA ALA A 729 -72.11 66.18 -101.27
C ALA A 729 -73.37 66.86 -100.70
N LEU A 730 -73.52 66.84 -99.38
CA LEU A 730 -74.64 67.45 -98.67
C LEU A 730 -74.59 68.98 -98.70
N ALA A 731 -73.41 69.54 -98.45
CA ALA A 731 -73.20 70.99 -98.44
C ALA A 731 -73.52 71.62 -99.81
N ALA A 732 -73.11 70.96 -100.90
CA ALA A 732 -73.39 71.41 -102.26
C ALA A 732 -74.89 71.43 -102.60
N ALA A 733 -75.67 70.46 -102.10
CA ALA A 733 -77.13 70.43 -102.29
C ALA A 733 -77.84 71.59 -101.56
N THR A 734 -77.39 71.96 -100.36
CA THR A 734 -77.94 73.10 -99.60
C THR A 734 -77.60 74.45 -100.23
N GLU A 735 -76.40 74.63 -100.81
CA GLU A 735 -76.05 75.86 -101.53
C GLU A 735 -76.94 76.08 -102.76
N ALA A 736 -77.25 75.02 -103.51
CA ALA A 736 -78.09 75.10 -104.69
C ALA A 736 -79.49 75.68 -104.37
N LEU A 737 -80.08 75.34 -103.21
CA LEU A 737 -81.39 75.86 -102.78
C LEU A 737 -81.35 77.34 -102.37
N ASN A 738 -80.25 77.81 -101.78
CA ASN A 738 -80.11 79.21 -101.34
C ASN A 738 -80.11 80.22 -102.50
N THR A 739 -79.88 79.77 -103.73
CA THR A 739 -79.96 80.62 -104.94
C THR A 739 -81.39 80.95 -105.37
N LEU A 740 -82.41 80.32 -104.77
CA LEU A 740 -83.82 80.50 -105.10
C LEU A 740 -84.51 81.44 -104.10
N ASN A 741 -85.06 82.56 -104.58
CA ASN A 741 -85.91 83.45 -103.78
C ASN A 741 -87.34 83.49 -104.34
N LYS A 742 -88.30 83.94 -103.52
CA LYS A 742 -89.73 83.99 -103.87
C LYS A 742 -90.01 84.74 -105.18
N ALA A 743 -89.21 85.78 -105.48
CA ALA A 743 -89.32 86.54 -106.73
C ALA A 743 -88.97 85.68 -107.95
N ASN A 744 -87.86 84.94 -107.91
CA ASN A 744 -87.38 84.06 -109.00
C ASN A 744 -88.40 82.94 -109.30
N LEU A 745 -89.03 82.36 -108.28
CA LEU A 745 -90.06 81.32 -108.46
C LEU A 745 -91.42 81.89 -108.91
N THR A 746 -91.73 83.16 -108.58
CA THR A 746 -92.92 83.87 -109.09
C THR A 746 -92.76 84.24 -110.57
N GLU A 747 -91.55 84.60 -110.99
CA GLU A 747 -91.17 84.78 -112.39
C GLU A 747 -91.33 83.47 -113.18
N LEU A 748 -90.77 82.36 -112.69
CA LEU A 748 -90.91 81.04 -113.33
C LEU A 748 -92.39 80.62 -113.50
N LYS A 749 -93.26 80.96 -112.54
CA LYS A 749 -94.72 80.70 -112.60
C LYS A 749 -95.42 81.55 -113.67
N SER A 750 -94.96 82.78 -113.94
CA SER A 750 -95.60 83.72 -114.85
C SER A 750 -95.58 83.30 -116.32
N PHE A 751 -94.72 82.34 -116.71
CA PHE A 751 -94.62 81.88 -118.09
C PHE A 751 -95.95 81.30 -118.62
N GLY A 752 -96.45 81.91 -119.70
CA GLY A 752 -97.63 81.45 -120.43
C GLY A 752 -97.38 80.15 -121.21
N SER A 753 -96.17 79.97 -121.76
CA SER A 753 -95.65 78.71 -122.36
C SER A 753 -94.11 78.66 -122.21
N PRO A 754 -93.55 77.75 -121.41
CA PRO A 754 -92.11 77.73 -121.11
C PRO A 754 -91.28 76.91 -122.13
N PRO A 755 -89.96 77.16 -122.23
CA PRO A 755 -89.03 76.33 -122.99
C PRO A 755 -88.95 74.89 -122.46
N SER A 756 -88.70 73.90 -123.34
CA SER A 756 -88.67 72.46 -123.04
C SER A 756 -87.78 72.09 -121.83
N GLY A 757 -86.58 72.66 -121.75
CA GLY A 757 -85.64 72.41 -120.63
C GLY A 757 -86.19 72.78 -119.25
N VAL A 758 -86.96 73.87 -119.14
CA VAL A 758 -87.58 74.29 -117.87
C VAL A 758 -88.72 73.34 -117.48
N SER A 759 -89.45 72.82 -118.46
CA SER A 759 -90.49 71.81 -118.22
C SER A 759 -89.90 70.49 -117.69
N ASN A 760 -88.75 70.07 -118.23
CA ASN A 760 -88.09 68.83 -117.78
C ASN A 760 -87.59 68.94 -116.33
N VAL A 761 -86.97 70.06 -115.94
CA VAL A 761 -86.48 70.26 -114.56
C VAL A 761 -87.63 70.23 -113.57
N THR A 762 -88.72 70.91 -113.91
CA THR A 762 -89.93 70.91 -113.10
C THR A 762 -90.52 69.50 -112.98
N GLY A 763 -90.46 68.72 -114.06
CA GLY A 763 -90.84 67.30 -114.06
C GLY A 763 -89.97 66.45 -113.12
N ALA A 764 -88.66 66.62 -113.12
CA ALA A 764 -87.75 65.86 -112.25
C ALA A 764 -87.94 66.19 -110.76
N VAL A 765 -88.11 67.46 -110.42
CA VAL A 765 -88.42 67.89 -109.04
C VAL A 765 -89.77 67.34 -108.57
N MET A 766 -90.74 67.22 -109.48
CA MET A 766 -92.03 66.60 -109.18
C MET A 766 -91.94 65.09 -108.91
N ILE A 767 -90.96 64.40 -109.52
CA ILE A 767 -90.69 62.98 -109.25
C ILE A 767 -90.04 62.82 -107.88
N LEU A 768 -89.07 63.67 -107.51
CA LEU A 768 -88.46 63.63 -106.16
C LEU A 768 -89.49 63.92 -105.05
N LEU A 769 -90.41 64.87 -105.29
CA LEU A 769 -91.47 65.22 -104.34
C LEU A 769 -92.71 64.30 -104.44
N ALA A 770 -92.59 63.13 -105.07
CA ALA A 770 -93.66 62.14 -105.10
C ALA A 770 -93.76 61.44 -103.73
N LYS A 771 -94.88 61.64 -103.03
CA LYS A 771 -95.15 60.98 -101.75
C LYS A 771 -95.34 59.47 -101.97
N ASP A 772 -94.64 58.66 -101.18
CA ASP A 772 -94.73 57.20 -101.13
C ASP A 772 -94.60 56.49 -102.49
N GLY A 773 -93.62 56.92 -103.31
CA GLY A 773 -93.23 56.21 -104.55
C GLY A 773 -94.25 56.25 -105.70
N LYS A 774 -95.42 56.88 -105.54
CA LYS A 774 -96.43 57.00 -106.61
C LYS A 774 -96.07 58.10 -107.61
N ILE A 775 -95.31 57.72 -108.64
CA ILE A 775 -94.86 58.63 -109.69
C ILE A 775 -96.08 59.19 -110.48
N PRO A 776 -96.27 60.52 -110.54
CA PRO A 776 -97.39 61.12 -111.27
C PRO A 776 -97.35 60.79 -112.78
N LYS A 777 -98.48 60.32 -113.33
CA LYS A 777 -98.63 59.99 -114.76
C LYS A 777 -98.66 61.24 -115.67
N ASP A 778 -99.10 62.39 -115.17
CA ASP A 778 -99.17 63.64 -115.93
C ASP A 778 -98.03 64.59 -115.49
N ARG A 779 -97.06 64.79 -116.38
CA ARG A 779 -95.83 65.58 -116.15
C ARG A 779 -95.80 66.89 -116.94
N SER A 780 -96.96 67.31 -117.44
CA SER A 780 -97.07 68.54 -118.22
C SER A 780 -96.80 69.79 -117.36
N TRP A 781 -96.30 70.87 -117.98
CA TRP A 781 -96.09 72.16 -117.32
C TRP A 781 -97.34 72.69 -116.57
N LYS A 782 -98.54 72.35 -117.07
CA LYS A 782 -99.81 72.69 -116.41
C LYS A 782 -99.89 72.10 -114.99
N ALA A 783 -99.48 70.85 -114.79
CA ALA A 783 -99.45 70.20 -113.48
C ALA A 783 -98.34 70.77 -112.56
N GLY A 784 -97.17 71.06 -113.13
CA GLY A 784 -96.08 71.73 -112.40
C GLY A 784 -96.45 73.14 -111.91
N LYS A 785 -97.17 73.91 -112.75
CA LYS A 785 -97.63 75.27 -112.43
C LYS A 785 -98.67 75.30 -111.30
N VAL A 786 -99.47 74.25 -111.12
CA VAL A 786 -100.42 74.12 -110.00
C VAL A 786 -99.69 73.86 -108.68
N LYS A 787 -98.67 72.98 -108.66
CA LYS A 787 -97.86 72.79 -107.43
C LYS A 787 -97.04 74.03 -107.07
N MET A 788 -96.55 74.77 -108.07
CA MET A 788 -95.88 76.07 -107.86
C MET A 788 -96.85 77.24 -107.59
N ALA A 789 -98.16 76.99 -107.44
CA ALA A 789 -99.12 78.07 -107.20
C ALA A 789 -98.89 78.78 -105.85
N LYS A 790 -98.48 78.03 -104.81
CA LYS A 790 -98.11 78.51 -103.47
C LYS A 790 -96.59 78.41 -103.29
N VAL A 791 -95.88 79.46 -103.70
CA VAL A 791 -94.41 79.50 -103.82
C VAL A 791 -93.69 79.27 -102.48
N ASP A 792 -94.20 79.82 -101.37
CA ASP A 792 -93.53 79.71 -100.06
C ASP A 792 -93.52 78.26 -99.53
N GLN A 793 -94.65 77.55 -99.61
CA GLN A 793 -94.74 76.15 -99.18
C GLN A 793 -93.91 75.20 -100.05
N PHE A 794 -93.71 75.54 -101.32
CA PHE A 794 -92.90 74.73 -102.22
C PHE A 794 -91.41 74.81 -101.88
N LEU A 795 -90.92 76.01 -101.51
CA LEU A 795 -89.53 76.20 -101.09
C LEU A 795 -89.24 75.45 -99.77
N GLU A 796 -90.14 75.54 -98.77
CA GLU A 796 -89.99 74.80 -97.51
C GLU A 796 -89.96 73.28 -97.72
N GLN A 797 -90.74 72.75 -98.67
CA GLN A 797 -90.74 71.31 -98.99
C GLN A 797 -89.42 70.83 -99.62
N LEU A 798 -88.69 71.71 -100.31
CA LEU A 798 -87.39 71.38 -100.86
C LEU A 798 -86.28 71.45 -99.80
N ILE A 799 -86.35 72.42 -98.88
CA ILE A 799 -85.38 72.58 -97.79
C ILE A 799 -85.47 71.43 -96.79
N ASN A 800 -86.69 71.04 -96.40
CA ASN A 800 -86.94 70.00 -95.40
C ASN A 800 -87.11 68.60 -96.03
N TYR A 801 -86.56 68.36 -97.23
CA TYR A 801 -86.69 67.07 -97.91
C TYR A 801 -85.89 65.99 -97.16
N ASP A 802 -86.53 64.86 -96.87
CA ASP A 802 -85.90 63.71 -96.23
C ASP A 802 -84.96 63.01 -97.22
N LYS A 803 -83.70 63.38 -97.13
CA LYS A 803 -82.59 62.93 -97.98
C LYS A 803 -82.00 61.57 -97.58
N GLU A 804 -82.41 61.03 -96.44
CA GLU A 804 -81.88 59.78 -95.87
C GLU A 804 -82.78 58.58 -96.21
N ASN A 805 -84.04 58.80 -96.62
CA ASN A 805 -85.00 57.74 -97.00
C ASN A 805 -85.71 58.04 -98.34
N ILE A 806 -85.02 57.83 -99.47
CA ILE A 806 -85.62 57.98 -100.81
C ILE A 806 -86.13 56.63 -101.33
N HIS A 807 -87.40 56.55 -101.76
CA HIS A 807 -87.98 55.30 -102.27
C HIS A 807 -87.33 54.85 -103.60
N PRO A 808 -86.96 53.57 -103.79
CA PRO A 808 -86.19 53.10 -104.94
C PRO A 808 -86.85 53.33 -106.31
N ASP A 809 -88.18 53.29 -106.37
CA ASP A 809 -88.94 53.59 -107.60
C ASP A 809 -88.72 55.05 -108.09
N ILE A 810 -88.51 56.00 -107.17
CA ILE A 810 -88.26 57.41 -107.49
C ILE A 810 -86.89 57.59 -108.16
N ILE A 811 -85.88 56.86 -107.68
CA ILE A 811 -84.51 56.89 -108.24
C ILE A 811 -84.51 56.32 -109.66
N THR A 812 -85.20 55.19 -109.85
CA THR A 812 -85.31 54.52 -111.16
C THR A 812 -86.01 55.41 -112.20
N ALA A 813 -86.99 56.21 -111.76
CA ALA A 813 -87.74 57.13 -112.62
C ALA A 813 -87.01 58.45 -112.95
N ILE A 814 -86.02 58.87 -112.14
CA ILE A 814 -85.22 60.09 -112.38
C ILE A 814 -83.98 59.82 -113.24
N LYS A 815 -83.41 58.62 -113.20
CA LYS A 815 -82.22 58.25 -113.99
C LYS A 815 -82.24 58.74 -115.45
N PRO A 816 -83.34 58.56 -116.23
CA PRO A 816 -83.37 59.05 -117.62
C PRO A 816 -83.22 60.57 -117.77
N TYR A 817 -83.62 61.36 -116.76
CA TYR A 817 -83.45 62.82 -116.77
C TYR A 817 -82.01 63.23 -116.44
N LEU A 818 -81.31 62.47 -115.60
CA LEU A 818 -79.89 62.72 -115.25
C LEU A 818 -78.93 62.36 -116.39
N GLU A 819 -79.32 61.44 -117.26
CA GLU A 819 -78.53 60.99 -118.42
C GLU A 819 -78.72 61.89 -119.67
N ASP A 820 -79.69 62.82 -119.67
CA ASP A 820 -79.98 63.74 -120.79
C ASP A 820 -78.98 64.93 -120.81
N PRO A 821 -78.20 65.15 -121.89
CA PRO A 821 -77.19 66.20 -121.96
C PRO A 821 -77.75 67.64 -121.82
N GLU A 822 -79.03 67.87 -122.16
CA GLU A 822 -79.66 69.19 -121.95
C GLU A 822 -80.03 69.46 -120.48
N PHE A 823 -79.99 68.45 -119.61
CA PHE A 823 -80.36 68.53 -118.18
C PHE A 823 -79.16 68.88 -117.27
N ASN A 824 -78.47 69.96 -117.62
CA ASN A 824 -77.32 70.48 -116.90
C ASN A 824 -77.64 71.88 -116.32
N PRO A 825 -77.33 72.15 -115.03
CA PRO A 825 -77.52 73.47 -114.42
C PRO A 825 -76.98 74.64 -115.27
N ASP A 826 -75.81 74.50 -115.89
CA ASP A 826 -75.14 75.57 -116.63
C ASP A 826 -75.87 75.93 -117.94
N LEU A 827 -76.41 74.94 -118.65
CA LEU A 827 -77.17 75.13 -119.90
C LEU A 827 -78.57 75.70 -119.63
N ILE A 828 -79.16 75.35 -118.48
CA ILE A 828 -80.50 75.78 -118.07
C ILE A 828 -80.46 77.20 -117.50
N GLN A 829 -79.34 77.62 -116.91
CA GLN A 829 -79.16 78.97 -116.38
C GLN A 829 -79.38 80.06 -117.43
N ALA A 830 -78.97 79.82 -118.68
CA ALA A 830 -79.20 80.73 -119.80
C ALA A 830 -80.69 80.93 -120.14
N LYS A 831 -81.56 79.98 -119.76
CA LYS A 831 -83.01 80.02 -120.01
C LYS A 831 -83.78 80.51 -118.78
N SER A 832 -83.38 80.06 -117.58
CA SER A 832 -83.89 80.58 -116.31
C SER A 832 -82.96 80.20 -115.15
N LEU A 833 -82.60 81.21 -114.36
CA LEU A 833 -81.73 81.04 -113.19
C LEU A 833 -82.40 80.18 -112.10
N ALA A 834 -83.73 80.29 -111.95
CA ALA A 834 -84.48 79.50 -110.96
C ALA A 834 -84.59 78.01 -111.35
N ALA A 835 -84.63 77.71 -112.66
CA ALA A 835 -84.62 76.32 -113.13
C ALA A 835 -83.23 75.68 -112.97
N ALA A 836 -82.14 76.43 -113.12
CA ALA A 836 -80.78 75.92 -112.90
C ALA A 836 -80.53 75.50 -111.44
N GLY A 837 -80.96 76.34 -110.47
CA GLY A 837 -80.85 76.02 -109.05
C GLY A 837 -81.61 74.74 -108.67
N LEU A 838 -82.82 74.56 -109.20
CA LEU A 838 -83.60 73.33 -109.01
C LEU A 838 -82.93 72.11 -109.65
N CYS A 839 -82.33 72.25 -110.83
CA CYS A 839 -81.61 71.16 -111.50
C CYS A 839 -80.40 70.67 -110.70
N SER A 840 -79.59 71.60 -110.15
CA SER A 840 -78.40 71.26 -109.34
C SER A 840 -78.78 70.56 -108.03
N TRP A 841 -79.89 70.97 -107.41
CA TRP A 841 -80.41 70.34 -106.21
C TRP A 841 -80.79 68.86 -106.42
N VAL A 842 -81.48 68.53 -107.53
CA VAL A 842 -81.89 67.14 -107.83
C VAL A 842 -80.69 66.19 -107.94
N ILE A 843 -79.58 66.63 -108.56
CA ILE A 843 -78.38 65.80 -108.78
C ILE A 843 -77.70 65.47 -107.45
N ASN A 844 -77.49 66.48 -106.60
CA ASN A 844 -76.67 66.31 -105.40
C ASN A 844 -77.40 65.54 -104.27
N ILE A 845 -78.73 65.63 -104.18
CA ILE A 845 -79.53 64.84 -103.22
C ILE A 845 -79.38 63.33 -103.48
N ILE A 846 -79.42 62.90 -104.74
CA ILE A 846 -79.33 61.47 -105.11
C ILE A 846 -77.93 60.92 -104.79
N ARG A 847 -76.86 61.71 -105.01
CA ARG A 847 -75.48 61.29 -104.71
C ARG A 847 -75.22 61.11 -103.21
N PHE A 848 -75.89 61.87 -102.34
CA PHE A 848 -75.79 61.71 -100.90
C PHE A 848 -76.45 60.40 -100.41
N TYR A 849 -77.64 60.08 -100.93
CA TYR A 849 -78.39 58.88 -100.55
C TYR A 849 -77.62 57.59 -100.84
N GLU A 850 -76.90 57.51 -101.97
CA GLU A 850 -76.06 56.34 -102.30
C GLU A 850 -74.93 56.09 -101.28
N VAL A 851 -74.35 57.15 -100.71
CA VAL A 851 -73.26 57.03 -99.72
C VAL A 851 -73.80 56.74 -98.31
N TYR A 852 -75.00 57.23 -97.99
CA TYR A 852 -75.62 57.02 -96.67
C TYR A 852 -75.96 55.53 -96.41
N CYS A 853 -76.43 54.78 -97.41
CA CYS A 853 -76.77 53.36 -97.28
C CYS A 853 -75.58 52.46 -96.87
N ASP A 854 -74.34 52.86 -97.15
CA ASP A 854 -73.14 52.09 -96.80
C ASP A 854 -72.66 52.32 -95.35
N VAL A 855 -73.02 53.44 -94.71
CA VAL A 855 -72.46 53.86 -93.40
C VAL A 855 -73.35 53.46 -92.21
N GLU A 856 -74.67 53.35 -92.40
CA GLU A 856 -75.64 53.10 -91.33
C GLU A 856 -75.46 51.76 -90.55
N PRO A 857 -75.16 50.61 -91.18
CA PRO A 857 -75.02 49.33 -90.47
C PRO A 857 -73.81 49.30 -89.53
N LYS A 858 -72.73 50.01 -89.87
CA LYS A 858 -71.48 50.02 -89.11
C LYS A 858 -71.58 50.84 -87.82
N ARG A 859 -72.45 51.86 -87.79
CA ARG A 859 -72.61 52.78 -86.65
C ARG A 859 -73.37 52.15 -85.48
N ARG A 860 -74.41 51.34 -85.74
CA ARG A 860 -75.17 50.64 -84.68
C ARG A 860 -74.36 49.54 -83.99
N ALA A 861 -73.55 48.81 -84.75
CA ALA A 861 -72.70 47.74 -84.21
C ALA A 861 -71.59 48.25 -83.26
N LEU A 862 -71.18 49.52 -83.38
CA LEU A 862 -70.19 50.15 -82.51
C LEU A 862 -70.75 50.54 -81.12
N GLU A 863 -72.03 50.91 -81.07
CA GLU A 863 -72.67 51.46 -79.87
C GLU A 863 -73.07 50.37 -78.88
N GLU A 864 -73.49 49.20 -79.37
CA GLU A 864 -73.75 48.01 -78.53
C GLU A 864 -72.47 47.50 -77.84
N ALA A 865 -71.35 47.43 -78.57
CA ALA A 865 -70.11 46.88 -78.03
C ALA A 865 -69.45 47.77 -76.94
N ASN A 866 -69.67 49.09 -76.97
CA ASN A 866 -69.13 50.02 -75.96
C ASN A 866 -69.89 49.96 -74.62
N ASN A 867 -71.20 49.72 -74.64
CA ASN A 867 -72.01 49.62 -73.42
C ASN A 867 -71.72 48.33 -72.64
N GLU A 868 -71.40 47.24 -73.33
CA GLU A 868 -71.04 45.96 -72.72
C GLU A 868 -69.69 46.03 -71.96
N LEU A 869 -68.72 46.77 -72.50
CA LEU A 869 -67.40 46.96 -71.89
C LEU A 869 -67.46 47.79 -70.59
N ALA A 870 -68.34 48.80 -70.51
CA ALA A 870 -68.47 49.64 -69.33
C ALA A 870 -69.09 48.90 -68.13
N ALA A 871 -70.07 48.03 -68.38
CA ALA A 871 -70.72 47.23 -67.34
C ALA A 871 -69.78 46.17 -66.72
N ALA A 872 -68.91 45.56 -67.54
CA ALA A 872 -67.99 44.52 -67.08
C ALA A 872 -66.87 45.07 -66.17
N ARG A 873 -66.36 46.28 -66.44
CA ARG A 873 -65.31 46.92 -65.60
C ARG A 873 -65.78 47.30 -64.19
N ALA A 874 -67.03 47.72 -64.03
CA ALA A 874 -67.56 48.13 -62.74
C ALA A 874 -67.70 46.95 -61.75
N ARG A 875 -68.08 45.76 -62.24
CA ARG A 875 -68.16 44.53 -61.42
C ARG A 875 -66.78 44.06 -60.97
N LEU A 876 -65.78 44.15 -61.84
CA LEU A 876 -64.41 43.76 -61.53
C LEU A 876 -63.84 44.54 -60.33
N SER A 877 -64.08 45.85 -60.27
CA SER A 877 -63.55 46.71 -59.20
C SER A 877 -64.15 46.42 -57.82
N GLN A 878 -65.41 45.99 -57.74
CA GLN A 878 -66.05 45.66 -56.46
C GLN A 878 -65.54 44.34 -55.87
N ILE A 879 -65.20 43.36 -56.71
CA ILE A 879 -64.69 42.07 -56.26
C ILE A 879 -63.25 42.21 -55.74
N ILE A 880 -62.41 43.01 -56.40
CA ILE A 880 -61.01 43.23 -55.98
C ILE A 880 -60.92 43.87 -54.59
N SER A 881 -61.77 44.85 -54.27
CA SER A 881 -61.74 45.51 -52.95
C SER A 881 -62.13 44.59 -51.79
N LYS A 882 -62.98 43.58 -52.03
CA LYS A 882 -63.37 42.61 -50.99
C LYS A 882 -62.27 41.58 -50.71
N ILE A 883 -61.52 41.20 -51.75
CA ILE A 883 -60.37 40.28 -51.63
C ILE A 883 -59.26 40.90 -50.77
N GLU A 884 -58.94 42.19 -50.97
CA GLU A 884 -57.91 42.87 -50.17
C GLU A 884 -58.25 42.93 -48.67
N GLU A 885 -59.52 43.13 -48.31
CA GLU A 885 -59.95 43.19 -46.91
C GLU A 885 -59.88 41.79 -46.24
N GLN A 886 -60.26 40.73 -46.96
CA GLN A 886 -60.17 39.36 -46.46
C GLN A 886 -58.71 38.85 -46.39
N GLU A 887 -57.82 39.24 -47.31
CA GLU A 887 -56.39 38.87 -47.28
C GLU A 887 -55.65 39.47 -46.08
N ILE A 888 -56.02 40.67 -45.62
CA ILE A 888 -55.47 41.29 -44.40
C ILE A 888 -55.91 40.54 -43.13
N GLN A 889 -57.15 40.04 -43.09
CA GLN A 889 -57.63 39.23 -41.96
C GLN A 889 -56.95 37.85 -41.93
N LEU A 890 -56.76 37.24 -43.10
CA LEU A 890 -56.11 35.95 -43.25
C LEU A 890 -54.63 36.01 -42.84
N THR A 891 -53.92 37.10 -43.19
CA THR A 891 -52.52 37.29 -42.77
C THR A 891 -52.37 37.44 -41.25
N LYS A 892 -53.25 38.19 -40.57
CA LYS A 892 -53.25 38.26 -39.09
C LYS A 892 -53.51 36.90 -38.44
N LEU A 893 -54.56 36.20 -38.88
CA LEU A 893 -54.89 34.85 -38.37
C LEU A 893 -53.76 33.85 -38.63
N ARG A 894 -53.04 33.98 -39.76
CA ARG A 894 -51.87 33.13 -40.08
C ARG A 894 -50.68 33.40 -39.16
N THR A 895 -50.42 34.66 -38.79
CA THR A 895 -49.37 34.99 -37.82
C THR A 895 -49.70 34.51 -36.40
N GLU A 896 -50.96 34.63 -35.97
CA GLU A 896 -51.42 34.09 -34.69
C GLU A 896 -51.37 32.55 -34.67
N PHE A 897 -51.71 31.91 -35.79
CA PHE A 897 -51.59 30.47 -35.98
C PHE A 897 -50.13 30.00 -35.93
N GLU A 898 -49.20 30.67 -36.59
CA GLU A 898 -47.77 30.33 -36.55
C GLU A 898 -47.19 30.49 -35.13
N ALA A 899 -47.60 31.53 -34.40
CA ALA A 899 -47.21 31.73 -33.01
C ALA A 899 -47.77 30.62 -32.10
N ALA A 900 -49.06 30.29 -32.22
CA ALA A 900 -49.70 29.21 -31.47
C ALA A 900 -49.10 27.83 -31.80
N LYS A 901 -48.75 27.59 -33.07
CA LYS A 901 -48.09 26.35 -33.51
C LYS A 901 -46.68 26.22 -32.93
N LYS A 902 -45.91 27.31 -32.88
CA LYS A 902 -44.57 27.31 -32.28
C LYS A 902 -44.62 27.07 -30.78
N GLU A 903 -45.60 27.66 -30.09
CA GLU A 903 -45.80 27.45 -28.65
C GLU A 903 -46.27 26.01 -28.36
N LYS A 904 -47.20 25.48 -29.15
CA LYS A 904 -47.59 24.05 -29.12
C LYS A 904 -46.37 23.15 -29.29
N GLN A 905 -45.55 23.41 -30.30
CA GLN A 905 -44.37 22.60 -30.59
C GLN A 905 -43.35 22.67 -29.45
N ARG A 906 -43.18 23.83 -28.80
CA ARG A 906 -42.34 23.95 -27.60
C ARG A 906 -42.88 23.13 -26.43
N CYS A 907 -44.18 23.22 -26.14
CA CYS A 907 -44.82 22.42 -25.08
C CYS A 907 -44.76 20.92 -25.39
N GLU A 908 -44.89 20.53 -26.66
CA GLU A 908 -44.80 19.15 -27.14
C GLU A 908 -43.36 18.62 -26.99
N ASP A 909 -42.36 19.40 -27.38
CA ASP A 909 -40.94 19.06 -27.20
C ASP A 909 -40.55 18.96 -25.71
N GLU A 910 -41.05 19.87 -24.86
CA GLU A 910 -40.84 19.84 -23.40
C GLU A 910 -41.52 18.64 -22.74
N ALA A 911 -42.77 18.32 -23.12
CA ALA A 911 -43.49 17.15 -22.62
C ALA A 911 -42.84 15.84 -23.09
N ASN A 912 -42.42 15.76 -24.36
CA ASN A 912 -41.71 14.60 -24.91
C ASN A 912 -40.35 14.40 -24.22
N SER A 913 -39.59 15.46 -24.00
CA SER A 913 -38.32 15.41 -23.27
C SER A 913 -38.53 14.92 -21.83
N THR A 914 -39.56 15.42 -21.15
CA THR A 914 -39.91 15.03 -19.77
C THR A 914 -40.38 13.58 -19.71
N SER A 915 -41.22 13.15 -20.66
CA SER A 915 -41.68 11.76 -20.81
C SER A 915 -40.54 10.79 -21.11
N HIS A 916 -39.62 11.15 -22.00
CA HIS A 916 -38.41 10.38 -22.27
C HIS A 916 -37.52 10.25 -21.02
N THR A 917 -37.34 11.34 -20.27
CA THR A 917 -36.58 11.33 -19.02
C THR A 917 -37.23 10.42 -17.97
N ILE A 918 -38.57 10.48 -17.82
CA ILE A 918 -39.32 9.61 -16.91
C ILE A 918 -39.25 8.14 -17.34
N SER A 919 -39.32 7.85 -18.64
CA SER A 919 -39.18 6.49 -19.17
C SER A 919 -37.79 5.92 -18.86
N LEU A 920 -36.73 6.70 -19.12
CA LEU A 920 -35.35 6.33 -18.80
C LEU A 920 -35.16 6.07 -17.30
N ALA A 921 -35.74 6.93 -16.47
CA ALA A 921 -35.64 6.83 -15.02
C ALA A 921 -36.43 5.65 -14.44
N ASN A 922 -37.64 5.37 -14.95
CA ASN A 922 -38.40 4.18 -14.55
C ASN A 922 -37.70 2.89 -14.98
N ARG A 923 -37.05 2.87 -16.16
CA ARG A 923 -36.21 1.75 -16.60
C ARG A 923 -35.02 1.53 -15.67
N LEU A 924 -34.32 2.60 -15.28
CA LEU A 924 -33.22 2.53 -14.32
C LEU A 924 -33.66 2.02 -12.93
N VAL A 925 -34.73 2.60 -12.39
CA VAL A 925 -35.29 2.21 -11.06
C VAL A 925 -35.82 0.77 -11.09
N GLY A 926 -36.49 0.37 -12.17
CA GLY A 926 -36.97 -0.99 -12.37
C GLY A 926 -35.82 -1.99 -12.52
N GLY A 927 -34.83 -1.65 -13.35
CA GLY A 927 -33.64 -2.48 -13.61
C GLY A 927 -32.79 -2.71 -12.36
N LEU A 928 -32.64 -1.72 -11.48
CA LEU A 928 -31.83 -1.80 -10.25
C LEU A 928 -32.65 -2.10 -8.98
N SER A 929 -33.93 -2.45 -9.11
CA SER A 929 -34.81 -2.72 -7.96
C SER A 929 -34.37 -3.91 -7.11
N SER A 930 -33.90 -5.00 -7.73
CA SER A 930 -33.33 -6.16 -7.05
C SER A 930 -32.01 -5.83 -6.34
N GLU A 931 -31.17 -5.02 -6.99
CA GLU A 931 -29.90 -4.55 -6.43
C GLU A 931 -30.10 -3.65 -5.21
N LYS A 932 -31.14 -2.80 -5.22
CA LYS A 932 -31.50 -1.97 -4.05
C LYS A 932 -31.74 -2.81 -2.80
N VAL A 933 -32.48 -3.92 -2.91
CA VAL A 933 -32.74 -4.83 -1.78
C VAL A 933 -31.44 -5.49 -1.34
N ARG A 934 -30.67 -6.03 -2.29
CA ARG A 934 -29.38 -6.68 -2.05
C ARG A 934 -28.39 -5.76 -1.34
N TRP A 935 -28.24 -4.52 -1.79
CA TRP A 935 -27.32 -3.55 -1.18
C TRP A 935 -27.79 -3.12 0.21
N ALA A 936 -29.10 -2.97 0.43
CA ALA A 936 -29.63 -2.65 1.76
C ALA A 936 -29.38 -3.79 2.76
N GLU A 937 -29.60 -5.04 2.36
CA GLU A 937 -29.28 -6.22 3.17
C GLU A 937 -27.76 -6.34 3.41
N ALA A 938 -26.95 -6.11 2.37
CA ALA A 938 -25.50 -6.13 2.47
C ALA A 938 -24.96 -5.06 3.42
N VAL A 939 -25.48 -3.82 3.37
CA VAL A 939 -25.12 -2.75 4.32
C VAL A 939 -25.53 -3.13 5.74
N GLY A 940 -26.72 -3.71 5.93
CA GLY A 940 -27.17 -4.22 7.23
C GLY A 940 -26.28 -5.34 7.79
N TYR A 941 -25.80 -6.24 6.92
CA TYR A 941 -24.83 -7.28 7.30
C TYR A 941 -23.45 -6.68 7.61
N MET A 942 -22.96 -5.72 6.81
CA MET A 942 -21.67 -5.07 7.01
C MET A 942 -21.62 -4.30 8.34
N HIS A 943 -22.69 -3.61 8.75
CA HIS A 943 -22.76 -2.99 10.07
C HIS A 943 -22.76 -4.00 11.22
N LYS A 944 -23.39 -5.17 11.05
CA LYS A 944 -23.23 -6.25 12.03
C LYS A 944 -21.79 -6.77 12.06
N SER A 945 -21.18 -6.95 10.89
CA SER A 945 -19.79 -7.38 10.75
C SER A 945 -18.81 -6.39 11.36
N GLU A 946 -19.11 -5.09 11.37
CA GLU A 946 -18.30 -4.06 12.02
C GLU A 946 -18.13 -4.34 13.52
N THR A 947 -19.17 -4.86 14.19
CA THR A 947 -19.12 -5.22 15.61
C THR A 947 -18.31 -6.49 15.90
N THR A 948 -18.28 -7.45 14.97
CA THR A 948 -17.53 -8.71 15.10
C THR A 948 -16.11 -8.65 14.53
N LEU A 949 -15.81 -7.63 13.72
CA LEU A 949 -14.54 -7.44 13.04
C LEU A 949 -13.32 -7.50 13.98
N PRO A 950 -13.32 -6.89 15.18
CA PRO A 950 -12.17 -6.95 16.08
C PRO A 950 -11.83 -8.37 16.53
N GLY A 951 -12.83 -9.23 16.75
CA GLY A 951 -12.64 -10.62 17.13
C GLY A 951 -12.29 -11.52 15.95
N ASP A 952 -12.93 -11.31 14.79
CA ASP A 952 -12.67 -12.09 13.59
C ASP A 952 -11.22 -11.90 13.10
N ILE A 953 -10.75 -10.65 13.09
CA ILE A 953 -9.37 -10.31 12.71
C ILE A 953 -8.36 -10.84 13.72
N LEU A 954 -8.72 -10.96 15.00
CA LEU A 954 -7.85 -11.50 16.04
C LEU A 954 -7.52 -12.97 15.82
N LEU A 955 -8.52 -13.78 15.45
CA LEU A 955 -8.33 -15.18 15.10
C LEU A 955 -7.48 -15.31 13.82
N ILE A 956 -7.71 -14.42 12.86
CA ILE A 956 -7.05 -14.46 11.56
C ILE A 956 -5.60 -14.00 11.62
N SER A 957 -5.29 -12.94 12.38
CA SER A 957 -3.92 -12.50 12.59
C SER A 957 -3.13 -13.58 13.34
N ALA A 958 -3.77 -14.33 14.24
CA ALA A 958 -3.17 -15.48 14.91
C ALA A 958 -2.89 -16.60 13.91
N PHE A 959 -3.86 -16.86 13.01
CA PHE A 959 -3.73 -17.82 11.93
C PHE A 959 -2.53 -17.50 11.03
N ILE A 960 -2.45 -16.28 10.49
CA ILE A 960 -1.35 -15.86 9.61
C ILE A 960 0.01 -15.93 10.33
N SER A 961 0.06 -15.52 11.60
CA SER A 961 1.33 -15.37 12.31
C SER A 961 1.98 -16.70 12.71
N TYR A 962 1.18 -17.71 13.09
CA TYR A 962 1.68 -18.93 13.72
C TYR A 962 1.41 -20.21 12.93
N VAL A 963 0.32 -20.29 12.17
CA VAL A 963 -0.17 -21.57 11.62
C VAL A 963 0.68 -22.06 10.44
N GLY A 964 1.36 -21.16 9.73
CA GLY A 964 2.10 -21.46 8.51
C GLY A 964 3.04 -22.66 8.61
N CYS A 965 3.73 -22.84 9.74
CA CYS A 965 4.69 -23.92 9.94
C CYS A 965 4.05 -25.30 10.23
N PHE A 966 2.82 -25.33 10.73
CA PHE A 966 2.16 -26.55 11.20
C PHE A 966 1.51 -27.33 10.07
N THR A 967 1.38 -28.65 10.24
CA THR A 967 0.62 -29.51 9.32
C THR A 967 -0.88 -29.47 9.65
N LYS A 968 -1.73 -29.81 8.67
CA LYS A 968 -3.21 -29.72 8.72
C LYS A 968 -3.83 -30.14 10.07
N HIS A 969 -3.43 -31.28 10.62
CA HIS A 969 -3.96 -31.77 11.91
C HIS A 969 -3.70 -30.81 13.07
N PHE A 970 -2.47 -30.30 13.18
CA PHE A 970 -2.10 -29.33 14.22
C PHE A 970 -2.76 -27.96 14.00
N ARG A 971 -3.01 -27.57 12.73
CA ARG A 971 -3.78 -26.35 12.41
C ARG A 971 -5.21 -26.44 12.96
N GLN A 972 -5.88 -27.57 12.70
CA GLN A 972 -7.24 -27.83 13.19
C GLN A 972 -7.29 -27.89 14.72
N ASP A 973 -6.34 -28.59 15.34
CA ASP A 973 -6.26 -28.68 16.80
C ASP A 973 -6.07 -27.31 17.46
N LEU A 974 -5.18 -26.45 16.93
CA LEU A 974 -5.01 -25.08 17.42
C LEU A 974 -6.30 -24.26 17.30
N MET A 975 -6.95 -24.30 16.13
CA MET A 975 -8.17 -23.53 15.87
C MET A 975 -9.36 -23.99 16.70
N GLU A 976 -9.71 -25.28 16.62
CA GLU A 976 -10.96 -25.84 17.16
C GLU A 976 -10.86 -26.15 18.66
N LYS A 977 -9.72 -26.63 19.16
CA LYS A 977 -9.57 -27.04 20.57
C LYS A 977 -9.02 -25.94 21.47
N HIS A 978 -8.20 -25.03 20.94
CA HIS A 978 -7.54 -24.00 21.75
C HIS A 978 -8.12 -22.60 21.49
N TRP A 979 -8.11 -22.10 20.26
CA TRP A 979 -8.36 -20.68 19.98
C TRP A 979 -9.83 -20.29 20.02
N LEU A 980 -10.71 -21.06 19.35
CA LEU A 980 -12.16 -20.80 19.37
C LEU A 980 -12.77 -20.96 20.78
N PRO A 981 -12.45 -22.00 21.57
CA PRO A 981 -12.98 -22.09 22.94
C PRO A 981 -12.48 -20.98 23.85
N ASN A 982 -11.23 -20.55 23.68
CA ASN A 982 -10.65 -19.52 24.54
C ASN A 982 -11.22 -18.13 24.26
N ILE A 983 -11.60 -17.79 23.03
CA ILE A 983 -12.15 -16.45 22.71
C ILE A 983 -13.47 -16.21 23.43
N HIS A 984 -14.27 -17.26 23.63
CA HIS A 984 -15.53 -17.23 24.38
C HIS A 984 -15.35 -17.25 25.90
N ARG A 985 -14.18 -17.68 26.41
CA ARG A 985 -13.89 -17.76 27.85
C ARG A 985 -13.41 -16.44 28.44
N VAL A 986 -12.95 -15.50 27.62
CA VAL A 986 -12.50 -14.19 28.09
C VAL A 986 -13.71 -13.34 28.49
N THR A 987 -13.59 -12.59 29.58
CA THR A 987 -14.63 -11.70 30.11
C THR A 987 -14.20 -10.23 30.03
N PRO A 988 -15.00 -9.33 29.41
CA PRO A 988 -16.20 -9.58 28.60
C PRO A 988 -15.92 -10.40 27.31
N PRO A 989 -16.92 -11.10 26.76
CA PRO A 989 -16.75 -11.92 25.56
C PRO A 989 -16.45 -11.05 24.35
N ILE A 990 -15.48 -11.48 23.55
CA ILE A 990 -15.13 -10.80 22.30
C ILE A 990 -16.14 -11.24 21.23
N PRO A 991 -16.87 -10.30 20.59
CA PRO A 991 -17.81 -10.64 19.52
C PRO A 991 -17.10 -11.26 18.32
N ILE A 992 -17.61 -12.38 17.82
CA ILE A 992 -17.10 -13.07 16.64
C ILE A 992 -18.24 -13.59 15.76
N THR A 993 -17.96 -13.75 14.47
CA THR A 993 -18.86 -14.39 13.53
C THR A 993 -18.94 -15.90 13.82
N LEU A 994 -20.16 -16.44 13.92
CA LEU A 994 -20.39 -17.87 14.14
C LEU A 994 -19.87 -18.68 12.94
N ASN A 995 -19.06 -19.72 13.21
CA ASN A 995 -18.40 -20.56 12.20
C ASN A 995 -17.48 -19.78 11.24
N LEU A 996 -16.66 -18.85 11.79
CA LEU A 996 -15.69 -18.10 11.02
C LEU A 996 -14.70 -19.03 10.30
N ASP A 997 -14.65 -18.91 8.96
CA ASP A 997 -13.59 -19.50 8.15
C ASP A 997 -12.54 -18.43 7.84
N PRO A 998 -11.29 -18.56 8.32
CA PRO A 998 -10.22 -17.58 8.09
C PRO A 998 -9.99 -17.25 6.61
N ILE A 999 -10.29 -18.20 5.72
CA ILE A 999 -10.13 -18.04 4.27
C ILE A 999 -11.09 -16.99 3.70
N LYS A 1000 -12.35 -17.03 4.13
CA LYS A 1000 -13.44 -16.22 3.54
C LYS A 1000 -13.37 -14.74 3.90
N LEU A 1001 -12.70 -14.38 5.00
CA LEU A 1001 -12.58 -12.98 5.42
C LEU A 1001 -11.41 -12.26 4.73
N LEU A 1002 -10.29 -12.97 4.53
CA LEU A 1002 -9.09 -12.40 3.91
C LEU A 1002 -9.15 -12.40 2.39
N THR A 1003 -9.80 -13.42 1.83
CA THR A 1003 -9.85 -13.65 0.39
C THR A 1003 -11.26 -13.97 -0.06
N ASP A 1004 -11.53 -13.61 -1.29
CA ASP A 1004 -12.74 -13.91 -2.02
C ASP A 1004 -12.52 -15.08 -2.99
N ASP A 1005 -13.60 -15.76 -3.36
CA ASP A 1005 -13.54 -16.90 -4.27
C ASP A 1005 -12.88 -16.57 -5.61
N ALA A 1006 -12.93 -15.31 -6.07
CA ALA A 1006 -12.30 -14.87 -7.31
C ALA A 1006 -10.76 -14.83 -7.21
N THR A 1007 -10.18 -14.45 -6.06
CA THR A 1007 -8.72 -14.50 -5.88
C THR A 1007 -8.20 -15.93 -5.74
N ILE A 1008 -8.94 -16.81 -5.08
CA ILE A 1008 -8.62 -18.24 -5.02
C ILE A 1008 -8.68 -18.86 -6.44
N ALA A 1009 -9.70 -18.50 -7.21
CA ALA A 1009 -9.84 -18.90 -8.61
C ALA A 1009 -8.65 -18.43 -9.46
N LEU A 1010 -8.18 -17.20 -9.25
CA LEU A 1010 -6.98 -16.67 -9.90
C LEU A 1010 -5.74 -17.51 -9.56
N TRP A 1011 -5.51 -17.82 -8.28
CA TRP A 1011 -4.35 -18.62 -7.86
C TRP A 1011 -4.39 -20.04 -8.42
N ASN A 1012 -5.57 -20.65 -8.51
CA ASN A 1012 -5.75 -21.94 -9.15
C ASN A 1012 -5.38 -21.88 -10.64
N ASN A 1013 -5.78 -20.81 -11.35
CA ASN A 1013 -5.38 -20.56 -12.74
C ASN A 1013 -3.85 -20.33 -12.88
N GLU A 1014 -3.20 -19.77 -11.86
CA GLU A 1014 -1.74 -19.60 -11.76
C GLU A 1014 -0.99 -20.89 -11.35
N GLY A 1015 -1.69 -22.02 -11.19
CA GLY A 1015 -1.08 -23.32 -10.89
C GLY A 1015 -0.92 -23.65 -9.40
N LEU A 1016 -1.57 -22.91 -8.50
CA LEU A 1016 -1.70 -23.32 -7.11
C LEU A 1016 -2.62 -24.56 -7.01
N PRO A 1017 -2.27 -25.58 -6.22
CA PRO A 1017 -3.17 -26.71 -5.97
C PRO A 1017 -4.47 -26.26 -5.28
N SER A 1018 -5.59 -26.87 -5.67
CA SER A 1018 -6.93 -26.55 -5.14
C SER A 1018 -7.20 -27.07 -3.73
N ASP A 1019 -6.20 -27.63 -3.04
CA ASP A 1019 -6.37 -28.09 -1.67
C ASP A 1019 -6.41 -26.93 -0.67
N ARG A 1020 -7.12 -27.15 0.45
CA ARG A 1020 -7.31 -26.14 1.49
C ARG A 1020 -5.98 -25.65 2.07
N MET A 1021 -4.99 -26.52 2.23
CA MET A 1021 -3.71 -26.18 2.86
C MET A 1021 -2.88 -25.26 1.95
N SER A 1022 -2.89 -25.52 0.64
CA SER A 1022 -2.27 -24.64 -0.37
C SER A 1022 -2.94 -23.27 -0.43
N SER A 1023 -4.29 -23.22 -0.36
CA SER A 1023 -5.04 -21.95 -0.29
C SER A 1023 -4.69 -21.17 0.99
N GLU A 1024 -4.67 -21.83 2.15
CA GLU A 1024 -4.24 -21.23 3.42
C GLU A 1024 -2.81 -20.69 3.33
N ASN A 1025 -1.88 -21.45 2.73
CA ASN A 1025 -0.51 -21.01 2.57
C ASN A 1025 -0.37 -19.80 1.63
N ALA A 1026 -1.15 -19.74 0.55
CA ALA A 1026 -1.19 -18.60 -0.36
C ALA A 1026 -1.72 -17.33 0.33
N ILE A 1027 -2.70 -17.48 1.22
CA ILE A 1027 -3.23 -16.41 2.06
C ILE A 1027 -2.16 -15.89 3.02
N ILE A 1028 -1.45 -16.79 3.70
CA ILE A 1028 -0.37 -16.43 4.62
C ILE A 1028 0.73 -15.69 3.85
N LEU A 1029 1.12 -16.19 2.68
CA LEU A 1029 2.16 -15.57 1.85
C LEU A 1029 1.80 -14.15 1.39
N THR A 1030 0.53 -13.91 1.08
CA THR A 1030 0.07 -12.62 0.54
C THR A 1030 -0.16 -11.59 1.64
N ASN A 1031 -0.59 -12.03 2.84
CA ASN A 1031 -0.95 -11.14 3.96
C ASN A 1031 0.10 -11.09 5.09
N SER A 1032 1.24 -11.78 4.95
CA SER A 1032 2.29 -11.75 5.97
C SER A 1032 3.07 -10.43 5.94
N ASP A 1033 3.13 -9.75 7.09
CA ASP A 1033 4.00 -8.56 7.24
C ASP A 1033 5.49 -8.94 7.29
N ARG A 1034 5.82 -10.06 7.93
CA ARG A 1034 7.18 -10.64 7.93
C ARG A 1034 7.45 -11.36 6.62
N TRP A 1035 8.71 -11.38 6.18
CA TRP A 1035 9.09 -12.06 4.94
C TRP A 1035 8.70 -13.54 4.97
N PRO A 1036 7.93 -14.05 3.98
CA PRO A 1036 7.54 -15.44 3.94
C PRO A 1036 8.74 -16.33 3.57
N LEU A 1037 8.99 -17.34 4.40
CA LEU A 1037 10.02 -18.38 4.19
C LEU A 1037 9.34 -19.72 3.92
N ILE A 1038 9.43 -20.15 2.67
CA ILE A 1038 8.69 -21.29 2.14
C ILE A 1038 9.55 -22.55 2.21
N ILE A 1039 9.02 -23.57 2.89
CA ILE A 1039 9.56 -24.93 2.90
C ILE A 1039 8.82 -25.72 1.82
N ASP A 1040 9.44 -25.88 0.66
CA ASP A 1040 8.85 -26.53 -0.50
C ASP A 1040 9.82 -27.53 -1.14
N PRO A 1041 9.92 -28.75 -0.58
CA PRO A 1041 10.79 -29.78 -1.13
C PRO A 1041 10.32 -30.29 -2.51
N GLN A 1042 9.05 -30.07 -2.88
CA GLN A 1042 8.48 -30.52 -4.14
C GLN A 1042 8.45 -29.44 -5.25
N LEU A 1043 8.83 -28.20 -4.94
CA LEU A 1043 8.86 -27.04 -5.83
C LEU A 1043 7.48 -26.62 -6.39
N GLN A 1044 6.39 -27.01 -5.74
CA GLN A 1044 5.04 -26.63 -6.18
C GLN A 1044 4.75 -25.15 -5.91
N GLY A 1045 5.04 -24.68 -4.70
CA GLY A 1045 4.92 -23.27 -4.33
C GLY A 1045 5.87 -22.40 -5.15
N LEU A 1046 7.09 -22.89 -5.40
CA LEU A 1046 8.05 -22.18 -6.27
C LEU A 1046 7.50 -21.97 -7.69
N LYS A 1047 6.85 -22.98 -8.27
CA LYS A 1047 6.25 -22.90 -9.61
C LYS A 1047 5.13 -21.85 -9.64
N TRP A 1048 4.24 -21.87 -8.65
CA TRP A 1048 3.15 -20.90 -8.53
C TRP A 1048 3.68 -19.46 -8.40
N ILE A 1049 4.69 -19.21 -7.56
CA ILE A 1049 5.27 -17.86 -7.36
C ILE A 1049 5.87 -17.31 -8.64
N LYS A 1050 6.59 -18.14 -9.40
CA LYS A 1050 7.14 -17.73 -10.70
C LYS A 1050 6.05 -17.38 -11.71
N GLN A 1051 4.94 -18.11 -11.69
CA GLN A 1051 3.82 -17.87 -12.58
C GLN A 1051 3.01 -16.62 -12.17
N LYS A 1052 2.82 -16.39 -10.86
CA LYS A 1052 2.10 -15.23 -10.31
C LYS A 1052 2.80 -13.90 -10.58
N TYR A 1053 4.11 -13.81 -10.35
CA TYR A 1053 4.85 -12.55 -10.49
C TYR A 1053 5.48 -12.35 -11.89
N GLY A 1054 5.64 -13.42 -12.67
CA GLY A 1054 6.15 -13.34 -14.06
C GLY A 1054 7.46 -12.56 -14.18
N ASP A 1055 7.49 -11.59 -15.09
CA ASP A 1055 8.69 -10.78 -15.40
C ASP A 1055 9.05 -9.77 -14.30
N SER A 1056 8.14 -9.48 -13.35
CA SER A 1056 8.41 -8.59 -12.21
C SER A 1056 9.23 -9.24 -11.10
N LEU A 1057 9.47 -10.56 -11.20
CA LEU A 1057 10.19 -11.34 -10.21
C LEU A 1057 11.69 -11.40 -10.47
N VAL A 1058 12.50 -10.88 -9.55
CA VAL A 1058 13.96 -11.02 -9.59
C VAL A 1058 14.37 -12.26 -8.81
N VAL A 1059 14.80 -13.31 -9.51
CA VAL A 1059 15.24 -14.57 -8.90
C VAL A 1059 16.74 -14.53 -8.60
N VAL A 1060 17.11 -14.73 -7.33
CA VAL A 1060 18.49 -14.63 -6.86
C VAL A 1060 18.89 -15.88 -6.08
N ARG A 1061 20.15 -16.31 -6.21
CA ARG A 1061 20.76 -17.40 -5.44
C ARG A 1061 22.01 -16.88 -4.74
N LEU A 1062 22.22 -17.28 -3.49
CA LEU A 1062 23.33 -16.80 -2.65
C LEU A 1062 24.72 -17.14 -3.21
N ASP A 1063 24.83 -18.16 -4.06
CA ASP A 1063 26.11 -18.58 -4.67
C ASP A 1063 26.63 -17.59 -5.73
N HIS A 1064 25.79 -16.68 -6.22
CA HIS A 1064 26.18 -15.73 -7.27
C HIS A 1064 27.04 -14.59 -6.69
N LYS A 1065 28.10 -14.17 -7.41
CA LYS A 1065 29.02 -13.13 -6.89
C LYS A 1065 28.38 -11.75 -6.75
N ASN A 1066 27.43 -11.40 -7.62
CA ASN A 1066 26.79 -10.07 -7.68
C ASN A 1066 25.43 -10.02 -6.95
N VAL A 1067 25.21 -10.88 -5.96
CA VAL A 1067 23.93 -10.94 -5.23
C VAL A 1067 23.59 -9.62 -4.57
N LEU A 1068 24.56 -8.98 -3.91
CA LEU A 1068 24.33 -7.72 -3.19
C LEU A 1068 23.96 -6.58 -4.15
N ASP A 1069 24.65 -6.44 -5.28
CA ASP A 1069 24.35 -5.38 -6.25
C ASP A 1069 22.95 -5.56 -6.91
N VAL A 1070 22.54 -6.81 -7.17
CA VAL A 1070 21.20 -7.11 -7.69
C VAL A 1070 20.12 -6.80 -6.64
N LEU A 1071 20.37 -7.17 -5.38
CA LEU A 1071 19.48 -6.85 -4.27
C LEU A 1071 19.36 -5.33 -4.07
N GLU A 1072 20.47 -4.61 -4.12
CA GLU A 1072 20.51 -3.14 -4.04
C GLU A 1072 19.60 -2.51 -5.10
N GLY A 1073 19.80 -2.87 -6.36
CA GLY A 1073 18.97 -2.36 -7.45
C GLY A 1073 17.49 -2.69 -7.30
N ALA A 1074 17.17 -3.90 -6.83
CA ALA A 1074 15.80 -4.34 -6.60
C ALA A 1074 15.12 -3.59 -5.44
N ILE A 1075 15.85 -3.34 -4.33
CA ILE A 1075 15.35 -2.61 -3.16
C ILE A 1075 15.01 -1.15 -3.52
N THR A 1076 15.86 -0.50 -4.32
CA THR A 1076 15.63 0.89 -4.75
C THR A 1076 14.47 1.01 -5.75
N ARG A 1077 14.30 0.03 -6.65
CA ARG A 1077 13.17 0.02 -7.62
C ARG A 1077 11.85 -0.46 -7.02
N GLY A 1078 11.88 -1.20 -5.91
CA GLY A 1078 10.70 -1.82 -5.33
C GLY A 1078 10.30 -3.14 -6.00
N ASP A 1079 11.25 -3.86 -6.62
CA ASP A 1079 10.99 -5.13 -7.29
C ASP A 1079 10.66 -6.26 -6.27
N THR A 1080 9.95 -7.31 -6.71
CA THR A 1080 9.77 -8.51 -5.88
C THR A 1080 10.95 -9.45 -6.07
N VAL A 1081 11.65 -9.80 -4.99
CA VAL A 1081 12.82 -10.68 -5.02
C VAL A 1081 12.51 -12.05 -4.43
N LEU A 1082 12.94 -13.10 -5.13
CA LEU A 1082 12.90 -14.48 -4.65
C LEU A 1082 14.32 -15.00 -4.40
N LEU A 1083 14.65 -15.31 -3.14
CA LEU A 1083 15.88 -16.01 -2.78
C LEU A 1083 15.66 -17.52 -2.82
N GLU A 1084 16.22 -18.17 -3.84
CA GLU A 1084 16.11 -19.62 -4.05
C GLU A 1084 17.15 -20.42 -3.25
N ASN A 1085 16.70 -21.55 -2.68
CA ASN A 1085 17.52 -22.59 -2.05
C ASN A 1085 18.29 -22.09 -0.84
N LEU A 1086 17.55 -21.47 0.09
CA LEU A 1086 18.11 -20.97 1.33
C LEU A 1086 18.74 -22.12 2.15
N PRO A 1087 20.04 -22.00 2.52
CA PRO A 1087 20.69 -22.92 3.45
C PRO A 1087 20.27 -22.63 4.90
N GLU A 1088 20.56 -23.55 5.82
CA GLU A 1088 20.29 -23.37 7.26
C GLU A 1088 21.16 -22.28 7.91
N HIS A 1089 22.33 -22.01 7.34
CA HIS A 1089 23.25 -20.97 7.79
C HIS A 1089 23.32 -19.84 6.77
N LEU A 1090 22.88 -18.66 7.20
CA LEU A 1090 22.87 -17.44 6.39
C LEU A 1090 24.10 -16.59 6.68
N ASP A 1091 24.53 -15.85 5.66
CA ASP A 1091 25.51 -14.80 5.81
C ASP A 1091 24.89 -13.63 6.61
N PRO A 1092 25.49 -13.23 7.76
CA PRO A 1092 25.00 -12.13 8.58
C PRO A 1092 24.85 -10.78 7.84
N VAL A 1093 25.51 -10.60 6.68
CA VAL A 1093 25.36 -9.39 5.85
C VAL A 1093 23.90 -9.14 5.44
N LEU A 1094 23.08 -10.20 5.33
CA LEU A 1094 21.67 -10.11 4.97
C LEU A 1094 20.73 -9.84 6.17
N ASP A 1095 21.21 -9.94 7.41
CA ASP A 1095 20.39 -9.74 8.61
C ASP A 1095 19.67 -8.38 8.65
N PRO A 1096 20.27 -7.25 8.22
CA PRO A 1096 19.56 -5.98 8.15
C PRO A 1096 18.33 -6.01 7.23
N LEU A 1097 18.45 -6.70 6.08
CA LEU A 1097 17.38 -6.83 5.09
C LEU A 1097 16.27 -7.76 5.59
N ILE A 1098 16.65 -8.93 6.11
CA ILE A 1098 15.70 -9.92 6.63
C ILE A 1098 14.97 -9.36 7.87
N GLY A 1099 15.68 -8.63 8.73
CA GLY A 1099 15.13 -8.01 9.92
C GLY A 1099 14.30 -6.73 9.69
N LYS A 1100 14.26 -6.20 8.44
CA LYS A 1100 13.70 -4.87 8.08
C LYS A 1100 14.25 -3.75 8.98
N ASN A 1101 15.57 -3.73 9.22
CA ASN A 1101 16.22 -2.76 10.11
C ASN A 1101 16.40 -1.40 9.41
N LEU A 1102 15.30 -0.67 9.18
CA LEU A 1102 15.31 0.60 8.48
C LEU A 1102 15.90 1.73 9.33
N ILE A 1103 16.79 2.51 8.75
CA ILE A 1103 17.40 3.73 9.31
C ILE A 1103 16.68 4.99 8.78
N LYS A 1104 16.97 6.16 9.38
CA LYS A 1104 16.43 7.47 8.97
C LYS A 1104 14.88 7.52 8.88
N LYS A 1105 14.18 7.10 9.94
CA LYS A 1105 12.70 7.04 10.02
C LYS A 1105 12.06 6.20 8.88
N GLY A 1106 12.66 5.08 8.51
CA GLY A 1106 12.05 4.13 7.57
C GLY A 1106 12.43 4.33 6.09
N LYS A 1107 13.34 5.26 5.77
CA LYS A 1107 13.64 5.63 4.38
C LYS A 1107 14.85 4.92 3.76
N ALA A 1108 15.76 4.41 4.59
CA ALA A 1108 16.98 3.78 4.09
C ALA A 1108 17.27 2.50 4.84
N LEU A 1109 18.01 1.60 4.21
CA LEU A 1109 18.49 0.35 4.75
C LEU A 1109 20.01 0.30 4.57
N LYS A 1110 20.74 -0.11 5.62
CA LYS A 1110 22.20 -0.29 5.51
C LYS A 1110 22.52 -1.77 5.32
N ILE A 1111 23.11 -2.13 4.19
CA ILE A 1111 23.61 -3.49 3.91
C ILE A 1111 25.12 -3.39 3.72
N GLY A 1112 25.89 -4.06 4.60
CA GLY A 1112 27.34 -3.86 4.69
C GLY A 1112 27.67 -2.40 4.98
N ASP A 1113 28.46 -1.77 4.11
CA ASP A 1113 28.86 -0.35 4.25
C ASP A 1113 27.98 0.62 3.46
N ARG A 1114 27.10 0.11 2.58
CA ARG A 1114 26.28 0.94 1.70
C ARG A 1114 24.94 1.27 2.34
N GLU A 1115 24.56 2.55 2.29
CA GLU A 1115 23.21 3.00 2.59
C GLU A 1115 22.37 2.98 1.32
N ILE A 1116 21.27 2.23 1.33
CA ILE A 1116 20.38 2.00 0.19
C ILE A 1116 19.04 2.64 0.51
N GLU A 1117 18.44 3.34 -0.46
CA GLU A 1117 17.08 3.87 -0.30
C GLU A 1117 16.05 2.74 -0.37
N TYR A 1118 15.15 2.68 0.62
CA TYR A 1118 14.17 1.61 0.77
C TYR A 1118 12.84 2.00 0.11
N HIS A 1119 12.41 1.23 -0.90
CA HIS A 1119 11.11 1.42 -1.54
C HIS A 1119 10.00 0.65 -0.79
N PRO A 1120 8.86 1.28 -0.43
CA PRO A 1120 7.79 0.61 0.34
C PRO A 1120 7.15 -0.61 -0.34
N SER A 1121 7.13 -0.65 -1.68
CA SER A 1121 6.55 -1.77 -2.45
C SER A 1121 7.47 -2.99 -2.59
N PHE A 1122 8.71 -2.91 -2.10
CA PHE A 1122 9.66 -4.02 -2.16
C PHE A 1122 9.16 -5.24 -1.37
N LEU A 1123 9.25 -6.42 -1.99
CA LEU A 1123 8.83 -7.69 -1.36
C LEU A 1123 9.96 -8.74 -1.48
N LEU A 1124 10.34 -9.32 -0.35
CA LEU A 1124 11.30 -10.43 -0.30
C LEU A 1124 10.60 -11.75 0.04
N ILE A 1125 10.75 -12.75 -0.83
CA ILE A 1125 10.27 -14.11 -0.63
C ILE A 1125 11.49 -15.03 -0.50
N LEU A 1126 11.50 -15.86 0.54
CA LEU A 1126 12.57 -16.83 0.79
C LEU A 1126 12.07 -18.25 0.51
N HIS A 1127 12.89 -19.09 -0.13
CA HIS A 1127 12.51 -20.45 -0.49
C HIS A 1127 13.61 -21.45 -0.16
N THR A 1128 13.24 -22.60 0.41
CA THR A 1128 14.16 -23.74 0.63
C THR A 1128 13.58 -25.05 0.12
N LYS A 1129 14.47 -25.91 -0.40
CA LYS A 1129 14.17 -27.28 -0.84
C LYS A 1129 14.33 -28.31 0.26
N LEU A 1130 14.91 -27.93 1.40
CA LEU A 1130 15.11 -28.83 2.51
C LEU A 1130 13.76 -29.22 3.10
N ALA A 1131 13.50 -30.52 3.27
CA ALA A 1131 12.20 -31.00 3.76
C ALA A 1131 11.99 -30.77 5.26
N ASN A 1132 13.08 -30.72 6.04
CA ASN A 1132 13.06 -30.44 7.48
C ASN A 1132 14.28 -29.59 7.88
N PRO A 1133 14.33 -28.31 7.49
CA PRO A 1133 15.43 -27.42 7.83
C PRO A 1133 15.38 -27.02 9.30
N HIS A 1134 16.53 -26.97 9.96
CA HIS A 1134 16.64 -26.40 11.32
C HIS A 1134 17.16 -24.97 11.29
N TYR A 1135 16.23 -24.01 11.16
CA TYR A 1135 16.56 -22.60 11.25
C TYR A 1135 16.72 -22.13 12.70
N LYS A 1136 17.68 -21.24 12.92
CA LYS A 1136 17.86 -20.58 14.22
C LYS A 1136 16.61 -19.75 14.59
N PRO A 1137 16.27 -19.63 15.89
CA PRO A 1137 15.12 -18.85 16.34
C PRO A 1137 15.11 -17.40 15.83
N GLU A 1138 16.29 -16.79 15.68
CA GLU A 1138 16.45 -15.42 15.18
C GLU A 1138 15.85 -15.25 13.78
N LEU A 1139 16.03 -16.24 12.90
CA LEU A 1139 15.48 -16.21 11.54
C LEU A 1139 13.97 -16.46 11.54
N GLN A 1140 13.48 -17.43 12.33
CA GLN A 1140 12.04 -17.71 12.47
C GLN A 1140 11.27 -16.55 13.15
N ALA A 1141 11.95 -15.73 13.93
CA ALA A 1141 11.38 -14.51 14.49
C ALA A 1141 11.17 -13.43 13.41
N GLN A 1142 12.09 -13.33 12.45
CA GLN A 1142 12.08 -12.32 11.40
C GLN A 1142 11.24 -12.72 10.17
N CYS A 1143 11.12 -14.01 9.90
CA CYS A 1143 10.39 -14.56 8.77
C CYS A 1143 9.16 -15.35 9.21
N THR A 1144 8.11 -15.36 8.39
CA THR A 1144 6.97 -16.27 8.58
C THR A 1144 7.25 -17.58 7.87
N LEU A 1145 7.44 -18.66 8.62
CA LEU A 1145 7.70 -19.99 8.06
C LEU A 1145 6.39 -20.57 7.50
N ILE A 1146 6.40 -20.98 6.23
CA ILE A 1146 5.24 -21.58 5.55
C ILE A 1146 5.61 -22.98 5.06
N ASN A 1147 4.87 -23.97 5.55
CA ASN A 1147 5.05 -25.36 5.18
C ASN A 1147 4.24 -25.69 3.92
N PHE A 1148 4.91 -25.68 2.76
CA PHE A 1148 4.35 -26.05 1.45
C PHE A 1148 4.56 -27.53 1.10
N THR A 1149 4.90 -28.38 2.08
CA THR A 1149 5.00 -29.82 1.85
C THR A 1149 3.66 -30.41 1.44
N VAL A 1150 3.67 -31.24 0.41
CA VAL A 1150 2.46 -31.91 -0.10
C VAL A 1150 1.80 -32.77 1.00
N THR A 1151 0.48 -32.65 1.15
CA THR A 1151 -0.32 -33.46 2.09
C THR A 1151 -0.82 -34.75 1.43
N ARG A 1152 -1.25 -35.74 2.22
CA ARG A 1152 -1.83 -36.99 1.69
C ARG A 1152 -3.04 -36.71 0.80
N ASP A 1153 -3.95 -35.88 1.28
CA ASP A 1153 -5.17 -35.48 0.56
C ASP A 1153 -4.83 -34.66 -0.68
N GLY A 1154 -3.88 -33.72 -0.58
CA GLY A 1154 -3.46 -32.90 -1.72
C GLY A 1154 -2.78 -33.72 -2.82
N LEU A 1155 -1.93 -34.70 -2.44
CA LEU A 1155 -1.33 -35.62 -3.40
C LEU A 1155 -2.35 -36.57 -4.00
N GLU A 1156 -3.31 -37.04 -3.21
CA GLU A 1156 -4.40 -37.89 -3.69
C GLU A 1156 -5.20 -37.18 -4.78
N GLU A 1157 -5.57 -35.91 -4.59
CA GLU A 1157 -6.30 -35.14 -5.60
C GLU A 1157 -5.46 -34.88 -6.86
N GLN A 1158 -4.15 -34.59 -6.70
CA GLN A 1158 -3.23 -34.45 -7.83
C GLN A 1158 -3.07 -35.75 -8.63
N LEU A 1159 -2.94 -36.89 -7.94
CA LEU A 1159 -2.83 -38.20 -8.57
C LEU A 1159 -4.17 -38.64 -9.17
N LEU A 1160 -5.31 -38.23 -8.60
CA LEU A 1160 -6.62 -38.47 -9.20
C LEU A 1160 -6.72 -37.81 -10.57
N ALA A 1161 -6.30 -36.56 -10.69
CA ALA A 1161 -6.26 -35.86 -11.98
C ALA A 1161 -5.36 -36.59 -12.99
N GLU A 1162 -4.17 -37.04 -12.61
CA GLU A 1162 -3.27 -37.78 -13.52
C GLU A 1162 -3.79 -39.17 -13.89
N VAL A 1163 -4.42 -39.91 -12.97
CA VAL A 1163 -5.05 -41.21 -13.25
C VAL A 1163 -6.22 -41.04 -14.22
N VAL A 1164 -7.10 -40.06 -13.97
CA VAL A 1164 -8.22 -39.77 -14.88
C VAL A 1164 -7.70 -39.29 -16.23
N LYS A 1165 -6.65 -38.48 -16.28
CA LYS A 1165 -6.03 -38.04 -17.54
C LYS A 1165 -5.48 -39.19 -18.37
N ALA A 1166 -4.92 -40.22 -17.72
CA ALA A 1166 -4.41 -41.40 -18.41
C ALA A 1166 -5.53 -42.32 -18.92
N GLU A 1167 -6.56 -42.56 -18.12
CA GLU A 1167 -7.65 -43.50 -18.44
C GLU A 1167 -8.77 -42.85 -19.29
N ARG A 1168 -9.10 -41.59 -19.01
CA ARG A 1168 -10.20 -40.79 -19.58
C ARG A 1168 -9.76 -39.34 -19.80
N PRO A 1169 -8.85 -39.09 -20.77
CA PRO A 1169 -8.35 -37.75 -21.06
C PRO A 1169 -9.48 -36.77 -21.44
N ASP A 1170 -10.55 -37.27 -22.06
CA ASP A 1170 -11.75 -36.52 -22.41
C ASP A 1170 -12.43 -35.89 -21.18
N LEU A 1171 -12.57 -36.65 -20.09
CA LEU A 1171 -13.18 -36.17 -18.86
C LEU A 1171 -12.30 -35.13 -18.16
N GLU A 1172 -10.98 -35.32 -18.15
CA GLU A 1172 -10.07 -34.39 -17.49
C GLU A 1172 -9.91 -33.08 -18.29
N GLU A 1173 -9.85 -33.13 -19.62
CA GLU A 1173 -9.83 -31.92 -20.45
C GLU A 1173 -11.14 -31.12 -20.29
N THR A 1174 -12.28 -31.81 -20.24
CA THR A 1174 -13.58 -31.17 -19.99
C THR A 1174 -13.63 -30.57 -18.58
N LYS A 1175 -13.12 -31.27 -17.56
CA LYS A 1175 -13.04 -30.76 -16.18
C LYS A 1175 -12.14 -29.52 -16.11
N TYR A 1176 -10.96 -29.58 -16.71
CA TYR A 1176 -10.01 -28.48 -16.74
C TYR A 1176 -10.61 -27.23 -17.38
N ASN A 1177 -11.20 -27.37 -18.57
CA ASN A 1177 -11.85 -26.27 -19.28
C ASN A 1177 -13.04 -25.72 -18.49
N LEU A 1178 -13.86 -26.58 -17.89
CA LEU A 1178 -15.00 -26.17 -17.08
C LEU A 1178 -14.56 -25.42 -15.81
N THR A 1179 -13.53 -25.90 -15.10
CA THR A 1179 -12.98 -25.24 -13.91
C THR A 1179 -12.36 -23.89 -14.27
N LYS A 1180 -11.64 -23.80 -15.39
CA LYS A 1180 -11.11 -22.51 -15.87
C LYS A 1180 -12.24 -21.55 -16.23
N GLN A 1181 -13.27 -22.00 -16.94
CA GLN A 1181 -14.45 -21.19 -17.26
C GLN A 1181 -15.20 -20.73 -16.01
N GLN A 1182 -15.40 -21.61 -15.02
CA GLN A 1182 -16.00 -21.24 -13.73
C GLN A 1182 -15.19 -20.17 -13.00
N ASN A 1183 -13.87 -20.31 -12.99
CA ASN A 1183 -12.95 -19.34 -12.40
C ASN A 1183 -13.05 -17.99 -13.12
N ASP A 1184 -13.00 -17.99 -14.45
CA ASP A 1184 -13.09 -16.79 -15.28
C ASP A 1184 -14.46 -16.10 -15.11
N PHE A 1185 -15.55 -16.86 -15.01
CA PHE A 1185 -16.89 -16.32 -14.72
C PHE A 1185 -16.98 -15.67 -13.34
N LYS A 1186 -16.40 -16.29 -12.30
CA LYS A 1186 -16.33 -15.67 -10.96
C LYS A 1186 -15.56 -14.35 -10.96
N ILE A 1187 -14.45 -14.30 -11.69
CA ILE A 1187 -13.63 -13.08 -11.83
C ILE A 1187 -14.42 -12.00 -12.59
N GLN A 1188 -15.06 -12.35 -13.70
CA GLN A 1188 -15.87 -11.42 -14.50
C GLN A 1188 -17.07 -10.89 -13.72
N LEU A 1189 -17.79 -11.73 -12.96
CA LEU A 1189 -18.92 -11.30 -12.13
C LEU A 1189 -18.50 -10.19 -11.16
N LYS A 1190 -17.41 -10.40 -10.43
CA LYS A 1190 -16.90 -9.39 -9.49
C LYS A 1190 -16.51 -8.09 -10.19
N GLN A 1191 -15.82 -8.18 -11.33
CA GLN A 1191 -15.46 -7.01 -12.12
C GLN A 1191 -16.69 -6.23 -12.60
N LEU A 1192 -17.71 -6.92 -13.10
CA LEU A 1192 -18.96 -6.30 -13.55
C LEU A 1192 -19.70 -5.62 -12.39
N GLU A 1193 -19.70 -6.21 -11.20
CA GLU A 1193 -20.28 -5.60 -9.98
C GLU A 1193 -19.53 -4.32 -9.56
N ASP A 1194 -18.20 -4.37 -9.51
CA ASP A 1194 -17.35 -3.22 -9.18
C ASP A 1194 -17.48 -2.10 -10.24
N ASP A 1195 -17.59 -2.46 -11.52
CA ASP A 1195 -17.82 -1.51 -12.62
C ASP A 1195 -19.20 -0.85 -12.52
N LEU A 1196 -20.24 -1.62 -12.17
CA LEU A 1196 -21.60 -1.10 -12.02
C LEU A 1196 -21.65 -0.07 -10.88
N LEU A 1197 -21.08 -0.40 -9.73
CA LEU A 1197 -21.03 0.47 -8.55
C LEU A 1197 -20.14 1.70 -8.76
N SER A 1198 -18.98 1.53 -9.39
CA SER A 1198 -18.07 2.65 -9.65
C SER A 1198 -18.71 3.68 -10.57
N ARG A 1199 -19.35 3.26 -11.67
CA ARG A 1199 -20.03 4.14 -12.62
C ARG A 1199 -21.20 4.90 -11.99
N LEU A 1200 -21.99 4.22 -11.16
CA LEU A 1200 -23.06 4.85 -10.37
C LEU A 1200 -22.50 5.86 -9.35
N SER A 1201 -21.39 5.55 -8.69
CA SER A 1201 -20.76 6.44 -7.71
C SER A 1201 -20.11 7.67 -8.36
N SER A 1202 -19.52 7.54 -9.55
CA SER A 1202 -18.85 8.63 -10.29
C SER A 1202 -19.80 9.57 -11.02
N ALA A 1203 -21.04 9.15 -11.27
CA ALA A 1203 -22.05 10.00 -11.91
C ALA A 1203 -22.42 11.18 -11.00
N GLY A 1204 -21.96 12.39 -11.33
CA GLY A 1204 -22.30 13.65 -10.66
C GLY A 1204 -23.08 14.58 -11.61
N GLY A 1205 -24.17 15.19 -11.13
CA GLY A 1205 -25.04 16.06 -11.92
C GLY A 1205 -26.37 15.40 -12.32
N ASN A 1206 -27.03 15.91 -13.37
CA ASN A 1206 -28.31 15.42 -13.87
C ASN A 1206 -28.14 14.11 -14.67
N PHE A 1207 -27.81 13.00 -13.98
CA PHE A 1207 -27.54 11.69 -14.58
C PHE A 1207 -28.75 11.07 -15.30
N LEU A 1208 -29.96 11.57 -15.01
CA LEU A 1208 -31.20 11.19 -15.72
C LEU A 1208 -31.20 11.56 -17.20
N GLY A 1209 -30.33 12.48 -17.63
CA GLY A 1209 -30.14 12.86 -19.03
C GLY A 1209 -29.07 12.04 -19.77
N ASP A 1210 -28.32 11.18 -19.08
CA ASP A 1210 -27.24 10.39 -19.70
C ASP A 1210 -27.76 9.01 -20.13
N THR A 1211 -28.26 8.95 -21.36
CA THR A 1211 -28.81 7.72 -21.97
C THR A 1211 -27.77 6.62 -22.09
N ALA A 1212 -26.50 6.98 -22.35
CA ALA A 1212 -25.41 6.02 -22.50
C ALA A 1212 -25.06 5.33 -21.18
N LEU A 1213 -25.16 6.06 -20.05
CA LEU A 1213 -24.97 5.47 -18.72
C LEU A 1213 -26.03 4.42 -18.42
N VAL A 1214 -27.32 4.71 -18.67
CA VAL A 1214 -28.43 3.79 -18.39
C VAL A 1214 -28.38 2.53 -19.26
N GLU A 1215 -28.14 2.67 -20.57
CA GLU A 1215 -28.03 1.51 -21.47
C GLU A 1215 -26.83 0.62 -21.13
N ASN A 1216 -25.71 1.21 -20.71
CA ASN A 1216 -24.55 0.44 -20.27
C ASN A 1216 -24.80 -0.29 -18.95
N LEU A 1217 -25.51 0.33 -18.00
CA LEU A 1217 -25.89 -0.32 -16.74
C LEU A 1217 -26.84 -1.51 -16.97
N GLU A 1218 -27.82 -1.37 -17.88
CA GLU A 1218 -28.69 -2.47 -18.28
C GLU A 1218 -27.90 -3.63 -18.93
N LYS A 1219 -26.96 -3.31 -19.83
CA LYS A 1219 -26.07 -4.32 -20.44
C LYS A 1219 -25.21 -5.03 -19.41
N THR A 1220 -24.55 -4.29 -18.50
CA THR A 1220 -23.73 -4.85 -17.43
C THR A 1220 -24.55 -5.79 -16.54
N LYS A 1221 -25.78 -5.40 -16.20
CA LYS A 1221 -26.69 -6.24 -15.42
C LYS A 1221 -27.10 -7.51 -16.16
N ALA A 1222 -27.54 -7.39 -17.42
CA ALA A 1222 -27.95 -8.53 -18.23
C ALA A 1222 -26.79 -9.53 -18.41
N THR A 1223 -25.56 -9.04 -18.61
CA THR A 1223 -24.37 -9.90 -18.67
C THR A 1223 -24.06 -10.57 -17.33
N ALA A 1224 -24.28 -9.89 -16.20
CA ALA A 1224 -24.07 -10.49 -14.88
C ALA A 1224 -25.10 -11.60 -14.59
N GLU A 1225 -26.38 -11.39 -14.92
CA GLU A 1225 -27.44 -12.41 -14.79
C GLU A 1225 -27.13 -13.64 -15.68
N GLU A 1226 -26.74 -13.42 -16.94
CA GLU A 1226 -26.38 -14.51 -17.86
C GLU A 1226 -25.16 -15.32 -17.35
N ILE A 1227 -24.13 -14.65 -16.83
CA ILE A 1227 -22.97 -15.34 -16.27
C ILE A 1227 -23.37 -16.10 -15.00
N GLN A 1228 -24.27 -15.56 -14.17
CA GLN A 1228 -24.73 -16.23 -12.96
C GLN A 1228 -25.50 -17.52 -13.25
N GLU A 1229 -26.35 -17.52 -14.29
CA GLU A 1229 -26.99 -18.75 -14.78
C GLU A 1229 -25.97 -19.76 -15.30
N LYS A 1230 -25.01 -19.32 -16.13
CA LYS A 1230 -23.93 -20.19 -16.63
C LYS A 1230 -23.06 -20.77 -15.51
N VAL A 1231 -22.81 -20.02 -14.44
CA VAL A 1231 -22.08 -20.52 -13.26
C VAL A 1231 -22.87 -21.63 -12.57
N ALA A 1232 -24.20 -21.49 -12.44
CA ALA A 1232 -25.05 -22.52 -11.86
C ALA A 1232 -25.07 -23.80 -12.71
N GLU A 1233 -25.20 -23.68 -14.02
CA GLU A 1233 -25.14 -24.81 -14.97
C GLU A 1233 -23.76 -25.49 -14.95
N ALA A 1234 -22.70 -24.69 -14.94
CA ALA A 1234 -21.33 -25.19 -14.84
C ALA A 1234 -21.11 -25.94 -13.52
N HIS A 1235 -21.68 -25.47 -12.41
CA HIS A 1235 -21.59 -26.15 -11.12
C HIS A 1235 -22.26 -27.52 -11.14
N GLU A 1236 -23.48 -27.63 -11.69
CA GLU A 1236 -24.18 -28.91 -11.81
C GLU A 1236 -23.42 -29.89 -12.74
N THR A 1237 -22.88 -29.37 -13.85
CA THR A 1237 -22.06 -30.13 -14.78
C THR A 1237 -20.77 -30.62 -14.11
N GLY A 1238 -20.12 -29.75 -13.31
CA GLY A 1238 -18.94 -30.07 -12.54
C GLY A 1238 -19.19 -31.21 -11.55
N PHE A 1239 -20.33 -31.19 -10.86
CA PHE A 1239 -20.72 -32.26 -9.93
C PHE A 1239 -20.89 -33.61 -10.63
N LYS A 1240 -21.49 -33.63 -11.83
CA LYS A 1240 -21.63 -34.86 -12.63
C LYS A 1240 -20.27 -35.43 -13.05
N ILE A 1241 -19.33 -34.55 -13.44
CA ILE A 1241 -17.96 -34.93 -13.79
C ILE A 1241 -17.22 -35.45 -12.55
N ASP A 1242 -17.33 -34.78 -11.40
CA ASP A 1242 -16.68 -35.21 -10.17
C ASP A 1242 -17.17 -36.58 -9.72
N LYS A 1243 -18.48 -36.85 -9.81
CA LYS A 1243 -19.03 -38.19 -9.53
C LYS A 1243 -18.40 -39.29 -10.40
N ALA A 1244 -18.04 -38.98 -11.65
CA ALA A 1244 -17.33 -39.91 -12.53
C ALA A 1244 -15.84 -40.05 -12.15
N ARG A 1245 -15.18 -38.94 -11.75
CA ARG A 1245 -13.78 -38.94 -11.26
C ARG A 1245 -13.64 -39.73 -9.96
N GLU A 1246 -14.60 -39.62 -9.05
CA GLU A 1246 -14.62 -40.32 -7.75
C GLU A 1246 -14.45 -41.84 -7.85
N LEU A 1247 -14.86 -42.46 -8.97
CA LEU A 1247 -14.64 -43.90 -9.21
C LEU A 1247 -13.15 -44.28 -9.24
N TYR A 1248 -12.27 -43.35 -9.60
CA TYR A 1248 -10.82 -43.53 -9.65
C TYR A 1248 -10.10 -43.10 -8.35
N ARG A 1249 -10.80 -42.45 -7.41
CA ARG A 1249 -10.22 -42.00 -6.12
C ARG A 1249 -9.53 -43.14 -5.34
N PRO A 1250 -10.07 -44.38 -5.26
CA PRO A 1250 -9.37 -45.47 -4.57
C PRO A 1250 -7.98 -45.79 -5.13
N ALA A 1251 -7.77 -45.63 -6.44
CA ALA A 1251 -6.47 -45.82 -7.07
C ALA A 1251 -5.51 -44.70 -6.68
N ALA A 1252 -5.96 -43.45 -6.74
CA ALA A 1252 -5.20 -42.28 -6.32
C ALA A 1252 -4.82 -42.33 -4.83
N ALA A 1253 -5.75 -42.76 -3.96
CA ALA A 1253 -5.53 -42.91 -2.53
C ALA A 1253 -4.43 -43.96 -2.23
N ARG A 1254 -4.44 -45.09 -2.95
CA ARG A 1254 -3.37 -46.11 -2.84
C ARG A 1254 -2.03 -45.58 -3.32
N ALA A 1255 -2.00 -44.84 -4.42
CA ALA A 1255 -0.77 -44.25 -4.96
C ALA A 1255 -0.19 -43.19 -4.01
N SER A 1256 -1.04 -42.33 -3.43
CA SER A 1256 -0.66 -41.38 -2.38
C SER A 1256 -0.05 -42.11 -1.18
N LEU A 1257 -0.73 -43.14 -0.67
CA LEU A 1257 -0.21 -43.96 0.45
C LEU A 1257 1.18 -44.54 0.13
N LEU A 1258 1.35 -45.11 -1.06
CA LEU A 1258 2.61 -45.72 -1.49
C LEU A 1258 3.74 -44.68 -1.56
N TYR A 1259 3.48 -43.48 -2.09
CA TYR A 1259 4.44 -42.39 -2.10
C TYR A 1259 4.87 -41.97 -0.69
N PHE A 1260 3.93 -41.80 0.25
CA PHE A 1260 4.29 -41.41 1.62
C PHE A 1260 5.06 -42.51 2.35
N ILE A 1261 4.77 -43.79 2.09
CA ILE A 1261 5.56 -44.92 2.61
C ILE A 1261 6.98 -44.87 2.03
N LEU A 1262 7.13 -44.70 0.70
CA LEU A 1262 8.44 -44.57 0.05
C LEU A 1262 9.22 -43.37 0.57
N ASN A 1263 8.55 -42.22 0.75
CA ASN A 1263 9.16 -41.04 1.33
C ASN A 1263 9.62 -41.34 2.76
N ASP A 1264 8.85 -42.03 3.58
CA ASP A 1264 9.25 -42.38 4.95
C ASP A 1264 10.45 -43.36 5.02
N LEU A 1265 10.80 -44.09 3.95
CA LEU A 1265 11.96 -44.98 3.93
C LEU A 1265 13.29 -44.25 4.13
N HIS A 1266 13.39 -42.95 3.80
CA HIS A 1266 14.62 -42.17 4.05
C HIS A 1266 14.96 -42.12 5.55
N LYS A 1267 13.96 -42.26 6.44
CA LYS A 1267 14.15 -42.31 7.89
C LYS A 1267 14.93 -43.55 8.33
N ILE A 1268 14.88 -44.63 7.54
CA ILE A 1268 15.65 -45.86 7.76
C ILE A 1268 17.06 -45.69 7.20
N ASN A 1269 17.17 -45.24 5.95
CA ASN A 1269 18.45 -45.00 5.29
C ASN A 1269 18.33 -43.84 4.29
N PRO A 1270 19.23 -42.82 4.33
CA PRO A 1270 19.23 -41.70 3.40
C PRO A 1270 19.26 -42.07 1.91
N ILE A 1271 19.72 -43.27 1.55
CA ILE A 1271 19.71 -43.77 0.15
C ILE A 1271 18.29 -43.87 -0.42
N TYR A 1272 17.27 -44.11 0.41
CA TYR A 1272 15.87 -44.22 0.00
C TYR A 1272 15.18 -42.85 -0.09
N GLN A 1273 15.86 -41.87 -0.68
CA GLN A 1273 15.29 -40.56 -0.95
C GLN A 1273 14.71 -40.53 -2.37
N PHE A 1274 13.39 -40.53 -2.47
CA PHE A 1274 12.67 -40.49 -3.75
C PHE A 1274 12.08 -39.09 -3.98
N SER A 1275 12.26 -38.54 -5.18
CA SER A 1275 11.56 -37.33 -5.61
C SER A 1275 10.13 -37.64 -6.03
N LEU A 1276 9.23 -36.66 -5.89
CA LEU A 1276 7.87 -36.76 -6.43
C LEU A 1276 7.86 -36.78 -7.97
N LYS A 1277 8.83 -36.12 -8.62
CA LYS A 1277 9.02 -36.20 -10.06
C LYS A 1277 9.67 -37.54 -10.42
N VAL A 1278 8.98 -38.31 -11.25
CA VAL A 1278 9.58 -39.18 -12.28
C VAL A 1278 9.65 -38.35 -13.56
#